data_AF-A0A358N7Z2-F1
#
_entry.id   AF-A0A358N7Z2-F1
#
_cell.length_a   1.000
_cell.length_b   1.000
_cell.length_c   1.000
_cell.angle_alpha   90.00
_cell.angle_beta   90.00
_cell.angle_gamma   90.00
#
_symmetry.space_group_name_H-M   'P 1'
#
loop_
_entity.id
_entity.type
_entity.pdbx_description
1 polymer ?
#
loop_
_entity_poly.entity_id
_entity_poly.type
_entity_poly.pdbx_seq_one_letter_code
_entity_poly.pdbx_strand_id
1 'polypeptide(L)'
;LEKKTLEKEAFEKQIQPLLVRFCGKCHGKVPKDNDLDLTGFSSAGAILARPRMLSNVAKRVREGDMPPGEEPQPSQAERERLLHWITAALDEEADLRAGDPGPVTLRRLSNTEYDNAIRDLTRVDMKPTQAREFPVDSVGGEGFANVGDAMPVTPELVQRYHQAARDVAARAVLLPQGFRFSHSPDRPTWTAETLKSLRSFHARYAGPNGEPPLKLHLAATLRFRDRFTNGGAAEIAAVATEEQLNATYLTALWKGLHGTAVSSLPTAEVGARMRQWREKAIELEAFEQRRQNAVTKIESDWASSKRVIAAAKVGEGGSETFESTISIRRGELLLLTVLPNENHGADSTVVEWTIREKAGAQRIWSVSDLVPNLMKGNSWVGEDGARWSFLETTSTPKFLTDRRDSISGRTELKSWSLGSEPSVFVNVGEEDLPVWATLPARTFFVHPGPLRPVSVAWTSPLAGELLVSGRVADAHPAGLDGVSFELSHMAAPELGGALSDMGSTSTGRPDPGPHPAPLAFIREKWRAAGTDPAPVLAAIKATQDQLFQGNYMKHAVIAVGNGFPAWEELRRVVASERVEGAARDPVFRLVSLPVQPDAFVVWNRLRLEGGDGRTLVFAEHPELKAAVERACGIKFGYHPLNRPVPKSALVTAAGDELVIDLSKLPAPLHELLELPRFLRADVSLDEASPETAEVQAFLVAATGGGGRLAERVAKPTLGDPQVAKIVHPQVAAEQARSAVEFRALFPPAVLFEPIVPRDAQGSIFLYHREDEPLRRLLLDEPGRVELDRLWGELDFVSEQAFATPRMYEEILQYYRNPNDGARIMFFYVQLQAQQVEQKNEALREAKVNAETTHLEALLAFASRAWRRALTGKETSAILASYRADRAEGIEHARAFRAALTRILSSPWFIYRVEQPAHGSSWQPVSGEELSTRLSFLLWDSIPDDELRAKSARLHEPAIMEGQLRRMLNDGRIRGMAREFGTRWLGVWDFATNHGRNLEQFPEFTPSLSRALAEEPVRFFEDHFRNDRPVAEVLDDDAVMVNEVLASHYGIPDVIGPRWRRIEKVSAYSRGGLLGFGAVLAKTAAATRTSPVKRGAWVVQMLGERLPPVPSDVPPLPETLPEGLSMREITERHRKDPACASCHVRIDPYGMTLEQFDALGRLRPAEDLKSGVARATTRDGVEIEGFVGLRSYLGGPRRQDVLRSLARKLTGYALGRAVQLSDRKLVDELTQTMIDGGRWSEVLLIIVQSEQFRCVRPDTATASAKQGTAS
;
A
#
# COMPACT_ATOMS: atom_id res chain seq x y z
N LEU A 1 -7.18 31.27 -71.98
CA LEU A 1 -8.02 30.48 -72.91
C LEU A 1 -7.18 29.47 -73.71
N GLU A 2 -6.00 29.82 -74.23
CA GLU A 2 -5.13 28.91 -75.02
C GLU A 2 -4.73 27.59 -74.32
N LYS A 3 -4.40 27.61 -73.01
CA LYS A 3 -4.08 26.38 -72.25
C LYS A 3 -5.23 25.36 -72.25
N LYS A 4 -6.47 25.84 -72.05
CA LYS A 4 -7.70 25.02 -72.08
C LYS A 4 -8.01 24.46 -73.48
N THR A 5 -7.63 25.17 -74.54
CA THR A 5 -7.81 24.72 -75.93
C THR A 5 -6.81 23.63 -76.30
N LEU A 6 -5.54 23.77 -75.87
CA LEU A 6 -4.49 22.77 -76.08
C LEU A 6 -4.74 21.47 -75.29
N GLU A 7 -5.22 21.57 -74.05
CA GLU A 7 -5.61 20.41 -73.23
C GLU A 7 -6.81 19.65 -73.80
N LYS A 8 -7.76 20.37 -74.42
CA LYS A 8 -8.91 19.77 -75.12
C LYS A 8 -8.46 18.95 -76.33
N GLU A 9 -7.60 19.51 -77.17
CA GLU A 9 -7.07 18.78 -78.35
C GLU A 9 -6.20 17.58 -77.95
N ALA A 10 -5.40 17.69 -76.89
CA ALA A 10 -4.59 16.59 -76.38
C ALA A 10 -5.46 15.43 -75.86
N PHE A 11 -6.55 15.72 -75.14
CA PHE A 11 -7.46 14.69 -74.65
C PHE A 11 -8.20 13.97 -75.79
N GLU A 12 -8.83 14.72 -76.71
CA GLU A 12 -9.61 14.17 -77.82
C GLU A 12 -8.74 13.35 -78.79
N LYS A 13 -7.49 13.79 -79.05
CA LYS A 13 -6.59 13.11 -80.01
C LYS A 13 -5.79 11.97 -79.38
N GLN A 14 -5.42 12.04 -78.09
CA GLN A 14 -4.42 11.14 -77.50
C GLN A 14 -4.91 10.29 -76.33
N ILE A 15 -5.95 10.71 -75.59
CA ILE A 15 -6.38 10.03 -74.36
C ILE A 15 -7.74 9.35 -74.53
N GLN A 16 -8.72 10.06 -75.07
CA GLN A 16 -10.06 9.54 -75.32
C GLN A 16 -10.05 8.26 -76.19
N PRO A 17 -9.23 8.15 -77.27
CA PRO A 17 -9.15 6.91 -78.04
C PRO A 17 -8.62 5.73 -77.21
N LEU A 18 -7.69 5.97 -76.27
CA LEU A 18 -7.16 4.94 -75.38
C LEU A 18 -8.23 4.46 -74.39
N LEU A 19 -8.97 5.39 -73.77
CA LEU A 19 -10.07 5.05 -72.86
C LEU A 19 -11.17 4.25 -73.57
N VAL A 20 -11.57 4.65 -74.77
CA VAL A 20 -12.58 3.93 -75.55
C VAL A 20 -12.09 2.54 -75.93
N ARG A 21 -10.86 2.43 -76.46
CA ARG A 21 -10.29 1.17 -76.94
C ARG A 21 -10.06 0.15 -75.82
N PHE A 22 -9.50 0.60 -74.69
CA PHE A 22 -9.03 -0.29 -73.63
C PHE A 22 -9.99 -0.38 -72.43
N CYS A 23 -10.80 0.64 -72.17
CA CYS A 23 -11.72 0.66 -71.03
C CYS A 23 -13.19 0.57 -71.44
N GLY A 24 -13.55 0.92 -72.68
CA GLY A 24 -14.95 1.10 -73.09
C GLY A 24 -15.82 -0.16 -73.10
N LYS A 25 -15.24 -1.36 -73.17
CA LYS A 25 -15.99 -2.62 -73.11
C LYS A 25 -16.53 -2.92 -71.70
N CYS A 26 -15.78 -2.54 -70.65
CA CYS A 26 -16.16 -2.73 -69.26
C CYS A 26 -16.81 -1.46 -68.67
N HIS A 27 -16.29 -0.29 -69.03
CA HIS A 27 -16.65 1.03 -68.52
C HIS A 27 -17.21 1.95 -69.61
N GLY A 28 -18.09 1.43 -70.45
CA GLY A 28 -18.79 2.19 -71.50
C GLY A 28 -20.12 2.79 -71.04
N LYS A 29 -20.90 3.34 -71.98
CA LYS A 29 -22.25 3.92 -71.73
C LYS A 29 -23.23 2.98 -71.00
N VAL A 30 -23.06 1.67 -71.17
CA VAL A 30 -23.72 0.63 -70.37
C VAL A 30 -22.60 -0.14 -69.66
N PRO A 31 -22.22 0.26 -68.44
CA PRO A 31 -21.12 -0.37 -67.72
C PRO A 31 -21.45 -1.83 -67.42
N LYS A 32 -20.50 -2.73 -67.62
CA LYS A 32 -20.60 -4.13 -67.18
C LYS A 32 -19.97 -4.35 -65.81
N ASP A 33 -19.24 -3.36 -65.31
CA ASP A 33 -18.47 -3.43 -64.06
C ASP A 33 -18.51 -2.06 -63.33
N ASN A 34 -18.96 -2.08 -62.07
CA ASN A 34 -18.95 -0.97 -61.10
C ASN A 34 -19.68 0.35 -61.52
N ASP A 35 -20.68 0.30 -62.41
CA ASP A 35 -21.49 1.46 -62.86
C ASP A 35 -20.68 2.70 -63.31
N LEU A 36 -19.44 2.47 -63.76
CA LEU A 36 -18.51 3.52 -64.16
C LEU A 36 -18.47 3.66 -65.69
N ASP A 37 -18.86 4.81 -66.24
CA ASP A 37 -18.68 5.14 -67.67
C ASP A 37 -17.48 6.08 -67.85
N LEU A 38 -16.39 5.56 -68.42
CA LEU A 38 -15.18 6.31 -68.76
C LEU A 38 -15.21 6.84 -70.21
N THR A 39 -16.20 6.41 -71.01
CA THR A 39 -16.33 6.77 -72.44
C THR A 39 -17.31 7.93 -72.68
N GLY A 40 -18.19 8.21 -71.72
CA GLY A 40 -19.23 9.24 -71.80
C GLY A 40 -18.77 10.68 -71.53
N PHE A 41 -17.50 10.91 -71.18
CA PHE A 41 -16.98 12.26 -70.93
C PHE A 41 -16.76 13.03 -72.25
N SER A 42 -17.51 14.12 -72.46
CA SER A 42 -17.46 14.95 -73.67
C SER A 42 -16.27 15.91 -73.75
N SER A 43 -15.45 16.01 -72.69
CA SER A 43 -14.24 16.84 -72.64
C SER A 43 -13.31 16.44 -71.49
N ALA A 44 -12.04 16.85 -71.58
CA ALA A 44 -11.07 16.74 -70.48
C ALA A 44 -11.61 17.33 -69.17
N GLY A 45 -12.20 18.53 -69.20
CA GLY A 45 -12.73 19.18 -68.00
C GLY A 45 -13.80 18.37 -67.26
N ALA A 46 -14.66 17.64 -67.98
CA ALA A 46 -15.73 16.85 -67.38
C ALA A 46 -15.20 15.62 -66.61
N ILE A 47 -14.16 14.97 -67.13
CA ILE A 47 -13.52 13.84 -66.46
C ILE A 47 -12.60 14.32 -65.31
N LEU A 48 -11.91 15.45 -65.48
CA LEU A 48 -11.03 16.04 -64.47
C LEU A 48 -11.79 16.57 -63.24
N ALA A 49 -13.07 16.93 -63.38
CA ALA A 49 -13.94 17.28 -62.26
C ALA A 49 -14.23 16.11 -61.29
N ARG A 50 -13.70 14.90 -61.56
CA ARG A 50 -13.84 13.70 -60.71
C ARG A 50 -12.48 13.16 -60.25
N PRO A 51 -11.69 13.93 -59.46
CA PRO A 51 -10.31 13.57 -59.12
C PRO A 51 -10.18 12.27 -58.31
N ARG A 52 -11.14 11.94 -57.43
CA ARG A 52 -11.15 10.67 -56.68
C ARG A 52 -11.26 9.44 -57.61
N MET A 53 -12.15 9.52 -58.59
CA MET A 53 -12.33 8.48 -59.61
C MET A 53 -11.05 8.33 -60.44
N LEU A 54 -10.49 9.44 -60.92
CA LEU A 54 -9.24 9.44 -61.69
C LEU A 54 -8.06 8.88 -60.91
N SER A 55 -7.94 9.21 -59.62
CA SER A 55 -6.90 8.63 -58.76
C SER A 55 -7.04 7.11 -58.64
N ASN A 56 -8.26 6.58 -58.57
CA ASN A 56 -8.51 5.14 -58.54
C ASN A 56 -8.16 4.48 -59.88
N VAL A 57 -8.56 5.10 -61.00
CA VAL A 57 -8.22 4.61 -62.35
C VAL A 57 -6.70 4.58 -62.54
N ALA A 58 -6.01 5.68 -62.24
CA ALA A 58 -4.54 5.74 -62.35
C ALA A 58 -3.85 4.68 -61.49
N LYS A 59 -4.36 4.43 -60.27
CA LYS A 59 -3.83 3.36 -59.41
C LYS A 59 -3.98 1.98 -60.07
N ARG A 60 -5.19 1.63 -60.53
CA ARG A 60 -5.47 0.33 -61.17
C ARG A 60 -4.67 0.12 -62.47
N VAL A 61 -4.53 1.16 -63.29
CA VAL A 61 -3.74 1.11 -64.53
C VAL A 61 -2.24 0.94 -64.23
N ARG A 62 -1.73 1.61 -63.18
CA ARG A 62 -0.33 1.49 -62.74
C ARG A 62 -0.03 0.09 -62.21
N GLU A 63 -0.93 -0.48 -61.41
CA GLU A 63 -0.78 -1.82 -60.83
C GLU A 63 -0.92 -2.93 -61.91
N GLY A 64 -1.58 -2.60 -63.03
CA GLY A 64 -1.86 -3.52 -64.14
C GLY A 64 -3.15 -4.30 -63.98
N ASP A 65 -4.02 -3.88 -63.05
CA ASP A 65 -5.34 -4.47 -62.80
C ASP A 65 -6.35 -4.10 -63.91
N MET A 66 -6.12 -2.97 -64.59
CA MET A 66 -7.01 -2.46 -65.63
C MET A 66 -6.21 -2.08 -66.89
N PRO A 67 -6.60 -2.58 -68.09
CA PRO A 67 -7.71 -3.53 -68.34
C PRO A 67 -7.44 -4.95 -67.80
N PRO A 68 -8.47 -5.79 -67.56
CA PRO A 68 -8.30 -7.19 -67.16
C PRO A 68 -7.44 -7.99 -68.16
N GLY A 69 -6.78 -9.05 -67.71
CA GLY A 69 -5.80 -9.80 -68.51
C GLY A 69 -6.34 -10.39 -69.82
N GLU A 70 -7.64 -10.69 -69.90
CA GLU A 70 -8.30 -11.22 -71.10
C GLU A 70 -8.70 -10.14 -72.12
N GLU A 71 -8.59 -8.86 -71.74
CA GLU A 71 -8.92 -7.72 -72.60
C GLU A 71 -7.68 -7.14 -73.28
N PRO A 72 -7.85 -6.41 -74.41
CA PRO A 72 -6.74 -5.72 -75.08
C PRO A 72 -5.95 -4.85 -74.10
N GLN A 73 -4.64 -5.07 -74.02
CA GLN A 73 -3.76 -4.31 -73.15
C GLN A 73 -3.12 -3.13 -73.90
N PRO A 74 -2.99 -1.96 -73.25
CA PRO A 74 -2.18 -0.87 -73.80
C PRO A 74 -0.70 -1.28 -73.84
N SER A 75 0.01 -0.87 -74.89
CA SER A 75 1.47 -0.93 -74.91
C SER A 75 2.06 -0.11 -73.76
N GLN A 76 3.31 -0.36 -73.39
CA GLN A 76 3.97 0.39 -72.32
C GLN A 76 3.92 1.91 -72.55
N ALA A 77 4.20 2.36 -73.78
CA ALA A 77 4.15 3.78 -74.15
C ALA A 77 2.73 4.37 -74.10
N GLU A 78 1.69 3.61 -74.47
CA GLU A 78 0.29 4.05 -74.34
C GLU A 78 -0.15 4.13 -72.88
N ARG A 79 0.28 3.15 -72.05
CA ARG A 79 0.01 3.13 -70.61
C ARG A 79 0.68 4.30 -69.90
N GLU A 80 1.95 4.55 -70.19
CA GLU A 80 2.70 5.69 -69.66
C GLU A 80 2.05 7.01 -70.06
N ARG A 81 1.58 7.14 -71.30
CA ARG A 81 0.86 8.34 -71.77
C ARG A 81 -0.44 8.58 -71.02
N LEU A 82 -1.26 7.54 -70.83
CA LEU A 82 -2.50 7.62 -70.06
C LEU A 82 -2.22 8.00 -68.61
N LEU A 83 -1.25 7.33 -67.97
CA LEU A 83 -0.88 7.60 -66.58
C LEU A 83 -0.29 9.00 -66.41
N HIS A 84 0.55 9.46 -67.33
CA HIS A 84 1.15 10.79 -67.30
C HIS A 84 0.06 11.87 -67.36
N TRP A 85 -0.90 11.75 -68.27
CA TRP A 85 -2.00 12.70 -68.38
C TRP A 85 -2.88 12.73 -67.11
N ILE A 86 -3.28 11.57 -66.59
CA ILE A 86 -4.07 11.53 -65.35
C ILE A 86 -3.27 12.10 -64.17
N THR A 87 -1.97 11.77 -64.08
CA THR A 87 -1.11 12.23 -62.98
C THR A 87 -0.92 13.74 -63.03
N ALA A 88 -0.61 14.32 -64.20
CA ALA A 88 -0.45 15.76 -64.36
C ALA A 88 -1.73 16.53 -63.97
N ALA A 89 -2.91 16.00 -64.30
CA ALA A 89 -4.16 16.63 -63.90
C ALA A 89 -4.44 16.52 -62.39
N LEU A 90 -4.09 15.38 -61.77
CA LEU A 90 -4.17 15.22 -60.32
C LEU A 90 -3.14 16.09 -59.59
N ASP A 91 -1.99 16.37 -60.21
CA ASP A 91 -0.96 17.28 -59.69
C ASP A 91 -1.49 18.72 -59.69
N GLU A 92 -2.05 19.19 -60.81
CA GLU A 92 -2.63 20.53 -60.89
C GLU A 92 -3.77 20.73 -59.88
N GLU A 93 -4.63 19.73 -59.72
CA GLU A 93 -5.71 19.78 -58.73
C GLU A 93 -5.21 19.70 -57.28
N ALA A 94 -4.15 18.91 -57.02
CA ALA A 94 -3.49 18.88 -55.71
C ALA A 94 -2.84 20.22 -55.38
N ASP A 95 -2.22 20.87 -56.36
CA ASP A 95 -1.57 22.17 -56.24
C ASP A 95 -2.57 23.28 -55.94
N LEU A 96 -3.71 23.28 -56.61
CA LEU A 96 -4.80 24.25 -56.38
C LEU A 96 -5.42 24.12 -54.98
N ARG A 97 -5.37 22.94 -54.38
CA ARG A 97 -5.92 22.69 -53.04
C ARG A 97 -4.86 22.44 -51.98
N ALA A 98 -3.57 22.67 -52.29
CA ALA A 98 -2.49 22.45 -51.35
C ALA A 98 -2.73 23.29 -50.08
N GLY A 99 -2.62 22.66 -48.91
CA GLY A 99 -2.88 23.31 -47.63
C GLY A 99 -4.33 23.20 -47.13
N ASP A 100 -5.31 22.81 -47.98
CA ASP A 100 -6.72 22.66 -47.54
C ASP A 100 -6.81 21.62 -46.41
N PRO A 101 -7.21 22.03 -45.18
CA PRO A 101 -7.27 21.14 -44.02
C PRO A 101 -8.37 20.08 -44.13
N GLY A 102 -9.29 20.21 -45.09
CA GLY A 102 -10.44 19.35 -45.22
C GLY A 102 -11.59 19.72 -44.26
N PRO A 103 -12.72 19.01 -44.31
CA PRO A 103 -13.87 19.29 -43.46
C PRO A 103 -13.58 18.96 -41.99
N VAL A 104 -14.23 19.70 -41.09
CA VAL A 104 -14.24 19.37 -39.65
C VAL A 104 -15.10 18.14 -39.44
N THR A 105 -14.53 17.09 -38.84
CA THR A 105 -15.24 15.86 -38.50
C THR A 105 -15.37 15.77 -36.98
N LEU A 106 -16.58 15.50 -36.49
CA LEU A 106 -16.80 15.30 -35.06
C LEU A 106 -16.10 14.00 -34.64
N ARG A 107 -15.11 14.12 -33.76
CA ARG A 107 -14.21 13.02 -33.41
C ARG A 107 -14.34 12.66 -31.93
N ARG A 108 -14.90 11.49 -31.62
CA ARG A 108 -14.84 10.97 -30.25
C ARG A 108 -13.44 10.47 -29.91
N LEU A 109 -13.14 10.36 -28.62
CA LEU A 109 -11.99 9.61 -28.15
C LEU A 109 -12.19 8.13 -28.52
N SER A 110 -11.17 7.53 -29.15
CA SER A 110 -11.01 6.08 -29.22
C SER A 110 -10.92 5.48 -27.81
N ASN A 111 -11.08 4.17 -27.68
CA ASN A 111 -11.01 3.47 -26.41
C ASN A 111 -9.64 3.67 -25.74
N THR A 112 -8.54 3.60 -26.52
CA THR A 112 -7.18 3.89 -26.00
C THR A 112 -7.06 5.33 -25.54
N GLU A 113 -7.52 6.30 -26.33
CA GLU A 113 -7.47 7.72 -25.98
C GLU A 113 -8.30 8.03 -24.72
N TYR A 114 -9.45 7.39 -24.55
CA TYR A 114 -10.30 7.53 -23.37
C TYR A 114 -9.61 6.98 -22.11
N ASP A 115 -9.08 5.75 -22.19
CA ASP A 115 -8.36 5.12 -21.07
C ASP A 115 -7.12 5.95 -20.66
N ASN A 116 -6.34 6.42 -21.64
CA ASN A 116 -5.18 7.29 -21.39
C ASN A 116 -5.58 8.65 -20.78
N ALA A 117 -6.64 9.28 -21.30
CA ALA A 117 -7.14 10.55 -20.77
C ALA A 117 -7.59 10.41 -19.31
N ILE A 118 -8.31 9.34 -18.97
CA ILE A 118 -8.69 9.04 -17.59
C ILE A 118 -7.46 8.80 -16.72
N ARG A 119 -6.48 8.01 -17.19
CA ARG A 119 -5.22 7.78 -16.47
C ARG A 119 -4.48 9.09 -16.19
N ASP A 120 -4.37 9.98 -17.16
CA ASP A 120 -3.59 11.22 -17.00
C ASP A 120 -4.34 12.30 -16.19
N LEU A 121 -5.68 12.28 -16.21
CA LEU A 121 -6.51 13.08 -15.32
C LEU A 121 -6.43 12.63 -13.86
N THR A 122 -6.50 11.32 -13.64
CA THR A 122 -6.68 10.71 -12.30
C THR A 122 -5.37 10.23 -11.66
N ARG A 123 -4.32 10.05 -12.46
CA ARG A 123 -3.05 9.36 -12.12
C ARG A 123 -3.22 7.87 -11.75
N VAL A 124 -4.36 7.27 -12.09
CA VAL A 124 -4.69 5.87 -11.82
C VAL A 124 -4.99 5.15 -13.14
N ASP A 125 -4.27 4.07 -13.43
CA ASP A 125 -4.51 3.25 -14.63
C ASP A 125 -5.70 2.31 -14.41
N MET A 126 -6.92 2.83 -14.63
CA MET A 126 -8.19 2.12 -14.36
C MET A 126 -8.69 1.28 -15.55
N LYS A 127 -8.23 1.57 -16.77
CA LYS A 127 -8.69 0.97 -18.04
C LYS A 127 -10.22 0.81 -18.13
N PRO A 128 -11.00 1.89 -17.92
CA PRO A 128 -12.46 1.82 -17.85
C PRO A 128 -13.12 1.21 -19.09
N THR A 129 -12.56 1.37 -20.29
CA THR A 129 -13.15 0.77 -21.50
C THR A 129 -13.07 -0.75 -21.49
N GLN A 130 -12.02 -1.33 -20.90
CA GLN A 130 -11.88 -2.78 -20.75
C GLN A 130 -12.84 -3.28 -19.67
N ALA A 131 -12.89 -2.60 -18.53
CA ALA A 131 -13.75 -2.96 -17.41
C ALA A 131 -15.25 -2.90 -17.76
N ARG A 132 -15.63 -2.05 -18.72
CA ARG A 132 -17.01 -1.90 -19.20
C ARG A 132 -17.25 -2.50 -20.58
N GLU A 133 -16.29 -3.23 -21.14
CA GLU A 133 -16.41 -3.96 -22.41
C GLU A 133 -16.93 -3.05 -23.54
N PHE A 134 -16.22 -1.94 -23.77
CA PHE A 134 -16.57 -1.06 -24.88
C PHE A 134 -16.44 -1.83 -26.21
N PRO A 135 -17.35 -1.58 -27.19
CA PRO A 135 -17.19 -2.10 -28.53
C PRO A 135 -15.82 -1.74 -29.12
N VAL A 136 -15.25 -2.65 -29.92
CA VAL A 136 -13.97 -2.40 -30.60
C VAL A 136 -14.13 -1.22 -31.56
N ASP A 137 -13.17 -0.29 -31.50
CA ASP A 137 -13.16 0.84 -32.42
C ASP A 137 -12.99 0.38 -33.86
N SER A 138 -13.85 0.90 -34.75
CA SER A 138 -13.68 0.73 -36.18
C SER A 138 -12.48 1.55 -36.66
N VAL A 139 -11.69 0.97 -37.56
CA VAL A 139 -10.56 1.65 -38.18
C VAL A 139 -10.98 2.30 -39.48
N GLY A 140 -10.55 3.54 -39.70
CA GLY A 140 -10.89 4.33 -40.88
C GLY A 140 -9.68 4.81 -41.66
N GLY A 141 -9.93 5.32 -42.87
CA GLY A 141 -8.93 5.99 -43.70
C GLY A 141 -7.67 5.16 -43.90
N GLU A 142 -6.57 5.59 -43.28
CA GLU A 142 -5.27 4.94 -43.39
C GLU A 142 -5.07 3.74 -42.43
N GLY A 143 -6.11 3.27 -41.74
CA GLY A 143 -6.07 2.06 -40.89
C GLY A 143 -5.96 2.34 -39.39
N PHE A 144 -6.35 3.54 -38.96
CA PHE A 144 -6.24 3.97 -37.56
C PHE A 144 -7.62 4.13 -36.91
N ALA A 145 -7.70 3.78 -35.63
CA ALA A 145 -8.93 3.89 -34.85
C ALA A 145 -9.29 5.35 -34.53
N ASN A 146 -8.32 6.26 -34.57
CA ASN A 146 -8.55 7.66 -34.29
C ASN A 146 -9.26 8.38 -35.45
N VAL A 147 -9.65 7.75 -36.57
CA VAL A 147 -10.29 8.45 -37.70
C VAL A 147 -11.76 8.79 -37.42
N GLY A 148 -12.10 10.09 -37.43
CA GLY A 148 -13.42 10.59 -37.00
C GLY A 148 -14.61 9.96 -37.73
N ASP A 149 -14.55 9.90 -39.07
CA ASP A 149 -15.64 9.38 -39.92
C ASP A 149 -15.93 7.88 -39.71
N ALA A 150 -15.03 7.15 -39.07
CA ALA A 150 -15.19 5.72 -38.80
C ALA A 150 -15.69 5.42 -37.38
N MET A 151 -15.93 6.43 -36.54
CA MET A 151 -16.27 6.26 -35.12
C MET A 151 -17.70 6.74 -34.79
N PRO A 152 -18.75 6.04 -35.26
CA PRO A 152 -20.11 6.37 -34.84
C PRO A 152 -20.29 6.12 -33.34
N VAL A 153 -21.21 6.85 -32.71
CA VAL A 153 -21.64 6.61 -31.33
C VAL A 153 -23.01 5.94 -31.34
N THR A 154 -23.05 4.72 -30.80
CA THR A 154 -24.30 3.97 -30.61
C THR A 154 -24.92 4.30 -29.25
N PRO A 155 -26.25 4.10 -29.07
CA PRO A 155 -26.88 4.25 -27.75
C PRO A 155 -26.23 3.39 -26.67
N GLU A 156 -25.79 2.18 -27.00
CA GLU A 156 -25.05 1.31 -26.08
C GLU A 156 -23.75 1.98 -25.62
N LEU A 157 -22.95 2.53 -26.53
CA LEU A 157 -21.69 3.17 -26.20
C LEU A 157 -21.90 4.38 -25.26
N VAL A 158 -22.98 5.15 -25.44
CA VAL A 158 -23.34 6.24 -24.49
C VAL A 158 -23.60 5.70 -23.08
N GLN A 159 -24.31 4.57 -22.96
CA GLN A 159 -24.53 3.91 -21.68
C GLN A 159 -23.20 3.46 -21.04
N ARG A 160 -22.29 2.89 -21.83
CA ARG A 160 -20.97 2.47 -21.35
C ARG A 160 -20.12 3.66 -20.88
N TYR A 161 -20.14 4.80 -21.58
CA TYR A 161 -19.49 6.03 -21.12
C TYR A 161 -20.03 6.50 -19.77
N HIS A 162 -21.35 6.46 -19.58
CA HIS A 162 -21.95 6.87 -18.31
C HIS A 162 -21.57 5.92 -17.15
N GLN A 163 -21.56 4.61 -17.40
CA GLN A 163 -21.12 3.62 -16.40
C GLN A 163 -19.63 3.78 -16.06
N ALA A 164 -18.77 3.96 -17.06
CA ALA A 164 -17.35 4.24 -16.87
C ALA A 164 -17.13 5.53 -16.06
N ALA A 165 -17.85 6.61 -16.38
CA ALA A 165 -17.77 7.87 -15.64
C ALA A 165 -18.17 7.70 -14.16
N ARG A 166 -19.21 6.89 -13.87
CA ARG A 166 -19.62 6.56 -12.50
C ARG A 166 -18.54 5.79 -11.74
N ASP A 167 -17.91 4.83 -12.39
CA ASP A 167 -16.82 4.04 -11.80
C ASP A 167 -15.59 4.89 -11.48
N VAL A 168 -15.21 5.77 -12.40
CA VAL A 168 -14.11 6.72 -12.18
C VAL A 168 -14.46 7.65 -11.02
N ALA A 169 -15.67 8.21 -11.01
CA ALA A 169 -16.11 9.11 -9.96
C ALA A 169 -16.22 8.42 -8.58
N ALA A 170 -16.62 7.14 -8.53
CA ALA A 170 -16.67 6.36 -7.29
C ALA A 170 -15.31 6.26 -6.59
N ARG A 171 -14.21 6.36 -7.34
CA ARG A 171 -12.82 6.33 -6.85
C ARG A 171 -12.29 7.69 -6.39
N ALA A 172 -13.08 8.76 -6.50
CA ALA A 172 -12.70 10.06 -5.96
C ALA A 172 -12.73 10.04 -4.43
N VAL A 173 -11.58 10.33 -3.84
CA VAL A 173 -11.34 10.43 -2.39
C VAL A 173 -11.22 11.90 -2.02
N LEU A 174 -12.21 12.42 -1.30
CA LEU A 174 -12.20 13.79 -0.80
C LEU A 174 -11.20 13.93 0.36
N LEU A 175 -10.46 15.03 0.38
CA LEU A 175 -9.39 15.35 1.33
C LEU A 175 -9.58 16.79 1.83
N PRO A 176 -9.03 17.19 2.99
CA PRO A 176 -9.28 18.53 3.54
C PRO A 176 -8.94 19.70 2.58
N GLN A 177 -7.96 19.54 1.67
CA GLN A 177 -7.55 20.57 0.71
C GLN A 177 -7.89 20.25 -0.76
N GLY A 178 -8.80 19.30 -1.03
CA GLY A 178 -9.15 18.92 -2.41
C GLY A 178 -9.59 17.47 -2.54
N PHE A 179 -9.17 16.80 -3.61
CA PHE A 179 -9.47 15.38 -3.79
C PHE A 179 -8.39 14.69 -4.61
N ARG A 180 -8.31 13.38 -4.47
CA ARG A 180 -7.47 12.49 -5.29
C ARG A 180 -8.29 11.32 -5.79
N PHE A 181 -7.70 10.47 -6.64
CA PHE A 181 -8.29 9.19 -7.01
C PHE A 181 -7.55 8.04 -6.34
N SER A 182 -8.27 6.98 -6.01
CA SER A 182 -7.71 5.69 -5.55
C SER A 182 -7.89 4.62 -6.62
N HIS A 183 -7.13 3.53 -6.52
CA HIS A 183 -7.34 2.33 -7.35
C HIS A 183 -8.66 1.61 -7.01
N SER A 184 -9.14 1.76 -5.77
CA SER A 184 -10.36 1.14 -5.26
C SER A 184 -11.45 2.19 -4.99
N PRO A 185 -12.74 1.86 -5.16
CA PRO A 185 -13.85 2.70 -4.73
C PRO A 185 -14.18 2.53 -3.23
N ASP A 186 -13.40 1.74 -2.48
CA ASP A 186 -13.73 1.32 -1.14
C ASP A 186 -12.95 2.12 -0.09
N ARG A 187 -13.70 2.70 0.86
CA ARG A 187 -13.12 3.49 1.96
C ARG A 187 -12.03 2.77 2.77
N PRO A 188 -12.16 1.48 3.12
CA PRO A 188 -11.07 0.77 3.82
C PRO A 188 -9.72 0.84 3.08
N THR A 189 -9.75 0.74 1.74
CA THR A 189 -8.56 0.88 0.91
C THR A 189 -8.02 2.30 0.96
N TRP A 190 -8.88 3.32 0.87
CA TRP A 190 -8.48 4.72 0.98
C TRP A 190 -7.77 5.01 2.31
N THR A 191 -8.33 4.48 3.40
CA THR A 191 -7.75 4.60 4.74
C THR A 191 -6.38 3.91 4.80
N ALA A 192 -6.25 2.70 4.23
CA ALA A 192 -4.97 1.99 4.17
C ALA A 192 -3.90 2.74 3.34
N GLU A 193 -4.29 3.38 2.24
CA GLU A 193 -3.39 4.23 1.43
C GLU A 193 -2.90 5.47 2.21
N THR A 194 -3.81 6.16 2.91
CA THR A 194 -3.44 7.33 3.73
C THR A 194 -2.57 6.91 4.92
N LEU A 195 -2.90 5.78 5.56
CA LEU A 195 -2.10 5.19 6.61
C LEU A 195 -0.69 4.81 6.13
N LYS A 196 -0.57 4.23 4.93
CA LYS A 196 0.73 3.93 4.32
C LYS A 196 1.56 5.20 4.12
N SER A 197 0.93 6.29 3.69
CA SER A 197 1.59 7.58 3.49
C SER A 197 2.12 8.14 4.81
N LEU A 198 1.31 8.07 5.87
CA LEU A 198 1.71 8.44 7.22
C LEU A 198 2.86 7.56 7.74
N ARG A 199 2.76 6.24 7.67
CA ARG A 199 3.84 5.31 8.07
C ARG A 199 5.14 5.55 7.29
N SER A 200 5.03 5.83 5.99
CA SER A 200 6.19 6.17 5.15
C SER A 200 6.85 7.48 5.59
N PHE A 201 6.07 8.47 6.03
CA PHE A 201 6.59 9.69 6.63
C PHE A 201 7.39 9.38 7.89
N HIS A 202 6.84 8.59 8.81
CA HIS A 202 7.49 8.22 10.07
C HIS A 202 8.79 7.44 9.86
N ALA A 203 8.79 6.50 8.90
CA ALA A 203 9.96 5.69 8.55
C ALA A 203 11.16 6.51 8.04
N ARG A 204 10.98 7.78 7.66
CA ARG A 204 12.09 8.69 7.32
C ARG A 204 12.91 9.13 8.54
N TYR A 205 12.34 9.04 9.75
CA TYR A 205 12.91 9.65 10.96
C TYR A 205 13.10 8.69 12.13
N ALA A 206 12.47 7.52 12.11
CA ALA A 206 12.50 6.55 13.20
C ALA A 206 12.85 5.14 12.71
N GLY A 207 13.38 4.32 13.63
CA GLY A 207 13.62 2.90 13.38
C GLY A 207 12.33 2.08 13.25
N PRO A 208 12.43 0.78 12.93
CA PRO A 208 11.28 -0.08 12.70
C PRO A 208 10.31 -0.16 13.89
N ASN A 209 10.77 0.02 15.13
CA ASN A 209 9.91 0.02 16.31
C ASN A 209 9.58 1.44 16.81
N GLY A 210 9.78 2.45 15.94
CA GLY A 210 9.57 3.86 16.28
C GLY A 210 10.67 4.47 17.14
N GLU A 211 11.81 3.82 17.33
CA GLU A 211 12.92 4.36 18.13
C GLU A 211 13.61 5.56 17.45
N PRO A 212 14.03 6.60 18.21
CA PRO A 212 14.81 7.68 17.64
C PRO A 212 16.22 7.20 17.25
N PRO A 213 16.89 7.85 16.27
CA PRO A 213 18.24 7.50 15.81
C PRO A 213 19.36 7.89 16.81
N LEU A 214 19.17 7.57 18.10
CA LEU A 214 19.94 8.07 19.24
C LEU A 214 21.43 7.73 19.17
N LYS A 215 21.80 6.51 18.76
CA LYS A 215 23.20 6.03 18.79
C LYS A 215 24.16 6.95 18.01
N LEU A 216 23.82 7.28 16.77
CA LEU A 216 24.66 8.11 15.90
C LEU A 216 24.70 9.56 16.37
N HIS A 217 23.56 10.12 16.76
CA HIS A 217 23.49 11.49 17.25
C HIS A 217 24.25 11.66 18.57
N LEU A 218 24.13 10.70 19.49
CA LEU A 218 24.86 10.71 20.75
C LEU A 218 26.37 10.61 20.52
N ALA A 219 26.83 9.74 19.61
CA ALA A 219 28.23 9.64 19.22
C ALA A 219 28.77 11.00 18.71
N ALA A 220 27.99 11.71 17.89
CA ALA A 220 28.37 13.04 17.41
C ALA A 220 28.49 14.07 18.55
N THR A 221 27.58 14.04 19.54
CA THR A 221 27.71 14.92 20.73
C THR A 221 28.98 14.65 21.55
N LEU A 222 29.47 13.41 21.55
CA LEU A 222 30.71 13.03 22.23
C LEU A 222 31.94 13.45 21.42
N ARG A 223 31.98 13.12 20.11
CA ARG A 223 33.13 13.36 19.24
C ARG A 223 33.39 14.84 18.96
N PHE A 224 32.33 15.64 18.79
CA PHE A 224 32.43 17.06 18.41
C PHE A 224 32.15 18.02 19.57
N ARG A 225 32.27 17.54 20.81
CA ARG A 225 31.96 18.30 22.04
C ARG A 225 32.64 19.68 22.08
N ASP A 226 33.93 19.76 21.76
CA ASP A 226 34.68 21.02 21.79
C ASP A 226 34.21 21.98 20.70
N ARG A 227 33.95 21.45 19.50
CA ARG A 227 33.47 22.20 18.34
C ARG A 227 32.09 22.82 18.62
N PHE A 228 31.18 22.05 19.21
CA PHE A 228 29.86 22.53 19.62
C PHE A 228 29.90 23.55 20.75
N THR A 229 30.80 23.39 21.71
CA THR A 229 30.97 24.34 22.82
C THR A 229 31.45 25.71 22.31
N ASN A 230 32.35 25.73 21.33
CA ASN A 230 32.97 26.97 20.82
C ASN A 230 32.15 27.67 19.73
N GLY A 231 31.45 26.93 18.85
CA GLY A 231 30.75 27.51 17.69
C GLY A 231 29.22 27.46 17.73
N GLY A 232 28.63 26.93 18.81
CA GLY A 232 27.20 27.00 19.06
C GLY A 232 26.33 26.37 17.97
N ALA A 233 25.17 26.98 17.68
CA ALA A 233 24.16 26.42 16.77
C ALA A 233 24.65 26.28 15.31
N ALA A 234 25.52 27.18 14.85
CA ALA A 234 26.05 27.14 13.49
C ALA A 234 26.93 25.90 13.25
N GLU A 235 27.79 25.57 14.22
CA GLU A 235 28.63 24.36 14.14
C GLU A 235 27.82 23.07 14.28
N ILE A 236 26.75 23.08 15.06
CA ILE A 236 25.84 21.92 15.16
C ILE A 236 25.18 21.64 13.80
N ALA A 237 24.75 22.68 13.08
CA ALA A 237 24.19 22.54 11.74
C ALA A 237 25.24 22.06 10.71
N ALA A 238 26.47 22.56 10.80
CA ALA A 238 27.59 22.12 9.96
C ALA A 238 27.88 20.62 10.17
N VAL A 239 28.05 20.18 11.42
CA VAL A 239 28.29 18.77 11.74
C VAL A 239 27.11 17.88 11.37
N ALA A 240 25.86 18.34 11.55
CA ALA A 240 24.70 17.58 11.10
C ALA A 240 24.73 17.32 9.59
N THR A 241 25.22 18.28 8.80
CA THR A 241 25.39 18.13 7.35
C THR A 241 26.55 17.20 7.01
N GLU A 242 27.71 17.37 7.67
CA GLU A 242 28.91 16.55 7.48
C GLU A 242 28.65 15.06 7.79
N GLU A 243 27.91 14.80 8.87
CA GLU A 243 27.63 13.45 9.38
C GLU A 243 26.30 12.86 8.89
N GLN A 244 25.56 13.59 8.06
CA GLN A 244 24.23 13.20 7.57
C GLN A 244 23.25 12.88 8.72
N LEU A 245 23.26 13.71 9.76
CA LEU A 245 22.41 13.59 10.94
C LEU A 245 21.24 14.58 10.90
N ASN A 246 20.20 14.29 11.67
CA ASN A 246 19.09 15.21 11.84
C ASN A 246 19.50 16.39 12.74
N ALA A 247 19.59 17.60 12.15
CA ALA A 247 20.05 18.79 12.84
C ALA A 247 19.16 19.19 14.03
N THR A 248 17.84 19.01 13.91
CA THR A 248 16.86 19.29 14.99
C THR A 248 17.15 18.41 16.19
N TYR A 249 17.36 17.11 15.97
CA TYR A 249 17.60 16.16 17.04
C TYR A 249 18.99 16.30 17.67
N LEU A 250 20.01 16.53 16.84
CA LEU A 250 21.36 16.80 17.34
C LEU A 250 21.41 18.05 18.23
N THR A 251 20.70 19.11 17.83
CA THR A 251 20.57 20.35 18.62
C THR A 251 19.84 20.09 19.94
N ALA A 252 18.74 19.33 19.91
CA ALA A 252 17.98 18.97 21.11
C ALA A 252 18.85 18.16 22.09
N LEU A 253 19.56 17.15 21.59
CA LEU A 253 20.48 16.33 22.38
C LEU A 253 21.62 17.13 22.98
N TRP A 254 22.29 17.98 22.19
CA TRP A 254 23.36 18.84 22.69
C TRP A 254 22.86 19.77 23.80
N LYS A 255 21.76 20.50 23.57
CA LYS A 255 21.16 21.39 24.57
C LYS A 255 20.78 20.64 25.85
N GLY A 256 20.21 19.44 25.70
CA GLY A 256 19.78 18.61 26.81
C GLY A 256 20.94 18.03 27.64
N LEU A 257 22.05 17.64 27.00
CA LEU A 257 23.22 17.01 27.64
C LEU A 257 24.25 18.02 28.16
N HIS A 258 24.52 19.08 27.41
CA HIS A 258 25.49 20.12 27.77
C HIS A 258 24.98 21.05 28.88
N GLY A 259 23.66 21.25 28.98
CA GLY A 259 23.04 22.16 29.94
C GLY A 259 23.40 21.84 31.41
N THR A 260 23.62 22.89 32.21
CA THR A 260 23.98 22.82 33.64
C THR A 260 22.79 22.84 34.59
N ALA A 261 21.55 22.77 34.08
CA ALA A 261 20.32 23.09 34.82
C ALA A 261 20.39 22.61 36.28
N VAL A 262 20.47 23.59 37.18
CA VAL A 262 20.38 23.43 38.62
C VAL A 262 19.02 22.81 38.89
N SER A 263 19.02 21.60 39.44
CA SER A 263 17.81 21.05 40.02
C SER A 263 17.31 22.06 41.05
N SER A 264 16.12 22.63 40.84
CA SER A 264 15.50 23.55 41.81
C SER A 264 15.02 22.83 43.08
N LEU A 265 15.45 21.59 43.31
CA LEU A 265 15.07 20.77 44.45
C LEU A 265 15.93 21.14 45.67
N PRO A 266 15.38 21.11 46.89
CA PRO A 266 16.19 21.21 48.11
C PRO A 266 17.26 20.12 48.13
N THR A 267 18.53 20.53 48.14
CA THR A 267 19.72 19.66 47.98
C THR A 267 19.83 18.52 49.00
N ALA A 268 19.18 18.64 50.17
CA ALA A 268 19.29 17.68 51.25
C ALA A 268 18.48 16.38 51.03
N GLU A 269 17.24 16.49 50.54
CA GLU A 269 16.33 15.35 50.37
C GLU A 269 16.72 14.51 49.14
N VAL A 270 17.07 15.18 48.03
CA VAL A 270 17.63 14.51 46.85
C VAL A 270 18.94 13.80 47.19
N GLY A 271 19.79 14.43 48.02
CA GLY A 271 21.03 13.83 48.49
C GLY A 271 20.81 12.56 49.32
N ALA A 272 19.76 12.51 50.15
CA ALA A 272 19.40 11.32 50.93
C ALA A 272 18.86 10.19 50.04
N ARG A 273 17.92 10.50 49.12
CA ARG A 273 17.38 9.53 48.17
C ARG A 273 18.46 8.98 47.23
N MET A 274 19.41 9.80 46.82
CA MET A 274 20.55 9.39 46.01
C MET A 274 21.47 8.41 46.73
N ARG A 275 21.72 8.59 48.04
CA ARG A 275 22.53 7.66 48.84
C ARG A 275 21.86 6.29 48.93
N GLN A 276 20.57 6.27 49.29
CA GLN A 276 19.79 5.03 49.38
C GLN A 276 19.69 4.30 48.02
N TRP A 277 19.53 5.05 46.92
CA TRP A 277 19.53 4.47 45.58
C TRP A 277 20.88 3.83 45.24
N ARG A 278 22.01 4.49 45.57
CA ARG A 278 23.36 3.96 45.32
C ARG A 278 23.64 2.67 46.10
N GLU A 279 23.23 2.59 47.36
CA GLU A 279 23.38 1.38 48.18
C GLU A 279 22.64 0.20 47.55
N LYS A 280 21.37 0.39 47.19
CA LYS A 280 20.57 -0.65 46.53
C LYS A 280 21.07 -1.01 45.13
N ALA A 281 21.66 -0.06 44.40
CA ALA A 281 22.23 -0.31 43.08
C ALA A 281 23.46 -1.24 43.18
N ILE A 282 24.30 -1.08 44.22
CA ILE A 282 25.42 -1.97 44.51
C ILE A 282 24.93 -3.38 44.88
N GLU A 283 23.87 -3.48 45.67
CA GLU A 283 23.25 -4.77 46.02
C GLU A 283 22.70 -5.50 44.79
N LEU A 284 22.07 -4.78 43.86
CA LEU A 284 21.59 -5.32 42.60
C LEU A 284 22.73 -5.84 41.73
N GLU A 285 23.81 -5.07 41.59
CA GLU A 285 24.98 -5.48 40.80
C GLU A 285 25.61 -6.76 41.37
N ALA A 286 25.76 -6.86 42.70
CA ALA A 286 26.24 -8.06 43.35
C ALA A 286 25.28 -9.26 43.20
N PHE A 287 23.96 -9.03 43.19
CA PHE A 287 22.96 -10.06 42.94
C PHE A 287 23.02 -10.58 41.50
N GLU A 288 23.12 -9.69 40.50
CA GLU A 288 23.22 -10.06 39.08
C GLU A 288 24.50 -10.85 38.80
N GLN A 289 25.63 -10.46 39.40
CA GLN A 289 26.89 -11.20 39.26
C GLN A 289 26.81 -12.61 39.84
N ARG A 290 26.21 -12.79 41.03
CA ARG A 290 26.01 -14.12 41.63
C ARG A 290 25.13 -15.01 40.75
N ARG A 291 24.02 -14.47 40.26
CA ARG A 291 23.09 -15.19 39.38
C ARG A 291 23.74 -15.58 38.06
N GLN A 292 24.54 -14.70 37.44
CA GLN A 292 25.26 -15.00 36.20
C GLN A 292 26.27 -16.13 36.38
N ASN A 293 27.03 -16.12 37.48
CA ASN A 293 27.96 -17.20 37.81
C ASN A 293 27.22 -18.55 37.98
N ALA A 294 26.05 -18.54 38.60
CA ALA A 294 25.22 -19.72 38.78
C ALA A 294 24.68 -20.29 37.46
N VAL A 295 24.22 -19.42 36.54
CA VAL A 295 23.77 -19.82 35.19
C VAL A 295 24.89 -20.52 34.43
N THR A 296 26.08 -19.90 34.36
CA THR A 296 27.24 -20.49 33.67
C THR A 296 27.64 -21.83 34.28
N LYS A 297 27.54 -21.98 35.61
CA LYS A 297 27.84 -23.24 36.30
C LYS A 297 26.83 -24.34 35.94
N ILE A 298 25.53 -24.02 35.89
CA ILE A 298 24.50 -24.98 35.50
C ILE A 298 24.65 -25.40 34.04
N GLU A 299 24.90 -24.46 33.13
CA GLU A 299 25.10 -24.75 31.70
C GLU A 299 26.25 -25.74 31.46
N SER A 300 27.34 -25.62 32.22
CA SER A 300 28.48 -26.54 32.16
C SER A 300 28.11 -27.98 32.59
N ASP A 301 27.35 -28.13 33.68
CA ASP A 301 27.22 -29.41 34.38
C ASP A 301 25.89 -30.13 34.09
N TRP A 302 24.89 -29.43 33.54
CA TRP A 302 23.51 -29.93 33.39
C TRP A 302 23.40 -31.15 32.47
N ALA A 303 23.86 -31.05 31.20
CA ALA A 303 23.70 -32.13 30.24
C ALA A 303 24.53 -33.39 30.58
N SER A 304 25.74 -33.20 31.10
CA SER A 304 26.68 -34.30 31.38
C SER A 304 26.27 -35.15 32.61
N SER A 305 25.53 -34.56 33.55
CA SER A 305 25.14 -35.17 34.82
C SER A 305 23.81 -35.94 34.78
N LYS A 306 23.00 -35.78 33.73
CA LYS A 306 21.69 -36.43 33.58
C LYS A 306 21.81 -37.94 33.35
N ARG A 307 21.03 -38.73 34.09
CA ARG A 307 20.86 -40.18 33.94
C ARG A 307 19.37 -40.53 33.98
N VAL A 308 18.81 -41.05 32.90
CA VAL A 308 17.40 -41.46 32.84
C VAL A 308 17.22 -42.77 33.61
N ILE A 309 16.26 -42.78 34.52
CA ILE A 309 15.97 -43.90 35.44
C ILE A 309 14.74 -44.67 34.97
N ALA A 310 13.70 -43.95 34.53
CA ALA A 310 12.48 -44.52 33.96
C ALA A 310 11.92 -43.56 32.91
N ALA A 311 11.34 -44.09 31.84
CA ALA A 311 10.62 -43.30 30.85
C ALA A 311 9.53 -44.16 30.20
N ALA A 312 8.36 -43.59 29.96
CA ALA A 312 7.28 -44.26 29.27
C ALA A 312 6.38 -43.26 28.53
N LYS A 313 5.64 -43.78 27.54
CA LYS A 313 4.53 -43.07 26.91
C LYS A 313 3.24 -43.46 27.61
N VAL A 314 2.46 -42.47 28.03
CA VAL A 314 1.14 -42.64 28.63
C VAL A 314 0.10 -42.39 27.53
N GLY A 315 -0.64 -43.42 27.16
CA GLY A 315 -1.73 -43.27 26.18
C GLY A 315 -2.83 -42.34 26.67
N GLU A 316 -3.66 -41.83 25.76
CA GLU A 316 -4.80 -40.95 26.04
C GLU A 316 -5.73 -41.56 27.13
N GLY A 317 -5.99 -40.79 28.19
CA GLY A 317 -6.72 -41.22 29.39
C GLY A 317 -6.08 -42.36 30.20
N GLY A 318 -4.86 -42.78 29.86
CA GLY A 318 -4.12 -43.87 30.49
C GLY A 318 -3.31 -43.44 31.71
N SER A 319 -2.72 -44.41 32.41
CA SER A 319 -1.73 -44.14 33.47
C SER A 319 -0.64 -45.19 33.51
N GLU A 320 0.59 -44.76 33.75
CA GLU A 320 1.77 -45.61 33.91
C GLU A 320 2.34 -45.46 35.31
N THR A 321 2.83 -46.55 35.89
CA THR A 321 3.51 -46.54 37.20
C THR A 321 4.99 -46.82 37.03
N PHE A 322 5.80 -46.34 37.98
CA PHE A 322 7.23 -46.60 38.01
C PHE A 322 7.68 -46.88 39.45
N GLU A 323 8.73 -47.69 39.58
CA GLU A 323 9.43 -47.93 40.84
C GLU A 323 10.92 -48.17 40.55
N SER A 324 11.81 -47.50 41.29
CA SER A 324 13.26 -47.66 41.13
C SER A 324 14.01 -47.40 42.44
N THR A 325 15.15 -48.06 42.61
CA THR A 325 16.10 -47.80 43.72
C THR A 325 17.29 -47.01 43.20
N ILE A 326 17.60 -45.87 43.81
CA ILE A 326 18.63 -44.92 43.36
C ILE A 326 19.56 -44.56 44.52
N SER A 327 20.86 -44.56 44.28
CA SER A 327 21.86 -44.00 45.21
C SER A 327 22.08 -42.53 44.88
N ILE A 328 21.95 -41.65 45.88
CA ILE A 328 22.02 -40.19 45.69
C ILE A 328 23.00 -39.55 46.67
N ARG A 329 23.61 -38.43 46.28
CA ARG A 329 24.40 -37.54 47.16
C ARG A 329 23.65 -36.26 47.49
N ARG A 330 24.06 -35.59 48.58
CA ARG A 330 23.50 -34.29 48.97
C ARG A 330 23.72 -33.26 47.85
N GLY A 331 22.66 -32.56 47.45
CA GLY A 331 22.69 -31.56 46.38
C GLY A 331 22.43 -32.10 44.97
N GLU A 332 22.43 -33.42 44.77
CA GLU A 332 21.98 -34.04 43.52
C GLU A 332 20.45 -33.99 43.38
N LEU A 333 19.95 -34.08 42.15
CA LEU A 333 18.52 -33.91 41.86
C LEU A 333 17.85 -35.16 41.29
N LEU A 334 16.58 -35.34 41.60
CA LEU A 334 15.66 -36.18 40.86
C LEU A 334 14.66 -35.30 40.10
N LEU A 335 14.46 -35.56 38.82
CA LEU A 335 13.59 -34.79 37.93
C LEU A 335 12.55 -35.71 37.31
N LEU A 336 11.27 -35.47 37.59
CA LEU A 336 10.18 -36.08 36.84
C LEU A 336 9.69 -35.05 35.81
N THR A 337 9.97 -35.32 34.55
CA THR A 337 9.71 -34.41 33.42
C THR A 337 8.57 -34.93 32.58
N VAL A 338 7.57 -34.09 32.35
CA VAL A 338 6.49 -34.34 31.37
C VAL A 338 6.88 -33.66 30.06
N LEU A 339 6.89 -34.43 28.98
CA LEU A 339 7.32 -34.04 27.63
C LEU A 339 6.08 -33.94 26.73
N PRO A 340 6.00 -32.94 25.84
CA PRO A 340 4.93 -32.86 24.85
C PRO A 340 5.08 -33.98 23.81
N ASN A 341 3.95 -34.50 23.30
CA ASN A 341 3.93 -35.33 22.10
C ASN A 341 3.65 -34.46 20.85
N GLU A 342 3.22 -35.04 19.72
CA GLU A 342 2.95 -34.29 18.47
C GLU A 342 1.79 -33.30 18.64
N ASN A 343 0.83 -33.56 19.55
CA ASN A 343 -0.38 -32.75 19.74
C ASN A 343 -0.60 -32.19 21.15
N HIS A 344 0.24 -31.22 21.51
CA HIS A 344 0.33 -30.54 22.81
C HIS A 344 -0.91 -29.76 23.32
N GLY A 345 -2.01 -29.65 22.56
CA GLY A 345 -3.15 -28.81 22.93
C GLY A 345 -3.94 -29.29 24.16
N ALA A 346 -3.74 -30.55 24.58
CA ALA A 346 -4.53 -31.21 25.62
C ALA A 346 -3.70 -32.05 26.62
N ASP A 347 -2.37 -31.88 26.66
CA ASP A 347 -1.42 -32.69 27.45
C ASP A 347 -1.46 -32.37 28.96
N SER A 348 -2.62 -32.45 29.60
CA SER A 348 -2.72 -32.26 31.06
C SER A 348 -2.37 -33.55 31.77
N THR A 349 -1.34 -33.55 32.61
CA THR A 349 -0.80 -34.78 33.21
C THR A 349 -0.81 -34.75 34.73
N VAL A 350 -1.39 -35.77 35.36
CA VAL A 350 -1.30 -36.01 36.81
C VAL A 350 0.06 -36.61 37.12
N VAL A 351 0.77 -36.03 38.08
CA VAL A 351 2.05 -36.55 38.57
C VAL A 351 1.96 -36.85 40.06
N GLU A 352 2.07 -38.13 40.40
CA GLU A 352 2.09 -38.62 41.78
C GLU A 352 3.36 -39.44 41.98
N TRP A 353 4.14 -39.16 43.02
CA TRP A 353 5.30 -39.99 43.37
C TRP A 353 5.73 -39.78 44.81
N THR A 354 6.33 -40.84 45.34
CA THR A 354 6.82 -40.98 46.70
C THR A 354 8.29 -41.35 46.66
N ILE A 355 9.10 -40.63 47.43
CA ILE A 355 10.53 -40.88 47.62
C ILE A 355 10.71 -41.38 49.06
N ARG A 356 11.29 -42.56 49.24
CA ARG A 356 11.50 -43.16 50.56
C ARG A 356 12.96 -43.51 50.78
N GLU A 357 13.51 -43.12 51.91
CA GLU A 357 14.83 -43.53 52.36
C GLU A 357 14.82 -45.02 52.75
N LYS A 358 15.64 -45.86 52.09
CA LYS A 358 15.68 -47.32 52.35
C LYS A 358 16.34 -47.66 53.68
N ALA A 359 17.36 -46.89 54.07
CA ALA A 359 18.14 -47.08 55.29
C ALA A 359 18.41 -45.73 55.96
N GLY A 360 18.36 -45.65 57.28
CA GLY A 360 18.48 -44.38 58.01
C GLY A 360 17.17 -44.00 58.70
N ALA A 361 16.80 -42.71 58.66
CA ALA A 361 15.60 -42.18 59.32
C ALA A 361 14.27 -42.61 58.66
N GLN A 362 14.34 -43.37 57.55
CA GLN A 362 13.22 -43.87 56.77
C GLN A 362 12.20 -42.78 56.41
N ARG A 363 12.71 -41.57 56.11
CA ARG A 363 11.89 -40.44 55.68
C ARG A 363 11.14 -40.76 54.39
N ILE A 364 9.95 -40.19 54.27
CA ILE A 364 9.07 -40.33 53.12
C ILE A 364 8.71 -38.92 52.66
N TRP A 365 8.96 -38.63 51.38
CA TRP A 365 8.49 -37.42 50.71
C TRP A 365 7.43 -37.80 49.69
N SER A 366 6.22 -37.29 49.85
CA SER A 366 5.14 -37.41 48.88
C SER A 366 4.74 -36.04 48.37
N VAL A 367 4.46 -35.94 47.07
CA VAL A 367 3.92 -34.72 46.47
C VAL A 367 2.63 -34.27 47.16
N SER A 368 1.75 -35.21 47.56
CA SER A 368 0.47 -34.92 48.21
C SER A 368 0.62 -34.10 49.50
N ASP A 369 1.68 -34.37 50.27
CA ASP A 369 1.93 -33.73 51.56
C ASP A 369 2.57 -32.34 51.40
N LEU A 370 3.05 -32.04 50.20
CA LEU A 370 3.83 -30.85 49.89
C LEU A 370 3.07 -29.81 49.08
N VAL A 371 1.96 -30.17 48.45
CA VAL A 371 1.13 -29.28 47.62
C VAL A 371 0.82 -27.92 48.29
N PRO A 372 0.35 -27.85 49.56
CA PRO A 372 0.09 -26.56 50.21
C PRO A 372 1.34 -25.68 50.36
N ASN A 373 2.51 -26.32 50.45
CA ASN A 373 3.79 -25.67 50.69
C ASN A 373 4.49 -25.26 49.40
N LEU A 374 4.35 -26.03 48.31
CA LEU A 374 4.78 -25.65 46.97
C LEU A 374 4.11 -24.36 46.49
N MET A 375 2.92 -24.05 47.01
CA MET A 375 2.25 -22.78 46.74
C MET A 375 2.83 -21.60 47.53
N LYS A 376 3.60 -21.83 48.61
CA LYS A 376 4.27 -20.77 49.37
C LYS A 376 5.47 -20.19 48.62
N GLY A 377 6.10 -20.98 47.74
CA GLY A 377 7.19 -20.54 46.88
C GLY A 377 7.71 -21.68 46.01
N ASN A 378 8.28 -21.34 44.86
CA ASN A 378 9.00 -22.25 43.99
C ASN A 378 10.39 -21.66 43.84
N SER A 379 11.48 -22.27 44.33
CA SER A 379 11.56 -23.51 45.10
C SER A 379 11.01 -23.40 46.52
N TRP A 380 10.51 -24.51 47.05
CA TRP A 380 10.20 -24.66 48.47
C TRP A 380 11.21 -25.59 49.15
N VAL A 381 11.59 -25.27 50.39
CA VAL A 381 12.51 -26.06 51.22
C VAL A 381 11.75 -26.61 52.42
N GLY A 382 11.78 -27.93 52.59
CA GLY A 382 11.19 -28.62 53.73
C GLY A 382 12.04 -28.53 54.99
N GLU A 383 11.43 -28.83 56.14
CA GLU A 383 12.08 -28.78 57.46
C GLU A 383 13.29 -29.72 57.56
N ASP A 384 13.32 -30.78 56.78
CA ASP A 384 14.40 -31.75 56.68
C ASP A 384 15.48 -31.39 55.63
N GLY A 385 15.37 -30.19 55.05
CA GLY A 385 16.29 -29.63 54.07
C GLY A 385 16.05 -30.06 52.63
N ALA A 386 15.07 -30.94 52.36
CA ALA A 386 14.73 -31.35 50.99
C ALA A 386 14.13 -30.17 50.22
N ARG A 387 14.54 -29.96 48.97
CA ARG A 387 14.01 -28.86 48.14
C ARG A 387 13.18 -29.40 47.00
N TRP A 388 12.01 -28.82 46.81
CA TRP A 388 11.11 -29.12 45.70
C TRP A 388 10.92 -27.90 44.80
N SER A 389 10.88 -28.10 43.49
CA SER A 389 10.73 -27.01 42.51
C SER A 389 9.96 -27.45 41.26
N PHE A 390 9.28 -26.50 40.63
CA PHE A 390 8.76 -26.63 39.27
C PHE A 390 9.67 -25.89 38.30
N LEU A 391 10.17 -26.61 37.29
CA LEU A 391 11.14 -26.10 36.33
C LEU A 391 10.64 -26.31 34.90
N GLU A 392 11.07 -25.43 33.99
CA GLU A 392 11.08 -25.66 32.54
C GLU A 392 12.52 -26.05 32.16
N THR A 393 12.71 -27.15 31.42
CA THR A 393 14.03 -27.82 31.28
C THR A 393 14.46 -28.10 29.84
N THR A 394 13.94 -27.39 28.84
CA THR A 394 14.35 -27.50 27.42
C THR A 394 15.84 -27.18 27.21
N SER A 395 16.37 -26.23 28.01
CA SER A 395 17.76 -25.77 27.95
C SER A 395 18.31 -25.64 29.38
N THR A 396 19.02 -24.56 29.70
CA THR A 396 19.32 -24.21 31.09
C THR A 396 18.00 -24.11 31.88
N PRO A 397 17.86 -24.84 33.00
CA PRO A 397 16.64 -24.88 33.80
C PRO A 397 16.16 -23.50 34.20
N LYS A 398 14.85 -23.30 34.13
CA LYS A 398 14.20 -22.06 34.56
C LYS A 398 13.11 -22.39 35.56
N PHE A 399 13.03 -21.63 36.65
CA PHE A 399 11.90 -21.70 37.56
C PHE A 399 10.62 -21.21 36.89
N LEU A 400 9.51 -21.88 37.13
CA LEU A 400 8.18 -21.29 36.92
C LEU A 400 7.97 -20.22 37.99
N THR A 401 7.97 -18.96 37.58
CA THR A 401 8.08 -17.80 38.50
C THR A 401 6.75 -17.09 38.75
N ASP A 402 5.77 -17.30 37.87
CA ASP A 402 4.48 -16.62 37.95
C ASP A 402 3.46 -17.49 38.70
N ARG A 403 2.96 -17.02 39.85
CA ARG A 403 1.94 -17.70 40.67
C ARG A 403 0.58 -17.06 40.48
N ARG A 404 -0.46 -17.87 40.29
CA ARG A 404 -1.86 -17.44 40.40
C ARG A 404 -2.53 -18.12 41.57
N ASP A 405 -3.07 -17.30 42.48
CA ASP A 405 -3.71 -17.77 43.71
C ASP A 405 -5.18 -18.18 43.53
N SER A 406 -5.76 -17.94 42.36
CA SER A 406 -7.07 -18.46 41.96
C SER A 406 -7.16 -18.59 40.44
N ILE A 407 -8.01 -19.51 39.96
CA ILE A 407 -8.35 -19.67 38.55
C ILE A 407 -9.88 -19.74 38.43
N SER A 408 -10.45 -18.92 37.54
CA SER A 408 -11.90 -18.85 37.30
C SER A 408 -12.74 -18.65 38.58
N GLY A 409 -12.20 -17.90 39.55
CA GLY A 409 -12.85 -17.61 40.84
C GLY A 409 -12.74 -18.72 41.90
N ARG A 410 -12.11 -19.86 41.60
CA ARG A 410 -11.85 -20.95 42.55
C ARG A 410 -10.52 -20.73 43.26
N THR A 411 -10.56 -20.59 44.58
CA THR A 411 -9.38 -20.30 45.43
C THR A 411 -8.53 -21.54 45.75
N GLU A 412 -9.18 -22.70 45.65
CA GLU A 412 -8.62 -24.03 45.82
C GLU A 412 -7.82 -24.48 44.59
N LEU A 413 -8.01 -23.83 43.43
CA LEU A 413 -7.28 -24.09 42.20
C LEU A 413 -6.28 -22.96 41.91
N LYS A 414 -5.00 -23.31 41.95
CA LYS A 414 -3.87 -22.38 41.79
C LYS A 414 -3.00 -22.78 40.61
N SER A 415 -2.06 -21.93 40.19
CA SER A 415 -1.09 -22.33 39.16
C SER A 415 0.29 -21.68 39.26
N TRP A 416 1.24 -22.33 38.61
CA TRP A 416 2.56 -21.79 38.26
C TRP A 416 2.74 -21.71 36.74
N SER A 417 3.36 -20.65 36.25
CA SER A 417 3.70 -20.47 34.83
C SER A 417 5.06 -19.83 34.60
N LEU A 418 5.50 -19.91 33.34
CA LEU A 418 6.54 -19.07 32.76
C LEU A 418 5.88 -18.24 31.65
N GLY A 419 5.32 -17.08 32.01
CA GLY A 419 4.50 -16.24 31.11
C GLY A 419 3.00 -16.41 31.31
N SER A 420 2.21 -16.11 30.28
CA SER A 420 0.74 -16.00 30.35
C SER A 420 0.00 -17.33 30.44
N GLU A 421 0.61 -18.43 30.02
CA GLU A 421 -0.02 -19.76 29.97
C GLU A 421 0.35 -20.59 31.20
N PRO A 422 -0.63 -21.11 31.98
CA PRO A 422 -0.36 -21.97 33.13
C PRO A 422 0.31 -23.29 32.71
N SER A 423 1.41 -23.64 33.38
CA SER A 423 2.15 -24.88 33.11
C SER A 423 2.00 -25.93 34.21
N VAL A 424 1.63 -25.50 35.43
CA VAL A 424 1.29 -26.39 36.53
C VAL A 424 0.00 -25.89 37.20
N PHE A 425 -1.01 -26.74 37.29
CA PHE A 425 -2.28 -26.46 37.98
C PHE A 425 -2.31 -27.23 39.29
N VAL A 426 -2.63 -26.59 40.40
CA VAL A 426 -2.52 -27.17 41.74
C VAL A 426 -3.86 -27.13 42.44
N ASN A 427 -4.35 -28.29 42.88
CA ASN A 427 -5.51 -28.39 43.77
C ASN A 427 -5.03 -28.44 45.21
N VAL A 428 -5.22 -27.34 45.95
CA VAL A 428 -4.88 -27.28 47.39
C VAL A 428 -6.04 -27.70 48.30
N GLY A 429 -7.20 -28.03 47.74
CA GLY A 429 -8.39 -28.44 48.47
C GLY A 429 -8.36 -29.89 48.93
N GLU A 430 -9.32 -30.23 49.80
CA GLU A 430 -9.55 -31.57 50.35
C GLU A 430 -10.46 -32.43 49.46
N GLU A 431 -11.01 -31.87 48.38
CA GLU A 431 -11.94 -32.52 47.47
C GLU A 431 -11.40 -32.53 46.04
N ASP A 432 -11.84 -33.51 45.24
CA ASP A 432 -11.54 -33.60 43.82
C ASP A 432 -12.25 -32.46 43.07
N LEU A 433 -11.51 -31.78 42.19
CA LEU A 433 -12.03 -30.62 41.47
C LEU A 433 -12.31 -30.95 40.00
N PRO A 434 -13.55 -30.71 39.52
CA PRO A 434 -13.83 -30.73 38.09
C PRO A 434 -13.35 -29.41 37.47
N VAL A 435 -12.27 -29.49 36.69
CA VAL A 435 -11.85 -28.47 35.73
C VAL A 435 -12.31 -28.90 34.33
N TRP A 436 -11.42 -29.00 33.33
CA TRP A 436 -11.71 -29.75 32.09
C TRP A 436 -11.50 -31.26 32.28
N ALA A 437 -10.90 -31.66 33.40
CA ALA A 437 -10.66 -33.01 33.87
C ALA A 437 -10.88 -33.06 35.40
N THR A 438 -10.95 -34.26 35.99
CA THR A 438 -11.02 -34.40 37.46
C THR A 438 -9.62 -34.34 38.05
N LEU A 439 -9.29 -33.23 38.72
CA LEU A 439 -8.03 -33.02 39.44
C LEU A 439 -8.18 -33.48 40.89
N PRO A 440 -7.51 -34.58 41.32
CA PRO A 440 -7.67 -35.09 42.67
C PRO A 440 -7.34 -34.07 43.77
N ALA A 441 -7.89 -34.27 44.96
CA ALA A 441 -7.51 -33.49 46.14
C ALA A 441 -6.00 -33.52 46.39
N ARG A 442 -5.43 -32.39 46.83
CA ARG A 442 -4.00 -32.26 47.20
C ARG A 442 -3.01 -32.79 46.15
N THR A 443 -3.25 -32.50 44.87
CA THR A 443 -2.35 -32.88 43.77
C THR A 443 -2.13 -31.72 42.80
N PHE A 444 -1.35 -31.96 41.74
CA PHE A 444 -1.21 -31.02 40.65
C PHE A 444 -1.23 -31.70 39.28
N PHE A 445 -1.69 -30.97 38.27
CA PHE A 445 -1.45 -31.29 36.86
C PHE A 445 -0.27 -30.50 36.32
N VAL A 446 0.46 -31.12 35.42
CA VAL A 446 1.51 -30.53 34.62
C VAL A 446 1.02 -30.45 33.18
N HIS A 447 1.26 -29.31 32.53
CA HIS A 447 0.91 -29.10 31.12
C HIS A 447 2.13 -28.55 30.36
N PRO A 448 2.83 -29.39 29.56
CA PRO A 448 3.97 -28.94 28.77
C PRO A 448 3.49 -28.14 27.55
N GLY A 449 4.23 -27.10 27.18
CA GLY A 449 4.02 -26.42 25.89
C GLY A 449 4.70 -27.16 24.73
N PRO A 450 4.44 -26.79 23.46
CA PRO A 450 4.93 -27.53 22.28
C PRO A 450 6.45 -27.75 22.24
N LEU A 451 7.23 -26.86 22.85
CA LEU A 451 8.68 -26.95 22.99
C LEU A 451 9.14 -26.65 24.42
N ARG A 452 8.28 -26.91 25.42
CA ARG A 452 8.51 -26.54 26.83
C ARG A 452 8.09 -27.65 27.78
N PRO A 453 8.90 -28.72 27.93
CA PRO A 453 8.76 -29.68 29.02
C PRO A 453 8.75 -29.02 30.39
N VAL A 454 7.99 -29.62 31.30
CA VAL A 454 7.88 -29.17 32.67
C VAL A 454 8.35 -30.29 33.60
N SER A 455 9.26 -29.96 34.50
CA SER A 455 9.88 -30.88 35.44
C SER A 455 9.49 -30.56 36.87
N VAL A 456 9.11 -31.60 37.62
CA VAL A 456 9.03 -31.60 39.07
C VAL A 456 10.38 -32.05 39.61
N ALA A 457 11.10 -31.14 40.23
CA ALA A 457 12.46 -31.36 40.70
C ALA A 457 12.51 -31.54 42.22
N TRP A 458 13.24 -32.56 42.67
CA TRP A 458 13.59 -32.80 44.07
C TRP A 458 15.10 -32.74 44.24
N THR A 459 15.61 -31.90 45.13
CA THR A 459 17.04 -31.81 45.49
C THR A 459 17.29 -32.53 46.80
N SER A 460 18.22 -33.48 46.79
CA SER A 460 18.48 -34.34 47.95
C SER A 460 19.14 -33.57 49.10
N PRO A 461 18.58 -33.62 50.33
CA PRO A 461 19.23 -33.08 51.51
C PRO A 461 20.34 -33.97 52.08
N LEU A 462 20.45 -35.22 51.59
CA LEU A 462 21.22 -36.30 52.20
C LEU A 462 22.00 -37.10 51.15
N ALA A 463 22.86 -37.99 51.63
CA ALA A 463 23.42 -39.06 50.82
C ALA A 463 22.90 -40.42 51.32
N GLY A 464 22.48 -41.31 50.40
CA GLY A 464 21.92 -42.61 50.76
C GLY A 464 21.19 -43.30 49.60
N GLU A 465 20.60 -44.47 49.87
CA GLU A 465 19.73 -45.18 48.91
C GLU A 465 18.26 -44.81 49.11
N LEU A 466 17.60 -44.46 48.01
CA LEU A 466 16.20 -44.08 47.95
C LEU A 466 15.42 -45.11 47.12
N LEU A 467 14.21 -45.43 47.57
CA LEU A 467 13.17 -46.08 46.77
C LEU A 467 12.24 -44.98 46.25
N VAL A 468 12.12 -44.85 44.93
CA VAL A 468 11.26 -43.86 44.28
C VAL A 468 10.19 -44.61 43.52
N SER A 469 8.93 -44.39 43.86
CA SER A 469 7.79 -44.98 43.17
C SER A 469 6.69 -43.97 42.91
N GLY A 470 5.90 -44.16 41.87
CA GLY A 470 4.88 -43.20 41.49
C GLY A 470 4.01 -43.63 40.32
N ARG A 471 3.13 -42.71 39.92
CA ARG A 471 2.18 -42.83 38.83
C ARG A 471 2.14 -41.52 38.03
N VAL A 472 2.16 -41.65 36.71
CA VAL A 472 1.91 -40.55 35.77
C VAL A 472 0.66 -40.91 34.97
N ALA A 473 -0.32 -40.02 34.93
CA ALA A 473 -1.59 -40.27 34.24
C ALA A 473 -1.96 -39.11 33.32
N ASP A 474 -2.44 -39.44 32.12
CA ASP A 474 -3.04 -38.46 31.24
C ASP A 474 -4.42 -38.06 31.81
N ALA A 475 -4.62 -36.76 32.01
CA ALA A 475 -5.81 -36.22 32.64
C ALA A 475 -6.88 -35.82 31.62
N HIS A 476 -6.56 -35.78 30.31
CA HIS A 476 -7.50 -35.30 29.28
C HIS A 476 -7.98 -36.45 28.38
N PRO A 477 -9.10 -37.13 28.70
CA PRO A 477 -9.55 -38.36 28.01
C PRO A 477 -10.08 -38.16 26.56
N ALA A 478 -9.95 -36.97 26.00
CA ALA A 478 -10.31 -36.61 24.61
C ALA A 478 -9.20 -35.78 23.92
N GLY A 479 -7.97 -35.92 24.40
CA GLY A 479 -6.75 -35.26 23.92
C GLY A 479 -5.92 -36.18 23.02
N LEU A 480 -6.17 -36.10 21.72
CA LEU A 480 -5.34 -36.52 20.59
C LEU A 480 -4.27 -37.62 20.83
N ASP A 481 -3.08 -37.35 21.37
CA ASP A 481 -1.94 -38.30 21.39
C ASP A 481 -1.30 -38.61 22.76
N GLY A 482 -1.94 -38.24 23.87
CA GLY A 482 -1.45 -38.51 25.23
C GLY A 482 -0.12 -37.82 25.56
N VAL A 483 0.61 -38.30 26.58
CA VAL A 483 1.84 -37.63 27.07
C VAL A 483 3.01 -38.59 27.24
N SER A 484 4.23 -38.06 27.27
CA SER A 484 5.44 -38.83 27.61
C SER A 484 6.03 -38.32 28.92
N PHE A 485 6.58 -39.21 29.75
CA PHE A 485 7.33 -38.78 30.93
C PHE A 485 8.71 -39.43 31.03
N GLU A 486 9.59 -38.76 31.75
CA GLU A 486 10.95 -39.19 32.03
C GLU A 486 11.31 -38.86 33.49
N LEU A 487 11.68 -39.87 34.26
CA LEU A 487 12.31 -39.75 35.57
C LEU A 487 13.84 -39.81 35.41
N SER A 488 14.54 -38.76 35.83
CA SER A 488 15.99 -38.60 35.68
C SER A 488 16.69 -38.28 37.00
N HIS A 489 17.91 -38.77 37.17
CA HIS A 489 18.85 -38.41 38.26
C HIS A 489 19.95 -37.51 37.71
N MET A 490 20.13 -36.36 38.34
CA MET A 490 21.19 -35.40 38.05
C MET A 490 22.35 -35.64 39.01
N ALA A 491 23.34 -36.41 38.58
CA ALA A 491 24.45 -36.89 39.41
C ALA A 491 25.59 -35.84 39.59
N ALA A 492 25.22 -34.61 39.97
CA ALA A 492 26.14 -33.51 40.26
C ALA A 492 25.71 -32.74 41.52
N PRO A 493 26.40 -32.91 42.67
CA PRO A 493 26.07 -32.26 43.96
C PRO A 493 25.98 -30.73 43.90
N GLU A 494 26.72 -30.10 43.00
CA GLU A 494 26.91 -28.66 42.87
C GLU A 494 25.71 -27.99 42.18
N LEU A 495 24.90 -28.77 41.44
CA LEU A 495 23.71 -28.27 40.76
C LEU A 495 22.65 -27.77 41.74
N GLY A 496 22.48 -28.43 42.89
CA GLY A 496 21.54 -27.98 43.93
C GLY A 496 21.89 -26.61 44.52
N GLY A 497 23.19 -26.32 44.67
CA GLY A 497 23.68 -25.01 45.09
C GLY A 497 23.51 -23.95 44.01
N ALA A 498 23.92 -24.24 42.78
CA ALA A 498 23.79 -23.31 41.67
C ALA A 498 22.32 -22.99 41.33
N LEU A 499 21.40 -23.95 41.44
CA LEU A 499 19.96 -23.70 41.28
C LEU A 499 19.40 -22.81 42.40
N SER A 500 19.98 -22.88 43.60
CA SER A 500 19.67 -21.96 44.70
C SER A 500 20.10 -20.53 44.37
N ASP A 501 21.33 -20.36 43.89
CA ASP A 501 21.93 -19.06 43.59
C ASP A 501 21.33 -18.40 42.34
N MET A 502 20.81 -19.21 41.41
CA MET A 502 20.01 -18.72 40.29
C MET A 502 18.76 -17.96 40.78
N GLY A 503 18.17 -18.40 41.90
CA GLY A 503 17.02 -17.77 42.54
C GLY A 503 15.69 -18.04 41.82
N SER A 504 14.62 -18.12 42.60
CA SER A 504 13.37 -18.78 42.18
C SER A 504 12.12 -17.89 42.19
N THR A 505 12.22 -16.64 42.70
CA THR A 505 11.12 -15.65 42.67
C THR A 505 11.61 -14.25 42.28
N SER A 506 10.74 -13.45 41.66
CA SER A 506 10.98 -12.03 41.32
C SER A 506 11.16 -11.14 42.55
N THR A 507 10.69 -11.58 43.71
CA THR A 507 10.67 -10.84 44.98
C THR A 507 12.03 -10.71 45.68
N GLY A 508 13.06 -11.43 45.21
CA GLY A 508 14.41 -11.40 45.80
C GLY A 508 15.43 -10.54 45.05
N ARG A 509 15.08 -9.97 43.89
CA ARG A 509 15.97 -9.07 43.14
C ARG A 509 15.96 -7.69 43.83
N PRO A 510 17.11 -7.14 44.25
CA PRO A 510 17.16 -5.78 44.77
C PRO A 510 16.69 -4.80 43.68
N ASP A 511 15.69 -3.96 43.99
CA ASP A 511 15.25 -2.91 43.08
C ASP A 511 15.61 -1.54 43.69
N PRO A 512 16.60 -0.82 43.13
CA PRO A 512 16.91 0.53 43.58
C PRO A 512 15.79 1.53 43.23
N GLY A 513 14.85 1.17 42.36
CA GLY A 513 13.84 2.06 41.81
C GLY A 513 14.42 3.04 40.78
N PRO A 514 13.58 3.93 40.20
CA PRO A 514 14.04 4.90 39.23
C PRO A 514 15.04 5.88 39.87
N HIS A 515 16.09 6.21 39.13
CA HIS A 515 17.09 7.16 39.59
C HIS A 515 16.42 8.52 39.94
N PRO A 516 16.64 9.12 41.14
CA PRO A 516 15.92 10.32 41.58
C PRO A 516 16.07 11.54 40.66
N ALA A 517 17.18 11.64 39.94
CA ALA A 517 17.46 12.68 38.93
C ALA A 517 17.98 12.06 37.62
N PRO A 518 17.14 11.40 36.80
CA PRO A 518 17.60 10.52 35.73
C PRO A 518 18.40 11.25 34.65
N LEU A 519 17.97 12.45 34.22
CA LEU A 519 18.71 13.23 33.23
C LEU A 519 20.09 13.68 33.76
N ALA A 520 20.20 14.01 35.05
CA ALA A 520 21.47 14.39 35.66
C ALA A 520 22.47 13.22 35.68
N PHE A 521 21.98 12.00 35.96
CA PHE A 521 22.77 10.77 35.86
C PHE A 521 23.28 10.53 34.42
N ILE A 522 22.43 10.72 33.41
CA ILE A 522 22.86 10.61 32.02
C ILE A 522 23.90 11.67 31.67
N ARG A 523 23.74 12.91 32.12
CA ARG A 523 24.75 13.96 31.92
C ARG A 523 26.09 13.61 32.55
N GLU A 524 26.10 13.02 33.75
CA GLU A 524 27.32 12.56 34.42
C GLU A 524 28.00 11.46 33.60
N LYS A 525 27.25 10.43 33.18
CA LYS A 525 27.75 9.36 32.31
C LYS A 525 28.26 9.90 30.98
N TRP A 526 27.57 10.86 30.39
CA TRP A 526 27.98 11.52 29.14
C TRP A 526 29.27 12.31 29.32
N ARG A 527 29.42 13.09 30.40
CA ARG A 527 30.66 13.84 30.68
C ARG A 527 31.85 12.92 30.91
N ALA A 528 31.64 11.80 31.62
CA ALA A 528 32.66 10.79 31.90
C ALA A 528 33.01 9.93 30.67
N ALA A 529 32.11 9.83 29.70
CA ALA A 529 32.37 9.09 28.46
C ALA A 529 33.36 9.84 27.56
N GLY A 530 34.28 9.06 26.97
CA GLY A 530 35.13 9.50 25.86
C GLY A 530 34.32 9.59 24.55
N THR A 531 34.83 9.02 23.46
CA THR A 531 34.15 9.01 22.16
C THR A 531 33.16 7.85 21.98
N ASP A 532 33.19 6.83 22.84
CA ASP A 532 32.29 5.68 22.78
C ASP A 532 30.93 5.98 23.46
N PRO A 533 29.81 5.94 22.73
CA PRO A 533 28.49 6.18 23.30
C PRO A 533 27.92 4.99 24.10
N ALA A 534 28.51 3.78 24.03
CA ALA A 534 27.91 2.58 24.61
C ALA A 534 27.55 2.69 26.11
N PRO A 535 28.40 3.26 26.99
CA PRO A 535 28.07 3.40 28.41
C PRO A 535 26.90 4.35 28.66
N VAL A 536 26.78 5.40 27.85
CA VAL A 536 25.70 6.40 27.96
C VAL A 536 24.39 5.80 27.44
N LEU A 537 24.43 5.06 26.32
CA LEU A 537 23.28 4.34 25.77
C LEU A 537 22.73 3.31 26.75
N ALA A 538 23.61 2.52 27.39
CA ALA A 538 23.21 1.55 28.40
C ALA A 538 22.52 2.23 29.60
N ALA A 539 23.05 3.36 30.06
CA ALA A 539 22.44 4.13 31.14
C ALA A 539 21.06 4.70 30.76
N ILE A 540 20.91 5.21 29.53
CA ILE A 540 19.62 5.69 29.00
C ILE A 540 18.61 4.54 28.96
N LYS A 541 19.00 3.39 28.39
CA LYS A 541 18.11 2.23 28.25
C LYS A 541 17.69 1.67 29.61
N ALA A 542 18.62 1.49 30.55
CA ALA A 542 18.31 1.05 31.91
C ALA A 542 17.34 2.01 32.62
N THR A 543 17.54 3.33 32.44
CA THR A 543 16.65 4.35 32.99
C THR A 543 15.25 4.29 32.36
N GLN A 544 15.17 4.11 31.03
CA GLN A 544 13.90 3.88 30.34
C GLN A 544 13.22 2.63 30.92
N ASP A 545 13.91 1.50 30.95
CA ASP A 545 13.34 0.24 31.44
C ASP A 545 12.82 0.36 32.88
N GLN A 546 13.54 1.03 33.78
CA GLN A 546 13.07 1.31 35.14
C GLN A 546 11.83 2.21 35.19
N LEU A 547 11.77 3.24 34.35
CA LEU A 547 10.60 4.13 34.27
C LEU A 547 9.38 3.44 33.62
N PHE A 548 9.58 2.38 32.83
CA PHE A 548 8.52 1.70 32.05
C PHE A 548 8.13 0.30 32.57
N GLN A 549 8.95 -0.36 33.41
CA GLN A 549 8.79 -1.75 33.88
C GLN A 549 7.47 -2.04 34.62
N GLY A 550 6.83 -1.04 35.24
CA GLY A 550 5.56 -1.20 35.96
C GLY A 550 4.30 -0.98 35.11
N ASN A 551 4.35 -0.12 34.10
CA ASN A 551 3.17 0.36 33.38
C ASN A 551 2.79 -0.50 32.17
N TYR A 552 3.74 -1.23 31.60
CA TYR A 552 3.51 -2.03 30.38
C TYR A 552 2.97 -3.43 30.65
N MET A 553 3.47 -4.12 31.68
CA MET A 553 3.18 -5.56 31.87
C MET A 553 2.00 -5.85 32.81
N LYS A 554 1.72 -5.00 33.82
CA LYS A 554 0.59 -5.22 34.75
C LYS A 554 -0.76 -4.73 34.21
N HIS A 555 -0.75 -3.88 33.18
CA HIS A 555 -1.94 -3.30 32.57
C HIS A 555 -2.03 -3.62 31.08
N ALA A 556 -1.53 -4.76 30.63
CA ALA A 556 -1.46 -5.12 29.21
C ALA A 556 -2.83 -5.16 28.49
N VAL A 557 -3.95 -5.32 29.22
CA VAL A 557 -5.33 -5.19 28.67
C VAL A 557 -5.72 -3.72 28.42
N ILE A 558 -4.92 -2.78 28.91
CA ILE A 558 -5.04 -1.31 28.79
C ILE A 558 -3.91 -0.74 27.90
N ALA A 559 -2.87 -1.54 27.58
CA ALA A 559 -1.69 -1.12 26.83
C ALA A 559 -1.85 -1.34 25.31
N VAL A 560 -2.91 -0.81 24.71
CA VAL A 560 -2.93 -0.50 23.28
C VAL A 560 -2.69 0.99 23.13
N GLY A 561 -1.42 1.38 22.98
CA GLY A 561 -0.98 2.77 22.87
C GLY A 561 0.07 3.10 23.92
N ASN A 562 1.10 3.85 23.54
CA ASN A 562 2.15 4.31 24.45
C ASN A 562 1.66 5.44 25.39
N GLY A 563 0.35 5.69 25.46
CA GLY A 563 -0.22 6.54 26.49
C GLY A 563 -1.74 6.61 26.46
N PHE A 564 -2.37 6.18 27.54
CA PHE A 564 -3.11 7.16 28.35
C PHE A 564 -2.63 7.01 29.80
N PRO A 565 -2.40 8.11 30.54
CA PRO A 565 -3.00 9.41 30.30
C PRO A 565 -1.94 10.46 29.88
N ALA A 566 -2.37 11.56 29.25
CA ALA A 566 -1.51 12.64 28.79
C ALA A 566 -0.54 13.06 29.91
N TRP A 567 0.63 13.57 29.57
CA TRP A 567 1.63 14.02 30.54
C TRP A 567 1.07 14.94 31.66
N GLU A 568 0.05 15.74 31.36
CA GLU A 568 -0.71 16.54 32.34
C GLU A 568 -1.58 15.69 33.28
N GLU A 569 -2.11 14.59 32.80
CA GLU A 569 -2.89 13.64 33.59
C GLU A 569 -2.00 12.80 34.52
N LEU A 570 -0.75 12.47 34.15
CA LEU A 570 0.22 11.89 35.07
C LEU A 570 0.53 12.83 36.26
N ARG A 571 0.66 14.14 36.02
CA ARG A 571 0.77 15.14 37.10
C ARG A 571 -0.46 15.16 38.01
N ARG A 572 -1.66 15.04 37.43
CA ARG A 572 -2.91 14.96 38.19
C ARG A 572 -3.02 13.66 38.98
N VAL A 573 -2.68 12.50 38.40
CA VAL A 573 -2.72 11.19 39.08
C VAL A 573 -1.76 11.10 40.27
N VAL A 574 -0.59 11.75 40.22
CA VAL A 574 0.34 11.77 41.36
C VAL A 574 -0.11 12.77 42.45
N ALA A 575 -0.83 13.83 42.07
CA ALA A 575 -1.37 14.84 43.00
C ALA A 575 -2.75 14.49 43.57
N SER A 576 -3.49 13.62 42.90
CA SER A 576 -4.80 13.13 43.31
C SER A 576 -4.85 11.61 43.18
N GLU A 577 -5.01 10.92 44.30
CA GLU A 577 -5.21 9.47 44.26
C GLU A 577 -6.69 9.13 44.34
N ARG A 578 -7.07 8.05 43.66
CA ARG A 578 -8.42 7.52 43.72
C ARG A 578 -8.50 6.55 44.88
N VAL A 579 -9.40 6.83 45.81
CA VAL A 579 -9.72 5.90 46.90
C VAL A 579 -11.09 5.29 46.66
N GLU A 580 -11.22 4.00 46.98
CA GLU A 580 -12.46 3.27 46.81
C GLU A 580 -12.69 2.28 47.94
N GLY A 581 -13.97 2.03 48.24
CA GLY A 581 -14.40 1.01 49.18
C GLY A 581 -15.66 0.31 48.67
N ALA A 582 -15.68 -1.02 48.71
CA ALA A 582 -16.85 -1.81 48.34
C ALA A 582 -17.87 -1.76 49.47
N ALA A 583 -19.07 -1.22 49.21
CA ALA A 583 -20.10 -1.04 50.21
C ALA A 583 -21.22 -2.05 50.08
N ARG A 584 -21.45 -2.78 51.18
CA ARG A 584 -22.62 -3.65 51.37
C ARG A 584 -23.66 -3.05 52.31
N ASP A 585 -23.25 -2.05 53.12
CA ASP A 585 -24.13 -1.25 53.96
C ASP A 585 -24.10 0.24 53.57
N PRO A 586 -25.15 1.02 53.89
CA PRO A 586 -25.22 2.46 53.65
C PRO A 586 -24.35 3.29 54.61
N VAL A 587 -23.35 2.68 55.27
CA VAL A 587 -22.45 3.34 56.23
C VAL A 587 -21.04 3.42 55.67
N PHE A 588 -20.55 4.65 55.54
CA PHE A 588 -19.27 4.96 54.94
C PHE A 588 -18.39 5.77 55.88
N ARG A 589 -17.08 5.57 55.80
CA ARG A 589 -16.08 6.34 56.55
C ARG A 589 -15.05 6.90 55.59
N LEU A 590 -14.89 8.21 55.60
CA LEU A 590 -13.73 8.88 55.00
C LEU A 590 -12.74 9.10 56.13
N VAL A 591 -11.53 8.60 55.95
CA VAL A 591 -10.52 8.77 57.00
C VAL A 591 -9.22 9.19 56.37
N SER A 592 -8.57 10.13 57.03
CA SER A 592 -7.24 10.61 56.71
C SER A 592 -6.35 10.39 57.93
N LEU A 593 -5.21 9.71 57.77
CA LEU A 593 -4.24 9.56 58.86
C LEU A 593 -3.28 10.75 58.89
N PRO A 594 -2.93 11.25 60.08
CA PRO A 594 -2.09 12.43 60.20
C PRO A 594 -0.63 12.09 59.93
N VAL A 595 0.03 12.92 59.13
CA VAL A 595 1.49 13.14 59.22
C VAL A 595 1.79 14.54 59.78
N GLN A 596 0.90 15.55 59.61
CA GLN A 596 1.10 16.93 60.09
C GLN A 596 -0.24 17.64 60.46
N PRO A 597 -0.26 18.53 61.49
CA PRO A 597 -1.50 19.13 62.03
C PRO A 597 -2.16 20.25 61.19
N ASP A 598 -1.60 20.68 60.06
CA ASP A 598 -2.10 21.83 59.26
C ASP A 598 -2.46 21.48 57.79
N ALA A 599 -2.65 20.20 57.46
CA ALA A 599 -3.00 19.76 56.11
C ALA A 599 -4.52 19.58 55.93
N PHE A 600 -5.06 20.01 54.78
CA PHE A 600 -6.47 19.81 54.42
C PHE A 600 -6.59 18.81 53.27
N VAL A 601 -7.49 17.84 53.44
CA VAL A 601 -7.78 16.80 52.45
C VAL A 601 -9.04 17.19 51.68
N VAL A 602 -8.89 17.31 50.37
CA VAL A 602 -9.97 17.63 49.43
C VAL A 602 -10.51 16.32 48.85
N TRP A 603 -11.71 15.95 49.28
CA TRP A 603 -12.49 14.81 48.78
C TRP A 603 -13.42 15.28 47.68
N ASN A 604 -12.95 15.25 46.43
CA ASN A 604 -13.72 15.70 45.28
C ASN A 604 -14.54 14.55 44.66
N ARG A 605 -15.68 14.91 44.06
CA ARG A 605 -16.59 13.98 43.37
C ARG A 605 -16.91 12.72 44.20
N LEU A 606 -17.27 12.90 45.47
CA LEU A 606 -17.75 11.81 46.33
C LEU A 606 -19.01 11.18 45.72
N ARG A 607 -18.96 9.87 45.44
CA ARG A 607 -19.96 9.20 44.59
C ARG A 607 -20.13 7.72 44.89
N LEU A 608 -21.36 7.22 44.72
CA LEU A 608 -21.67 5.79 44.69
C LEU A 608 -21.74 5.31 43.24
N GLU A 609 -20.99 4.25 42.93
CA GLU A 609 -20.84 3.71 41.58
C GLU A 609 -20.95 2.18 41.59
N GLY A 610 -21.50 1.56 40.53
CA GLY A 610 -21.68 0.11 40.46
C GLY A 610 -23.03 -0.38 41.03
N GLY A 611 -23.33 -1.66 40.80
CA GLY A 611 -24.71 -2.17 40.79
C GLY A 611 -25.43 -1.79 39.47
N ASP A 612 -26.63 -2.32 39.21
CA ASP A 612 -27.38 -2.03 37.97
C ASP A 612 -27.88 -0.57 37.86
N GLY A 613 -27.55 0.27 38.84
CA GLY A 613 -27.96 1.67 38.94
C GLY A 613 -26.97 2.70 38.37
N ARG A 614 -27.46 3.93 38.11
CA ARG A 614 -26.64 5.07 37.67
C ARG A 614 -25.66 5.53 38.76
N THR A 615 -24.50 6.04 38.37
CA THR A 615 -23.56 6.74 39.28
C THR A 615 -24.26 7.90 39.97
N LEU A 616 -24.13 7.97 41.30
CA LEU A 616 -24.69 9.04 42.11
C LEU A 616 -23.58 9.89 42.70
N VAL A 617 -23.31 11.04 42.06
CA VAL A 617 -22.43 12.06 42.63
C VAL A 617 -23.21 12.84 43.69
N PHE A 618 -22.77 12.79 44.94
CA PHE A 618 -23.58 13.30 46.06
C PHE A 618 -23.87 14.79 45.94
N ALA A 619 -22.92 15.59 45.45
CA ALA A 619 -23.06 17.03 45.30
C ALA A 619 -24.01 17.46 44.16
N GLU A 620 -24.27 16.60 43.18
CA GLU A 620 -25.10 16.91 42.01
C GLU A 620 -26.59 16.62 42.25
N HIS A 621 -26.90 15.92 43.35
CA HIS A 621 -28.27 15.56 43.72
C HIS A 621 -28.69 16.35 44.97
N PRO A 622 -29.55 17.40 44.86
CA PRO A 622 -29.81 18.36 45.93
C PRO A 622 -30.18 17.75 47.29
N GLU A 623 -30.97 16.67 47.26
CA GLU A 623 -31.45 15.99 48.46
C GLU A 623 -30.39 15.08 49.12
N LEU A 624 -29.58 14.36 48.34
CA LEU A 624 -28.45 13.56 48.84
C LEU A 624 -27.34 14.48 49.35
N LYS A 625 -27.06 15.57 48.61
CA LYS A 625 -26.18 16.65 49.03
C LYS A 625 -26.56 17.15 50.42
N ALA A 626 -27.80 17.63 50.58
CA ALA A 626 -28.27 18.17 51.86
C ALA A 626 -28.21 17.14 53.00
N ALA A 627 -28.43 15.86 52.71
CA ALA A 627 -28.34 14.82 53.71
C ALA A 627 -26.91 14.48 54.12
N VAL A 628 -25.98 14.39 53.17
CA VAL A 628 -24.56 14.17 53.44
C VAL A 628 -24.00 15.37 54.21
N GLU A 629 -24.31 16.61 53.80
CA GLU A 629 -23.90 17.83 54.52
C GLU A 629 -24.43 17.86 55.97
N ARG A 630 -25.66 17.40 56.20
CA ARG A 630 -26.23 17.26 57.56
C ARG A 630 -25.57 16.13 58.36
N ALA A 631 -25.28 15.00 57.73
CA ALA A 631 -24.68 13.85 58.38
C ALA A 631 -23.23 14.12 58.83
N CYS A 632 -22.50 14.88 58.03
CA CYS A 632 -21.07 15.10 58.23
C CYS A 632 -20.72 16.50 58.78
N GLY A 633 -21.65 17.46 58.75
CA GLY A 633 -21.45 18.82 59.25
C GLY A 633 -20.62 19.74 58.34
N ILE A 634 -20.26 19.29 57.13
CA ILE A 634 -19.40 19.99 56.17
C ILE A 634 -20.19 20.26 54.88
N LYS A 635 -20.03 21.43 54.27
CA LYS A 635 -20.72 21.80 53.02
C LYS A 635 -19.89 21.46 51.78
N PHE A 636 -20.55 20.95 50.74
CA PHE A 636 -19.89 20.75 49.44
C PHE A 636 -19.55 22.10 48.80
N GLY A 637 -18.36 22.18 48.20
CA GLY A 637 -17.87 23.39 47.56
C GLY A 637 -17.46 24.50 48.54
N TYR A 638 -17.28 24.16 49.82
CA TYR A 638 -16.84 25.09 50.85
C TYR A 638 -15.55 24.59 51.50
N HIS A 639 -14.52 25.44 51.49
CA HIS A 639 -13.30 25.19 52.23
C HIS A 639 -13.38 25.88 53.61
N PRO A 640 -12.96 25.24 54.72
CA PRO A 640 -12.94 25.84 56.06
C PRO A 640 -12.23 27.20 56.20
N LEU A 641 -11.31 27.52 55.28
CA LEU A 641 -10.53 28.76 55.21
C LEU A 641 -11.03 29.71 54.10
N ASN A 642 -12.24 29.45 53.55
CA ASN A 642 -12.90 30.25 52.50
C ASN A 642 -12.10 30.36 51.18
N ARG A 643 -11.37 29.30 50.82
CA ARG A 643 -10.59 29.17 49.58
C ARG A 643 -11.42 28.55 48.43
N PRO A 644 -11.05 28.80 47.16
CA PRO A 644 -11.74 28.22 46.01
C PRO A 644 -11.52 26.71 45.94
N VAL A 645 -12.61 25.94 45.87
CA VAL A 645 -12.61 24.48 45.69
C VAL A 645 -13.71 24.06 44.72
N PRO A 646 -13.61 22.88 44.06
CA PRO A 646 -14.68 22.38 43.19
C PRO A 646 -16.02 22.30 43.93
N LYS A 647 -17.13 22.58 43.24
CA LYS A 647 -18.49 22.54 43.83
C LYS A 647 -18.86 21.16 44.40
N SER A 648 -18.19 20.10 43.94
CA SER A 648 -18.36 18.72 44.36
C SER A 648 -17.42 18.27 45.48
N ALA A 649 -16.59 19.17 46.02
CA ALA A 649 -15.59 18.82 47.01
C ALA A 649 -16.09 18.94 48.45
N LEU A 650 -15.75 17.97 49.30
CA LEU A 650 -15.76 18.07 50.76
C LEU A 650 -14.31 18.25 51.22
N VAL A 651 -14.08 19.16 52.16
CA VAL A 651 -12.73 19.44 52.67
C VAL A 651 -12.69 19.10 54.16
N THR A 652 -11.77 18.21 54.56
CA THR A 652 -11.56 17.80 55.96
C THR A 652 -10.15 18.15 56.41
N ALA A 653 -9.91 18.31 57.72
CA ALA A 653 -8.54 18.39 58.21
C ALA A 653 -7.90 16.99 58.21
N ALA A 654 -6.59 16.92 58.03
CA ALA A 654 -5.85 15.66 58.10
C ALA A 654 -5.89 15.10 59.53
N GLY A 655 -6.27 13.82 59.68
CA GLY A 655 -6.50 13.19 60.98
C GLY A 655 -7.98 13.05 61.36
N ASP A 656 -8.89 13.71 60.64
CA ASP A 656 -10.33 13.58 60.86
C ASP A 656 -10.87 12.25 60.28
N GLU A 657 -11.78 11.63 61.03
CA GLU A 657 -12.64 10.54 60.59
C GLU A 657 -14.06 11.09 60.38
N LEU A 658 -14.54 11.05 59.14
CA LEU A 658 -15.88 11.47 58.77
C LEU A 658 -16.76 10.25 58.50
N VAL A 659 -17.82 10.09 59.29
CA VAL A 659 -18.79 9.01 59.10
C VAL A 659 -20.00 9.53 58.34
N ILE A 660 -20.29 8.95 57.18
CA ILE A 660 -21.49 9.22 56.39
C ILE A 660 -22.42 8.02 56.53
N ASP A 661 -23.50 8.19 57.28
CA ASP A 661 -24.52 7.17 57.53
C ASP A 661 -25.78 7.47 56.71
N LEU A 662 -25.89 6.84 55.54
CA LEU A 662 -27.01 7.02 54.63
C LEU A 662 -28.27 6.22 55.03
N SER A 663 -28.22 5.40 56.09
CA SER A 663 -29.41 4.69 56.61
C SER A 663 -30.45 5.64 57.25
N LYS A 664 -30.04 6.88 57.52
CA LYS A 664 -30.84 7.94 58.13
C LYS A 664 -31.51 8.87 57.10
N LEU A 665 -31.48 8.50 55.82
CA LEU A 665 -32.12 9.28 54.78
C LEU A 665 -33.65 9.17 54.84
N PRO A 666 -34.39 10.20 54.39
CA PRO A 666 -35.81 10.09 54.12
C PRO A 666 -36.11 8.91 53.17
N ALA A 667 -37.21 8.19 53.43
CA ALA A 667 -37.59 6.98 52.68
C ALA A 667 -37.54 7.09 51.14
N PRO A 668 -37.91 8.22 50.49
CA PRO A 668 -37.81 8.36 49.03
C PRO A 668 -36.39 8.28 48.47
N LEU A 669 -35.37 8.54 49.29
CA LEU A 669 -33.96 8.53 48.88
C LEU A 669 -33.28 7.17 49.08
N HIS A 670 -33.89 6.25 49.82
CA HIS A 670 -33.38 4.89 49.96
C HIS A 670 -33.48 4.09 48.65
N GLU A 671 -34.47 4.39 47.81
CA GLU A 671 -34.62 3.77 46.48
C GLU A 671 -33.46 4.11 45.52
N LEU A 672 -32.80 5.26 45.72
CA LEU A 672 -31.61 5.63 44.92
C LEU A 672 -30.36 4.83 45.33
N LEU A 673 -30.34 4.27 46.54
CA LEU A 673 -29.15 3.71 47.17
C LEU A 673 -29.02 2.19 47.07
N GLU A 674 -29.64 1.54 46.08
CA GLU A 674 -29.57 0.08 45.88
C GLU A 674 -28.13 -0.46 45.98
N LEU A 675 -27.81 -1.16 47.07
CA LEU A 675 -26.53 -1.79 47.36
C LEU A 675 -26.51 -3.23 46.81
N PRO A 676 -25.34 -3.81 46.47
CA PRO A 676 -23.99 -3.30 46.73
C PRO A 676 -23.49 -2.29 45.68
N ARG A 677 -22.87 -1.20 46.16
CA ARG A 677 -22.20 -0.19 45.33
C ARG A 677 -20.80 0.11 45.86
N PHE A 678 -19.93 0.69 45.05
CA PHE A 678 -18.63 1.21 45.45
C PHE A 678 -18.75 2.68 45.83
N LEU A 679 -18.24 3.05 47.00
CA LEU A 679 -18.03 4.45 47.32
C LEU A 679 -16.67 4.88 46.81
N ARG A 680 -16.63 6.04 46.13
CA ARG A 680 -15.42 6.61 45.54
C ARG A 680 -15.30 8.09 45.77
N ALA A 681 -14.07 8.56 45.87
CA ALA A 681 -13.70 9.97 45.87
C ALA A 681 -12.38 10.17 45.12
N ASP A 682 -12.24 11.31 44.46
CA ASP A 682 -10.97 11.78 43.95
C ASP A 682 -10.33 12.62 45.06
N VAL A 683 -9.20 12.18 45.61
CA VAL A 683 -8.66 12.77 46.84
C VAL A 683 -7.35 13.47 46.56
N SER A 684 -7.22 14.70 47.03
CA SER A 684 -6.02 15.52 46.89
C SER A 684 -5.75 16.29 48.17
N LEU A 685 -4.54 16.82 48.32
CA LEU A 685 -4.25 17.82 49.36
C LEU A 685 -4.55 19.23 48.84
N ASP A 686 -5.04 20.10 49.72
CA ASP A 686 -5.12 21.53 49.43
C ASP A 686 -3.74 22.07 49.07
N GLU A 687 -3.64 22.93 48.05
CA GLU A 687 -2.38 23.49 47.52
C GLU A 687 -1.62 24.37 48.52
N ALA A 688 -2.25 24.71 49.64
CA ALA A 688 -1.66 25.47 50.73
C ALA A 688 -1.39 24.62 51.98
N SER A 689 -1.51 23.29 51.88
CA SER A 689 -0.91 22.36 52.83
C SER A 689 0.62 22.46 52.74
N PRO A 690 1.38 22.16 53.82
CA PRO A 690 2.84 22.18 53.75
C PRO A 690 3.38 21.29 52.62
N GLU A 691 4.44 21.72 51.93
CA GLU A 691 5.09 20.91 50.89
C GLU A 691 5.66 19.59 51.45
N THR A 692 5.76 19.43 52.76
CA THR A 692 6.15 18.16 53.40
C THR A 692 4.96 17.25 53.74
N ALA A 693 3.73 17.68 53.47
CA ALA A 693 2.53 16.94 53.84
C ALA A 693 2.35 15.69 52.97
N GLU A 694 2.25 14.56 53.64
CA GLU A 694 1.89 13.26 53.09
C GLU A 694 0.67 12.77 53.88
N VAL A 695 -0.41 12.38 53.20
CA VAL A 695 -1.61 11.87 53.86
C VAL A 695 -1.96 10.52 53.27
N GLN A 696 -2.23 9.57 54.15
CA GLN A 696 -2.85 8.31 53.79
C GLN A 696 -4.37 8.47 53.91
N ALA A 697 -5.09 8.34 52.79
CA ALA A 697 -6.54 8.49 52.75
C ALA A 697 -7.22 7.16 52.41
N PHE A 698 -8.35 6.89 53.04
CA PHE A 698 -9.11 5.66 52.81
C PHE A 698 -10.61 5.85 52.93
N LEU A 699 -11.33 4.98 52.22
CA LEU A 699 -12.77 4.81 52.29
C LEU A 699 -13.07 3.44 52.90
N VAL A 700 -13.72 3.41 54.07
CA VAL A 700 -14.22 2.16 54.67
C VAL A 700 -15.73 2.12 54.50
N ALA A 701 -16.25 1.05 53.92
CA ALA A 701 -17.67 0.72 54.03
C ALA A 701 -17.85 -0.38 55.07
N ALA A 702 -18.79 -0.21 56.00
CA ALA A 702 -19.09 -1.27 56.95
C ALA A 702 -19.71 -2.47 56.21
N THR A 703 -19.25 -3.69 56.50
CA THR A 703 -19.97 -4.93 56.16
C THR A 703 -20.60 -5.47 57.43
N GLY A 704 -21.88 -5.21 57.61
CA GLY A 704 -22.71 -5.70 58.68
C GLY A 704 -23.11 -7.15 58.41
N GLY A 705 -22.52 -8.06 59.17
CA GLY A 705 -23.11 -9.32 59.61
C GLY A 705 -23.43 -10.38 58.54
N GLY A 706 -22.58 -11.42 58.45
CA GLY A 706 -22.97 -12.66 57.77
C GLY A 706 -21.95 -13.79 57.67
N GLY A 707 -20.68 -13.61 58.06
CA GLY A 707 -19.68 -14.68 58.06
C GLY A 707 -18.67 -14.50 59.20
N ARG A 708 -18.23 -15.61 59.82
CA ARG A 708 -17.23 -15.63 60.90
C ARG A 708 -15.84 -15.27 60.36
N LEU A 709 -15.64 -13.99 60.07
CA LEU A 709 -14.40 -13.22 60.04
C LEU A 709 -14.79 -11.86 59.46
N ALA A 710 -15.35 -11.00 60.29
CA ALA A 710 -15.12 -9.58 60.11
C ALA A 710 -13.61 -9.41 60.37
N GLU A 711 -12.78 -9.51 59.34
CA GLU A 711 -11.54 -8.76 59.41
C GLU A 711 -12.00 -7.31 59.49
N ARG A 712 -11.95 -6.75 60.71
CA ARG A 712 -11.68 -5.34 60.85
C ARG A 712 -10.55 -5.10 59.86
N VAL A 713 -10.76 -4.29 58.82
CA VAL A 713 -9.63 -3.57 58.25
C VAL A 713 -9.02 -2.93 59.49
N ALA A 714 -7.86 -3.46 59.93
CA ALA A 714 -7.20 -2.98 61.13
C ALA A 714 -7.14 -1.45 60.99
N LYS A 715 -7.25 -0.69 62.09
CA LYS A 715 -6.97 0.75 62.05
C LYS A 715 -5.71 0.92 61.20
N PRO A 716 -5.78 1.54 60.02
CA PRO A 716 -4.65 1.51 59.11
C PRO A 716 -3.46 2.15 59.84
N THR A 717 -2.35 1.44 59.81
CA THR A 717 -1.09 1.91 60.38
C THR A 717 -0.30 2.58 59.28
N LEU A 718 0.39 3.66 59.63
CA LEU A 718 1.29 4.37 58.73
C LEU A 718 2.21 3.37 58.01
N GLY A 719 2.21 3.39 56.67
CA GLY A 719 3.07 2.52 55.84
C GLY A 719 2.42 1.25 55.28
N ASP A 720 1.10 1.07 55.42
CA ASP A 720 0.38 -0.02 54.74
C ASP A 720 0.43 0.15 53.20
N PRO A 721 0.94 -0.85 52.44
CA PRO A 721 1.07 -0.78 50.99
C PRO A 721 -0.26 -0.81 50.22
N GLN A 722 -1.39 -1.10 50.86
CA GLN A 722 -2.72 -1.08 50.24
C GLN A 722 -3.39 0.31 50.29
N VAL A 723 -2.73 1.30 50.90
CA VAL A 723 -3.32 2.62 51.18
C VAL A 723 -2.83 3.67 50.19
N ALA A 724 -3.76 4.50 49.71
CA ALA A 724 -3.48 5.61 48.83
C ALA A 724 -2.58 6.66 49.53
N LYS A 725 -1.39 6.90 48.96
CA LYS A 725 -0.42 7.87 49.48
C LYS A 725 -0.55 9.17 48.72
N ILE A 726 -1.18 10.15 49.35
CA ILE A 726 -1.41 11.45 48.74
C ILE A 726 -0.30 12.39 49.16
N VAL A 727 0.41 12.93 48.18
CA VAL A 727 1.46 13.94 48.38
C VAL A 727 1.01 15.28 47.84
N HIS A 728 1.60 16.36 48.36
CA HIS A 728 1.25 17.71 47.94
C HIS A 728 1.40 17.88 46.40
N PRO A 729 0.49 18.57 45.69
CA PRO A 729 0.53 18.69 44.24
C PRO A 729 1.85 19.24 43.66
N GLN A 730 2.49 20.17 44.39
CA GLN A 730 3.80 20.68 43.97
C GLN A 730 4.90 19.63 44.14
N VAL A 731 4.86 18.83 45.20
CA VAL A 731 5.78 17.70 45.42
C VAL A 731 5.56 16.62 44.39
N ALA A 732 4.31 16.28 44.07
CA ALA A 732 3.96 15.38 42.97
C ALA A 732 4.54 15.87 41.63
N ALA A 733 4.33 17.15 41.32
CA ALA A 733 4.85 17.79 40.12
C ALA A 733 6.39 17.82 40.10
N GLU A 734 7.04 17.97 41.26
CA GLU A 734 8.49 17.94 41.43
C GLU A 734 9.06 16.53 41.31
N GLN A 735 8.44 15.54 41.93
CA GLN A 735 8.81 14.13 41.83
C GLN A 735 8.66 13.60 40.39
N ALA A 736 7.65 14.05 39.65
CA ALA A 736 7.46 13.72 38.25
C ALA A 736 8.42 14.50 37.32
N ARG A 737 8.89 15.70 37.71
CA ARG A 737 9.68 16.60 36.86
C ARG A 737 10.94 15.95 36.30
N SER A 738 11.68 15.22 37.13
CA SER A 738 12.96 14.62 36.72
C SER A 738 12.80 13.49 35.70
N ALA A 739 11.75 12.68 35.83
CA ALA A 739 11.37 11.66 34.85
C ALA A 739 10.86 12.29 33.54
N VAL A 740 10.15 13.42 33.64
CA VAL A 740 9.64 14.18 32.48
C VAL A 740 10.76 14.78 31.66
N GLU A 741 11.72 15.44 32.30
CA GLU A 741 12.87 16.04 31.62
C GLU A 741 13.70 14.97 30.91
N PHE A 742 13.87 13.80 31.54
CA PHE A 742 14.51 12.65 30.92
C PHE A 742 13.74 12.16 29.68
N ARG A 743 12.43 11.90 29.81
CA ARG A 743 11.57 11.42 28.71
C ARG A 743 11.45 12.41 27.56
N ALA A 744 11.50 13.72 27.87
CA ALA A 744 11.52 14.75 26.85
C ALA A 744 12.74 14.60 25.93
N LEU A 745 13.89 14.18 26.44
CA LEU A 745 15.09 14.01 25.63
C LEU A 745 15.26 12.59 25.07
N PHE A 746 14.84 11.59 25.85
CA PHE A 746 15.02 10.16 25.56
C PHE A 746 13.68 9.41 25.58
N PRO A 747 12.75 9.70 24.66
CA PRO A 747 11.55 8.89 24.52
C PRO A 747 11.92 7.46 24.09
N PRO A 748 11.24 6.42 24.59
CA PRO A 748 11.50 5.03 24.18
C PRO A 748 11.14 4.80 22.71
N ALA A 749 10.10 5.49 22.23
CA ALA A 749 9.71 5.55 20.83
C ALA A 749 9.15 6.95 20.52
N VAL A 750 9.34 7.43 19.29
CA VAL A 750 8.79 8.68 18.77
C VAL A 750 7.47 8.48 18.01
N LEU A 751 7.06 7.22 17.82
CA LEU A 751 5.76 6.77 17.34
C LEU A 751 5.51 5.35 17.88
N PHE A 752 4.28 5.01 18.26
CA PHE A 752 3.90 3.64 18.60
C PHE A 752 3.20 2.95 17.44
N GLU A 753 3.66 1.75 17.10
CA GLU A 753 3.30 1.08 15.86
C GLU A 753 1.93 0.39 15.79
N PRO A 754 1.18 0.08 16.87
CA PRO A 754 -0.13 -0.49 16.70
C PRO A 754 -1.14 0.66 16.48
N ILE A 755 -1.09 1.23 15.29
CA ILE A 755 -2.32 1.56 14.57
C ILE A 755 -3.01 0.22 14.33
N VAL A 756 -3.73 -0.30 15.34
CA VAL A 756 -4.41 -1.60 15.28
C VAL A 756 -5.69 -1.40 14.48
N PRO A 757 -5.77 -1.93 13.25
CA PRO A 757 -7.05 -2.10 12.60
C PRO A 757 -7.73 -3.29 13.30
N ARG A 758 -8.78 -2.99 14.05
CA ARG A 758 -9.97 -3.84 14.28
C ARG A 758 -9.88 -5.26 14.88
N ASP A 759 -8.75 -5.73 15.41
CA ASP A 759 -8.72 -7.07 16.03
C ASP A 759 -8.41 -7.10 17.54
N ALA A 760 -8.02 -5.96 18.14
CA ALA A 760 -7.89 -5.87 19.60
C ALA A 760 -9.26 -5.55 20.23
N GLN A 761 -9.92 -6.56 20.81
CA GLN A 761 -11.10 -6.36 21.67
C GLN A 761 -10.77 -5.30 22.74
N GLY A 762 -11.50 -4.18 22.77
CA GLY A 762 -11.44 -3.18 23.85
C GLY A 762 -10.95 -1.76 23.51
N SER A 763 -10.60 -1.42 22.26
CA SER A 763 -10.18 -0.03 21.90
C SER A 763 -11.32 0.86 21.39
N ILE A 764 -11.44 2.08 21.95
CA ILE A 764 -12.40 3.12 21.54
C ILE A 764 -11.96 3.82 20.24
N PHE A 765 -10.66 3.94 20.01
CA PHE A 765 -10.09 4.62 18.84
C PHE A 765 -9.42 3.63 17.89
N LEU A 766 -9.62 3.85 16.59
CA LEU A 766 -8.95 3.07 15.55
C LEU A 766 -7.55 3.64 15.27
N TYR A 767 -7.41 4.97 15.28
CA TYR A 767 -6.15 5.68 15.08
C TYR A 767 -5.96 6.76 16.15
N HIS A 768 -4.85 6.71 16.88
CA HIS A 768 -4.47 7.72 17.87
C HIS A 768 -3.13 8.36 17.51
N ARG A 769 -3.04 9.68 17.65
CA ARG A 769 -1.86 10.46 17.30
C ARG A 769 -0.90 10.56 18.48
N GLU A 770 0.19 9.80 18.43
CA GLU A 770 1.23 9.73 19.49
C GLU A 770 2.60 10.31 19.07
N ASP A 771 2.67 11.02 17.96
CA ASP A 771 3.93 11.49 17.36
C ASP A 771 4.41 12.86 17.83
N GLU A 772 4.02 13.29 19.04
CA GLU A 772 4.57 14.49 19.69
C GLU A 772 6.11 14.44 19.79
N PRO A 773 6.74 13.31 20.20
CA PRO A 773 8.18 13.30 20.36
C PRO A 773 8.88 13.43 19.00
N LEU A 774 8.32 12.83 17.94
CA LEU A 774 8.79 13.03 16.57
C LEU A 774 8.71 14.51 16.18
N ARG A 775 7.52 15.11 16.37
CA ARG A 775 7.24 16.52 16.05
C ARG A 775 8.22 17.49 16.72
N ARG A 776 8.56 17.23 17.98
CA ARG A 776 9.42 18.09 18.80
C ARG A 776 10.91 17.85 18.55
N LEU A 777 11.34 16.60 18.45
CA LEU A 777 12.76 16.24 18.44
C LEU A 777 13.36 16.12 17.04
N LEU A 778 12.59 15.73 16.03
CA LEU A 778 13.11 15.31 14.73
C LEU A 778 12.59 16.15 13.56
N LEU A 779 11.47 16.85 13.71
CA LEU A 779 10.87 17.63 12.62
C LEU A 779 11.18 19.12 12.72
N ASP A 780 11.55 19.68 11.57
CA ASP A 780 11.51 21.11 11.29
C ASP A 780 10.08 21.55 10.91
N GLU A 781 9.88 22.84 10.65
CA GLU A 781 8.55 23.39 10.39
C GLU A 781 7.86 22.78 9.15
N PRO A 782 8.53 22.59 8.00
CA PRO A 782 7.96 21.87 6.86
C PRO A 782 7.55 20.43 7.21
N GLY A 783 8.39 19.69 7.95
CA GLY A 783 8.06 18.34 8.40
C GLY A 783 6.83 18.30 9.30
N ARG A 784 6.67 19.28 10.20
CA ARG A 784 5.49 19.40 11.07
C ARG A 784 4.21 19.67 10.29
N VAL A 785 4.26 20.57 9.31
CA VAL A 785 3.12 20.88 8.43
C VAL A 785 2.74 19.65 7.60
N GLU A 786 3.72 18.92 7.07
CA GLU A 786 3.46 17.69 6.32
C GLU A 786 2.83 16.61 7.20
N LEU A 787 3.33 16.43 8.44
CA LEU A 787 2.76 15.48 9.40
C LEU A 787 1.32 15.84 9.77
N ASP A 788 1.05 17.12 10.05
CA ASP A 788 -0.30 17.61 10.35
C ASP A 788 -1.27 17.38 9.19
N ARG A 789 -0.81 17.62 7.95
CA ARG A 789 -1.59 17.33 6.74
C ARG A 789 -1.92 15.85 6.63
N LEU A 790 -0.95 14.96 6.81
CA LEU A 790 -1.16 13.51 6.69
C LEU A 790 -2.15 12.96 7.74
N TRP A 791 -2.09 13.46 8.97
CA TRP A 791 -3.09 13.15 9.99
C TRP A 791 -4.47 13.69 9.63
N GLY A 792 -4.54 14.95 9.18
CA GLY A 792 -5.79 15.55 8.71
C GLY A 792 -6.43 14.73 7.58
N GLU A 793 -5.64 14.23 6.64
CA GLU A 793 -6.12 13.33 5.59
C GLU A 793 -6.61 11.98 6.15
N LEU A 794 -5.90 11.39 7.11
CA LEU A 794 -6.30 10.11 7.72
C LEU A 794 -7.64 10.25 8.45
N ASP A 795 -7.79 11.29 9.26
CA ASP A 795 -9.03 11.56 10.00
C ASP A 795 -10.19 11.85 9.04
N PHE A 796 -9.94 12.62 7.97
CA PHE A 796 -10.95 12.97 6.98
C PHE A 796 -11.48 11.76 6.20
N VAL A 797 -10.57 10.87 5.79
CA VAL A 797 -10.87 9.69 4.96
C VAL A 797 -11.42 8.54 5.79
N SER A 798 -10.82 8.27 6.96
CA SER A 798 -11.25 7.15 7.83
C SER A 798 -12.63 7.39 8.44
N GLU A 799 -13.00 8.66 8.65
CA GLU A 799 -14.21 9.04 9.39
C GLU A 799 -14.29 8.39 10.77
N GLN A 800 -13.14 8.05 11.36
CA GLN A 800 -13.12 7.34 12.63
C GLN A 800 -13.90 8.08 13.71
N ALA A 801 -13.83 9.42 13.74
CA ALA A 801 -14.52 10.25 14.72
C ALA A 801 -16.07 10.13 14.64
N PHE A 802 -16.63 9.72 13.51
CA PHE A 802 -18.05 9.40 13.38
C PHE A 802 -18.41 7.99 13.84
N ALA A 803 -17.46 7.04 13.75
CA ALA A 803 -17.63 5.69 14.25
C ALA A 803 -17.35 5.56 15.75
N THR A 804 -16.49 6.42 16.30
CA THR A 804 -16.05 6.39 17.70
C THR A 804 -17.21 6.50 18.70
N PRO A 805 -18.22 7.38 18.55
CA PRO A 805 -19.34 7.46 19.49
C PRO A 805 -20.11 6.14 19.64
N ARG A 806 -20.30 5.41 18.54
CA ARG A 806 -20.96 4.10 18.55
C ARG A 806 -20.09 3.03 19.21
N MET A 807 -18.81 2.95 18.82
CA MET A 807 -17.86 2.01 19.43
C MET A 807 -17.72 2.27 20.94
N TYR A 808 -17.67 3.55 21.31
CA TYR A 808 -17.68 4.00 22.69
C TYR A 808 -18.90 3.48 23.46
N GLU A 809 -20.10 3.56 22.88
CA GLU A 809 -21.32 3.02 23.50
C GLU A 809 -21.30 1.49 23.62
N GLU A 810 -20.86 0.77 22.59
CA GLU A 810 -20.72 -0.69 22.60
C GLU A 810 -19.72 -1.16 23.66
N ILE A 811 -18.56 -0.50 23.76
CA ILE A 811 -17.54 -0.74 24.79
C ILE A 811 -18.08 -0.41 26.20
N LEU A 812 -18.80 0.70 26.35
CA LEU A 812 -19.46 1.04 27.61
C LEU A 812 -20.46 -0.05 28.03
N GLN A 813 -21.22 -0.62 27.09
CA GLN A 813 -22.16 -1.71 27.38
C GLN A 813 -21.43 -3.01 27.75
N TYR A 814 -20.34 -3.35 27.06
CA TYR A 814 -19.53 -4.53 27.38
C TYR A 814 -18.97 -4.46 28.81
N TYR A 815 -18.39 -3.33 29.20
CA TYR A 815 -17.79 -3.13 30.52
C TYR A 815 -18.82 -2.86 31.65
N ARG A 816 -20.13 -2.85 31.36
CA ARG A 816 -21.17 -2.85 32.40
C ARG A 816 -21.31 -4.21 33.10
N ASN A 817 -20.83 -5.30 32.50
CA ASN A 817 -20.94 -6.64 33.10
C ASN A 817 -19.94 -6.87 34.26
N PRO A 818 -20.32 -7.62 35.31
CA PRO A 818 -19.64 -7.59 36.60
C PRO A 818 -18.44 -8.55 36.68
N ASN A 819 -17.26 -8.07 36.34
CA ASN A 819 -15.98 -8.60 36.83
C ASN A 819 -15.02 -7.44 37.13
N ASP A 820 -14.18 -7.58 38.17
CA ASP A 820 -13.48 -6.43 38.78
C ASP A 820 -12.50 -5.71 37.83
N GLY A 821 -11.96 -6.43 36.84
CA GLY A 821 -11.14 -5.83 35.76
C GLY A 821 -11.94 -5.00 34.74
N ALA A 822 -13.20 -5.35 34.47
CA ALA A 822 -14.07 -4.62 33.55
C ALA A 822 -14.51 -3.27 34.13
N ARG A 823 -14.65 -3.21 35.45
CA ARG A 823 -15.16 -2.03 36.17
C ARG A 823 -14.18 -0.86 36.15
N ILE A 824 -12.87 -1.07 36.18
CA ILE A 824 -11.87 0.01 36.11
C ILE A 824 -11.88 0.66 34.72
N MET A 825 -11.99 -0.16 33.67
CA MET A 825 -12.01 0.30 32.28
C MET A 825 -13.25 1.15 31.96
N PHE A 826 -14.42 0.79 32.49
CA PHE A 826 -15.66 1.57 32.35
C PHE A 826 -15.48 3.06 32.72
N PHE A 827 -14.68 3.39 33.74
CA PHE A 827 -14.50 4.78 34.18
C PHE A 827 -13.48 5.55 33.35
N TYR A 828 -12.40 4.90 32.89
CA TYR A 828 -11.46 5.54 31.96
C TYR A 828 -12.13 5.87 30.64
N VAL A 829 -13.02 4.99 30.17
CA VAL A 829 -13.87 5.23 29.01
C VAL A 829 -14.70 6.51 29.24
N GLN A 830 -15.39 6.66 30.38
CA GLN A 830 -16.23 7.83 30.66
C GLN A 830 -15.50 9.20 30.61
N LEU A 831 -14.22 9.27 30.93
CA LEU A 831 -13.44 10.51 30.83
C LEU A 831 -13.27 10.97 29.37
N GLN A 832 -13.42 10.07 28.41
CA GLN A 832 -13.23 10.36 26.99
C GLN A 832 -14.50 10.87 26.30
N ALA A 833 -15.67 10.86 26.95
CA ALA A 833 -16.95 11.26 26.34
C ALA A 833 -16.89 12.65 25.69
N GLN A 834 -16.35 13.64 26.41
CA GLN A 834 -16.21 15.00 25.89
C GLN A 834 -15.24 15.09 24.71
N GLN A 835 -14.16 14.32 24.75
CA GLN A 835 -13.17 14.28 23.68
C GLN A 835 -13.73 13.62 22.42
N VAL A 836 -14.52 12.55 22.57
CA VAL A 836 -15.21 11.87 21.47
C VAL A 836 -16.16 12.84 20.78
N GLU A 837 -16.95 13.60 21.56
CA GLU A 837 -17.88 14.59 21.01
C GLU A 837 -17.14 15.74 20.30
N GLN A 838 -16.09 16.29 20.92
CA GLN A 838 -15.27 17.35 20.32
C GLN A 838 -14.63 16.91 18.99
N LYS A 839 -14.10 15.69 18.92
CA LYS A 839 -13.50 15.14 17.68
C LYS A 839 -14.56 14.92 16.59
N ASN A 840 -15.75 14.43 16.96
CA ASN A 840 -16.88 14.26 16.05
C ASN A 840 -17.28 15.61 15.43
N GLU A 841 -17.46 16.64 16.27
CA GLU A 841 -17.83 17.97 15.78
C GLU A 841 -16.72 18.63 14.96
N ALA A 842 -15.46 18.53 15.39
CA ALA A 842 -14.32 19.04 14.62
C ALA A 842 -14.22 18.40 13.23
N LEU A 843 -14.48 17.09 13.11
CA LEU A 843 -14.51 16.42 11.80
C LEU A 843 -15.70 16.90 10.95
N ARG A 844 -16.86 17.14 11.56
CA ARG A 844 -18.03 17.69 10.88
C ARG A 844 -17.73 19.09 10.32
N GLU A 845 -17.18 19.98 11.14
CA GLU A 845 -16.75 21.33 10.71
C GLU A 845 -15.70 21.25 9.60
N ALA A 846 -14.68 20.40 9.74
CA ALA A 846 -13.64 20.23 8.73
C ALA A 846 -14.20 19.77 7.37
N LYS A 847 -15.17 18.83 7.37
CA LYS A 847 -15.84 18.37 6.14
C LYS A 847 -16.67 19.47 5.49
N VAL A 848 -17.34 20.31 6.27
CA VAL A 848 -18.10 21.46 5.75
C VAL A 848 -17.16 22.52 5.16
N ASN A 849 -16.09 22.86 5.88
CA ASN A 849 -15.11 23.87 5.45
C ASN A 849 -14.38 23.45 4.16
N ALA A 850 -14.17 22.15 3.94
CA ALA A 850 -13.52 21.63 2.74
C ALA A 850 -14.42 21.67 1.48
N GLU A 851 -15.76 21.80 1.62
CA GLU A 851 -16.68 21.72 0.46
C GLU A 851 -16.35 22.75 -0.64
N THR A 852 -16.03 23.99 -0.27
CA THR A 852 -15.69 25.04 -1.24
C THR A 852 -14.44 24.70 -2.03
N THR A 853 -13.38 24.29 -1.33
CA THR A 853 -12.10 23.87 -1.93
C THR A 853 -12.29 22.65 -2.84
N HIS A 854 -13.17 21.71 -2.48
CA HIS A 854 -13.52 20.59 -3.36
C HIS A 854 -14.15 21.09 -4.66
N LEU A 855 -15.11 22.01 -4.60
CA LEU A 855 -15.79 22.53 -5.79
C LEU A 855 -14.84 23.31 -6.71
N GLU A 856 -13.91 24.09 -6.14
CA GLU A 856 -12.84 24.74 -6.91
C GLU A 856 -11.94 23.71 -7.61
N ALA A 857 -11.51 22.67 -6.90
CA ALA A 857 -10.73 21.58 -7.46
C ALA A 857 -11.50 20.81 -8.55
N LEU A 858 -12.83 20.64 -8.39
CA LEU A 858 -13.70 20.01 -9.38
C LEU A 858 -13.78 20.83 -10.67
N LEU A 859 -13.85 22.16 -10.58
CA LEU A 859 -13.83 23.05 -11.72
C LEU A 859 -12.47 23.03 -12.44
N ALA A 860 -11.37 23.00 -11.69
CA ALA A 860 -10.04 22.83 -12.25
C ALA A 860 -9.89 21.47 -12.97
N PHE A 861 -10.44 20.40 -12.38
CA PHE A 861 -10.52 19.09 -13.01
C PHE A 861 -11.35 19.13 -14.30
N ALA A 862 -12.52 19.77 -14.29
CA ALA A 862 -13.37 19.92 -15.47
C ALA A 862 -12.68 20.67 -16.60
N SER A 863 -11.94 21.76 -16.29
CA SER A 863 -11.14 22.48 -17.28
C SER A 863 -10.05 21.60 -17.92
N ARG A 864 -9.38 20.75 -17.13
CA ARG A 864 -8.41 19.76 -17.63
C ARG A 864 -9.10 18.69 -18.48
N ALA A 865 -10.22 18.15 -18.02
CA ALA A 865 -10.97 17.11 -18.73
C ALA A 865 -11.50 17.60 -20.08
N TRP A 866 -12.02 18.83 -20.14
CA TRP A 866 -12.52 19.43 -21.38
C TRP A 866 -11.43 20.12 -22.20
N ARG A 867 -10.18 20.12 -21.71
CA ARG A 867 -8.96 20.58 -22.39
C ARG A 867 -8.95 22.07 -22.74
N ARG A 868 -9.78 22.85 -22.06
CA ARG A 868 -9.92 24.31 -22.25
C ARG A 868 -10.39 25.02 -20.99
N ALA A 869 -10.31 26.34 -20.98
CA ALA A 869 -10.98 27.14 -19.97
C ALA A 869 -12.51 26.92 -19.98
N LEU A 870 -13.10 26.85 -18.78
CA LEU A 870 -14.55 26.82 -18.63
C LEU A 870 -15.12 28.22 -18.85
N THR A 871 -16.23 28.33 -19.57
CA THR A 871 -16.98 29.58 -19.64
C THR A 871 -17.74 29.83 -18.34
N GLY A 872 -18.06 31.09 -18.02
CA GLY A 872 -18.82 31.42 -16.81
C GLY A 872 -20.19 30.73 -16.75
N LYS A 873 -20.81 30.45 -17.91
CA LYS A 873 -22.06 29.67 -17.98
C LYS A 873 -21.84 28.20 -17.61
N GLU A 874 -20.76 27.60 -18.07
CA GLU A 874 -20.41 26.20 -17.77
C GLU A 874 -20.04 25.99 -16.31
N THR A 875 -19.22 26.88 -15.74
CA THR A 875 -18.94 26.91 -14.31
C THR A 875 -20.24 26.98 -13.51
N SER A 876 -21.14 27.90 -13.90
CA SER A 876 -22.43 28.06 -13.24
C SER A 876 -23.31 26.81 -13.35
N ALA A 877 -23.32 26.16 -14.51
CA ALA A 877 -24.11 24.95 -14.75
C ALA A 877 -23.62 23.75 -13.93
N ILE A 878 -22.30 23.53 -13.84
CA ILE A 878 -21.71 22.47 -13.01
C ILE A 878 -22.10 22.66 -11.54
N LEU A 879 -21.92 23.88 -11.02
CA LEU A 879 -22.24 24.20 -9.63
C LEU A 879 -23.74 24.14 -9.36
N ALA A 880 -24.59 24.57 -10.30
CA ALA A 880 -26.04 24.47 -10.17
C ALA A 880 -26.50 23.01 -10.07
N SER A 881 -25.93 22.11 -10.88
CA SER A 881 -26.22 20.67 -10.80
C SER A 881 -25.81 20.09 -9.45
N TYR A 882 -24.65 20.44 -8.92
CA TYR A 882 -24.23 20.02 -7.58
C TYR A 882 -25.19 20.55 -6.49
N ARG A 883 -25.57 21.83 -6.57
CA ARG A 883 -26.50 22.46 -5.61
C ARG A 883 -27.89 21.86 -5.64
N ALA A 884 -28.38 21.45 -6.82
CA ALA A 884 -29.65 20.74 -6.96
C ALA A 884 -29.61 19.40 -6.20
N ASP A 885 -28.56 18.60 -6.40
CA ASP A 885 -28.37 17.34 -5.65
C ASP A 885 -28.34 17.60 -4.13
N ARG A 886 -27.66 18.67 -3.67
CA ARG A 886 -27.64 19.04 -2.24
C ARG A 886 -29.01 19.46 -1.72
N ALA A 887 -29.82 20.17 -2.52
CA ALA A 887 -31.17 20.59 -2.15
C ALA A 887 -32.14 19.39 -2.01
N GLU A 888 -31.90 18.30 -2.72
CA GLU A 888 -32.62 17.02 -2.59
C GLU A 888 -32.14 16.17 -1.39
N GLY A 889 -31.22 16.70 -0.56
CA GLY A 889 -30.71 16.00 0.63
C GLY A 889 -29.57 15.02 0.34
N ILE A 890 -28.99 15.02 -0.88
CA ILE A 890 -27.82 14.18 -1.19
C ILE A 890 -26.59 14.72 -0.45
N GLU A 891 -25.88 13.84 0.26
CA GLU A 891 -24.64 14.20 0.96
C GLU A 891 -23.55 14.71 0.01
N HIS A 892 -22.69 15.61 0.52
CA HIS A 892 -21.65 16.29 -0.24
C HIS A 892 -20.81 15.33 -1.11
N ALA A 893 -20.31 14.24 -0.52
CA ALA A 893 -19.46 13.29 -1.24
C ALA A 893 -20.18 12.59 -2.40
N ARG A 894 -21.49 12.31 -2.25
CA ARG A 894 -22.30 11.69 -3.31
C ARG A 894 -22.64 12.71 -4.41
N ALA A 895 -23.05 13.92 -4.03
CA ALA A 895 -23.32 15.01 -4.97
C ALA A 895 -22.06 15.41 -5.76
N PHE A 896 -20.90 15.46 -5.11
CA PHE A 896 -19.60 15.70 -5.76
C PHE A 896 -19.30 14.66 -6.83
N ARG A 897 -19.42 13.36 -6.49
CA ARG A 897 -19.18 12.27 -7.44
C ARG A 897 -20.21 12.24 -8.58
N ALA A 898 -21.45 12.65 -8.31
CA ALA A 898 -22.46 12.82 -9.36
C ALA A 898 -22.11 13.97 -10.31
N ALA A 899 -21.65 15.12 -9.80
CA ALA A 899 -21.15 16.22 -10.63
C ALA A 899 -19.92 15.81 -11.46
N LEU A 900 -18.96 15.10 -10.86
CA LEU A 900 -17.81 14.51 -11.55
C LEU A 900 -18.22 13.53 -12.66
N THR A 901 -19.22 12.68 -12.39
CA THR A 901 -19.81 11.77 -13.40
C THR A 901 -20.36 12.57 -14.59
N ARG A 902 -21.08 13.68 -14.34
CA ARG A 902 -21.63 14.54 -15.40
C ARG A 902 -20.51 15.21 -16.22
N ILE A 903 -19.42 15.65 -15.58
CA ILE A 903 -18.24 16.20 -16.25
C ILE A 903 -17.62 15.17 -17.21
N LEU A 904 -17.44 13.92 -16.75
CA LEU A 904 -16.87 12.82 -17.53
C LEU A 904 -17.84 12.18 -18.54
N SER A 905 -19.15 12.45 -18.42
CA SER A 905 -20.15 12.05 -19.42
C SER A 905 -20.42 13.16 -20.45
N SER A 906 -19.78 14.31 -20.30
CA SER A 906 -19.99 15.47 -21.18
C SER A 906 -19.46 15.21 -22.59
N PRO A 907 -20.15 15.70 -23.64
CA PRO A 907 -19.60 15.73 -25.00
C PRO A 907 -18.24 16.42 -25.06
N TRP A 908 -17.98 17.42 -24.22
CA TRP A 908 -16.68 18.10 -24.14
C TRP A 908 -15.54 17.22 -23.64
N PHE A 909 -15.85 16.16 -22.90
CA PHE A 909 -14.85 15.15 -22.53
C PHE A 909 -14.72 14.09 -23.63
N ILE A 910 -15.85 13.52 -24.06
CA ILE A 910 -15.94 12.39 -25.00
C ILE A 910 -15.45 12.76 -26.41
N TYR A 911 -15.63 14.01 -26.83
CA TYR A 911 -15.28 14.48 -28.17
C TYR A 911 -14.17 15.52 -28.15
N ARG A 912 -13.36 15.48 -29.22
CA ARG A 912 -12.47 16.56 -29.62
C ARG A 912 -13.27 17.51 -30.50
N VAL A 913 -13.93 18.46 -29.84
CA VAL A 913 -14.75 19.48 -30.50
C VAL A 913 -13.84 20.60 -30.99
N GLU A 914 -13.95 20.91 -32.28
CA GLU A 914 -13.26 22.03 -32.92
C GLU A 914 -14.30 22.98 -33.52
N GLN A 915 -14.07 24.28 -33.40
CA GLN A 915 -14.94 25.28 -33.99
C GLN A 915 -14.67 25.41 -35.49
N PRO A 916 -15.70 25.41 -36.37
CA PRO A 916 -15.51 25.65 -37.79
C PRO A 916 -15.01 27.07 -38.04
N ALA A 917 -14.20 27.26 -39.10
CA ALA A 917 -13.72 28.59 -39.47
C ALA A 917 -14.88 29.53 -39.84
N HIS A 918 -14.75 30.80 -39.50
CA HIS A 918 -15.73 31.82 -39.86
C HIS A 918 -15.37 32.47 -41.20
N GLY A 919 -16.27 32.45 -42.19
CA GLY A 919 -16.07 33.12 -43.48
C GLY A 919 -15.86 32.16 -44.65
N SER A 920 -15.14 32.58 -45.69
CA SER A 920 -15.01 31.85 -46.96
C SER A 920 -13.67 31.12 -47.17
N SER A 921 -12.70 31.28 -46.26
CA SER A 921 -11.39 30.62 -46.28
C SER A 921 -11.16 29.80 -45.02
N TRP A 922 -10.27 28.81 -45.05
CA TRP A 922 -9.82 28.14 -43.83
C TRP A 922 -9.05 29.11 -42.91
N GLN A 923 -9.07 28.83 -41.61
CA GLN A 923 -8.47 29.67 -40.57
C GLN A 923 -7.72 28.81 -39.54
N PRO A 924 -6.71 29.38 -38.86
CA PRO A 924 -6.05 28.69 -37.75
C PRO A 924 -7.05 28.28 -36.66
N VAL A 925 -6.88 27.09 -36.10
CA VAL A 925 -7.58 26.67 -34.88
C VAL A 925 -7.13 27.54 -33.69
N SER A 926 -7.89 27.52 -32.60
CA SER A 926 -7.45 28.13 -31.35
C SER A 926 -6.21 27.42 -30.78
N GLY A 927 -5.46 28.12 -29.93
CA GLY A 927 -4.32 27.54 -29.23
C GLY A 927 -4.68 26.32 -28.37
N GLU A 928 -5.88 26.28 -27.79
CA GLU A 928 -6.38 25.16 -26.99
C GLU A 928 -6.68 23.93 -27.87
N GLU A 929 -7.31 24.13 -29.02
CA GLU A 929 -7.53 23.09 -30.02
C GLU A 929 -6.21 22.57 -30.60
N LEU A 930 -5.25 23.46 -30.90
CA LEU A 930 -3.92 23.06 -31.38
C LEU A 930 -3.16 22.26 -30.32
N SER A 931 -3.26 22.66 -29.05
CA SER A 931 -2.67 21.90 -27.93
C SER A 931 -3.25 20.49 -27.81
N THR A 932 -4.56 20.35 -28.06
CA THR A 932 -5.26 19.06 -28.10
C THR A 932 -4.82 18.24 -29.32
N ARG A 933 -4.72 18.84 -30.52
CA ARG A 933 -4.21 18.14 -31.70
C ARG A 933 -2.81 17.57 -31.46
N LEU A 934 -1.92 18.38 -30.88
CA LEU A 934 -0.55 17.97 -30.57
C LEU A 934 -0.48 16.87 -29.49
N SER A 935 -1.24 17.00 -28.40
CA SER A 935 -1.23 16.01 -27.32
C SER A 935 -1.79 14.66 -27.76
N PHE A 936 -2.86 14.64 -28.55
CA PHE A 936 -3.42 13.38 -29.05
C PHE A 936 -2.60 12.76 -30.17
N LEU A 937 -1.88 13.54 -30.97
CA LEU A 937 -0.90 13.01 -31.93
C LEU A 937 0.24 12.26 -31.23
N LEU A 938 0.83 12.85 -30.18
CA LEU A 938 2.04 12.29 -29.56
C LEU A 938 1.75 11.34 -28.39
N TRP A 939 0.74 11.63 -27.59
CA TRP A 939 0.48 10.94 -26.32
C TRP A 939 -0.82 10.15 -26.30
N ASP A 940 -1.66 10.24 -27.34
CA ASP A 940 -3.04 9.72 -27.35
C ASP A 940 -3.79 10.09 -26.05
N SER A 941 -3.59 11.31 -25.56
CA SER A 941 -4.12 11.76 -24.27
C SER A 941 -4.23 13.28 -24.19
N ILE A 942 -4.79 13.78 -23.08
CA ILE A 942 -4.99 15.20 -22.81
C ILE A 942 -3.65 15.98 -22.71
N PRO A 943 -3.63 17.27 -23.05
CA PRO A 943 -2.45 18.11 -22.85
C PRO A 943 -2.14 18.25 -21.36
N ASP A 944 -0.85 18.31 -21.01
CA ASP A 944 -0.43 18.64 -19.65
C ASP A 944 -0.51 20.14 -19.37
N ASP A 945 -0.34 20.52 -18.11
CA ASP A 945 -0.50 21.91 -17.69
C ASP A 945 0.55 22.83 -18.31
N GLU A 946 1.76 22.34 -18.63
CA GLU A 946 2.77 23.14 -19.35
C GLU A 946 2.32 23.45 -20.79
N LEU A 947 1.84 22.45 -21.53
CA LEU A 947 1.35 22.66 -22.90
C LEU A 947 0.10 23.57 -22.90
N ARG A 948 -0.82 23.37 -21.95
CA ARG A 948 -2.01 24.22 -21.78
C ARG A 948 -1.64 25.68 -21.47
N ALA A 949 -0.65 25.90 -20.61
CA ALA A 949 -0.18 27.26 -20.27
C ALA A 949 0.44 27.98 -21.47
N LYS A 950 0.97 27.25 -22.46
CA LYS A 950 1.57 27.80 -23.69
C LYS A 950 0.61 27.83 -24.89
N SER A 951 -0.61 27.33 -24.75
CA SER A 951 -1.61 27.20 -25.83
C SER A 951 -1.78 28.46 -26.66
N ALA A 952 -1.95 29.63 -26.04
CA ALA A 952 -2.15 30.92 -26.72
C ALA A 952 -1.00 31.33 -27.66
N ARG A 953 0.21 30.80 -27.43
CA ARG A 953 1.42 31.09 -28.19
C ARG A 953 1.88 29.92 -29.06
N LEU A 954 1.11 28.84 -29.11
CA LEU A 954 1.53 27.59 -29.75
C LEU A 954 1.64 27.73 -31.28
N HIS A 955 1.04 28.74 -31.90
CA HIS A 955 1.23 29.05 -33.32
C HIS A 955 2.61 29.66 -33.64
N GLU A 956 3.37 30.10 -32.63
CA GLU A 956 4.75 30.56 -32.81
C GLU A 956 5.66 29.35 -33.09
N PRO A 957 6.42 29.32 -34.22
CA PRO A 957 7.20 28.15 -34.62
C PRO A 957 8.17 27.64 -33.54
N ALA A 958 8.86 28.55 -32.84
CA ALA A 958 9.81 28.19 -31.79
C ALA A 958 9.14 27.56 -30.56
N ILE A 959 7.92 27.99 -30.21
CA ILE A 959 7.17 27.42 -29.08
C ILE A 959 6.64 26.04 -29.46
N MET A 960 6.12 25.88 -30.69
CA MET A 960 5.69 24.59 -31.23
C MET A 960 6.84 23.58 -31.21
N GLU A 961 8.00 23.94 -31.76
CA GLU A 961 9.17 23.06 -31.81
C GLU A 961 9.64 22.67 -30.40
N GLY A 962 9.75 23.66 -29.49
CA GLY A 962 10.15 23.40 -28.12
C GLY A 962 9.20 22.45 -27.38
N GLN A 963 7.88 22.59 -27.59
CA GLN A 963 6.89 21.67 -27.02
C GLN A 963 6.95 20.29 -27.67
N LEU A 964 7.04 20.20 -28.99
CA LEU A 964 7.15 18.92 -29.70
C LEU A 964 8.37 18.12 -29.22
N ARG A 965 9.56 18.74 -29.16
CA ARG A 965 10.78 18.07 -28.67
C ARG A 965 10.69 17.66 -27.20
N ARG A 966 10.09 18.50 -26.34
CA ARG A 966 9.83 18.13 -24.94
C ARG A 966 8.92 16.89 -24.86
N MET A 967 7.86 16.89 -25.66
CA MET A 967 6.84 15.83 -25.62
C MET A 967 7.35 14.49 -26.17
N LEU A 968 8.24 14.52 -27.16
CA LEU A 968 8.94 13.33 -27.67
C LEU A 968 9.80 12.66 -26.58
N ASN A 969 10.36 13.45 -25.65
CA ASN A 969 11.16 12.95 -24.53
C ASN A 969 10.32 12.46 -23.32
N ASP A 970 9.02 12.73 -23.29
CA ASP A 970 8.11 12.30 -22.21
C ASP A 970 7.76 10.80 -22.34
N GLY A 971 7.52 10.12 -21.22
CA GLY A 971 7.14 8.70 -21.22
C GLY A 971 5.80 8.40 -21.91
N ARG A 972 4.93 9.41 -22.04
CA ARG A 972 3.64 9.29 -22.71
C ARG A 972 3.73 9.13 -24.23
N ILE A 973 4.91 9.36 -24.85
CA ILE A 973 5.14 9.10 -26.29
C ILE A 973 4.87 7.64 -26.68
N ARG A 974 4.83 6.75 -25.68
CA ARG A 974 4.31 5.40 -25.78
C ARG A 974 2.93 5.30 -26.45
N GLY A 975 2.06 6.30 -26.29
CA GLY A 975 0.77 6.38 -26.98
C GLY A 975 0.94 6.22 -28.48
N MET A 976 1.61 7.18 -29.11
CA MET A 976 1.93 7.15 -30.55
C MET A 976 2.71 5.88 -30.93
N ALA A 977 3.70 5.46 -30.14
CA ALA A 977 4.47 4.24 -30.44
C ALA A 977 3.57 3.00 -30.56
N ARG A 978 2.54 2.92 -29.70
CA ARG A 978 1.55 1.86 -29.74
C ARG A 978 0.52 2.08 -30.84
N GLU A 979 -0.23 3.18 -30.82
CA GLU A 979 -1.37 3.37 -31.74
C GLU A 979 -0.95 3.62 -33.18
N PHE A 980 0.09 4.41 -33.42
CA PHE A 980 0.63 4.58 -34.77
C PHE A 980 1.52 3.39 -35.15
N GLY A 981 2.57 3.14 -34.38
CA GLY A 981 3.62 2.18 -34.73
C GLY A 981 3.09 0.75 -34.94
N THR A 982 2.34 0.22 -33.97
CA THR A 982 1.87 -1.18 -34.04
C THR A 982 0.68 -1.38 -34.99
N ARG A 983 -0.16 -0.36 -35.21
CA ARG A 983 -1.24 -0.44 -36.22
C ARG A 983 -0.69 -0.33 -37.63
N TRP A 984 0.32 0.51 -37.86
CA TRP A 984 1.02 0.56 -39.13
C TRP A 984 1.58 -0.82 -39.50
N LEU A 985 2.20 -1.50 -38.55
CA LEU A 985 2.72 -2.86 -38.72
C LEU A 985 1.64 -3.96 -38.73
N GLY A 986 0.40 -3.67 -38.33
CA GLY A 986 -0.69 -4.67 -38.25
C GLY A 986 -0.58 -5.64 -37.06
N VAL A 987 0.11 -5.25 -35.98
CA VAL A 987 0.37 -6.09 -34.79
C VAL A 987 -0.19 -5.52 -33.48
N TRP A 988 -1.02 -4.46 -33.55
CA TRP A 988 -1.61 -3.81 -32.37
C TRP A 988 -2.41 -4.77 -31.46
N ASP A 989 -3.13 -5.72 -32.06
CA ASP A 989 -3.95 -6.73 -31.36
C ASP A 989 -3.21 -8.06 -31.13
N PHE A 990 -1.89 -8.11 -31.34
CA PHE A 990 -1.14 -9.38 -31.39
C PHE A 990 -1.31 -10.23 -30.13
N ALA A 991 -1.20 -9.62 -28.95
CA ALA A 991 -1.27 -10.35 -27.67
C ALA A 991 -2.59 -11.12 -27.49
N THR A 992 -3.70 -10.60 -28.04
CA THR A 992 -5.03 -11.19 -27.94
C THR A 992 -5.45 -11.95 -29.21
N ASN A 993 -4.82 -11.69 -30.36
CA ASN A 993 -5.23 -12.20 -31.66
C ASN A 993 -4.03 -12.64 -32.52
N HIS A 994 -3.13 -13.46 -31.94
CA HIS A 994 -1.99 -14.02 -32.65
C HIS A 994 -2.36 -15.24 -33.53
N GLY A 995 -3.52 -15.87 -33.27
CA GLY A 995 -4.03 -17.01 -34.04
C GLY A 995 -3.12 -18.24 -34.08
N ARG A 996 -2.30 -18.47 -33.04
CA ARG A 996 -1.43 -19.66 -32.93
C ARG A 996 -2.21 -20.82 -32.32
N ASN A 997 -1.96 -22.04 -32.78
CA ASN A 997 -2.43 -23.23 -32.10
C ASN A 997 -1.54 -23.53 -30.89
N LEU A 998 -2.06 -23.32 -29.68
CA LEU A 998 -1.30 -23.49 -28.43
C LEU A 998 -1.07 -24.96 -28.06
N GLU A 999 -1.86 -25.89 -28.60
CA GLU A 999 -1.64 -27.34 -28.40
C GLU A 999 -0.40 -27.80 -29.18
N GLN A 1000 -0.19 -27.24 -30.39
CA GLN A 1000 0.97 -27.56 -31.21
C GLN A 1000 2.22 -26.74 -30.82
N PHE A 1001 2.03 -25.53 -30.28
CA PHE A 1001 3.11 -24.65 -29.84
C PHE A 1001 3.01 -24.35 -28.33
N PRO A 1002 3.18 -25.34 -27.44
CA PRO A 1002 3.11 -25.13 -26.00
C PRO A 1002 4.17 -24.15 -25.49
N GLU A 1003 5.27 -23.95 -26.23
CA GLU A 1003 6.29 -22.95 -25.91
C GLU A 1003 5.82 -21.50 -26.12
N PHE A 1004 4.71 -21.29 -26.86
CA PHE A 1004 4.13 -19.96 -27.10
C PHE A 1004 3.33 -19.46 -25.89
N THR A 1005 4.05 -19.24 -24.80
CA THR A 1005 3.47 -18.86 -23.49
C THR A 1005 2.90 -17.43 -23.48
N PRO A 1006 1.99 -17.11 -22.53
CA PRO A 1006 1.48 -15.74 -22.37
C PRO A 1006 2.56 -14.69 -22.05
N SER A 1007 3.68 -15.08 -21.44
CA SER A 1007 4.83 -14.17 -21.24
C SER A 1007 5.53 -13.86 -22.56
N LEU A 1008 5.76 -14.86 -23.41
CA LEU A 1008 6.35 -14.67 -24.73
C LEU A 1008 5.45 -13.85 -25.65
N SER A 1009 4.14 -14.17 -25.71
CA SER A 1009 3.17 -13.42 -26.50
C SER A 1009 3.15 -11.92 -26.15
N ARG A 1010 3.18 -11.59 -24.85
CA ARG A 1010 3.27 -10.20 -24.38
C ARG A 1010 4.61 -9.55 -24.72
N ALA A 1011 5.72 -10.28 -24.62
CA ALA A 1011 7.04 -9.75 -24.99
C ALA A 1011 7.13 -9.44 -26.49
N LEU A 1012 6.63 -10.33 -27.35
CA LEU A 1012 6.54 -10.09 -28.80
C LEU A 1012 5.67 -8.87 -29.13
N ALA A 1013 4.51 -8.72 -28.48
CA ALA A 1013 3.65 -7.55 -28.67
C ALA A 1013 4.29 -6.23 -28.22
N GLU A 1014 5.14 -6.27 -27.19
CA GLU A 1014 5.76 -5.11 -26.58
C GLU A 1014 6.99 -4.61 -27.35
N GLU A 1015 7.69 -5.49 -28.07
CA GLU A 1015 8.90 -5.17 -28.84
C GLU A 1015 8.70 -4.00 -29.82
N PRO A 1016 7.71 -4.00 -30.74
CA PRO A 1016 7.53 -2.89 -31.66
C PRO A 1016 7.21 -1.57 -30.93
N VAL A 1017 6.47 -1.62 -29.82
CA VAL A 1017 6.17 -0.43 -29.01
C VAL A 1017 7.45 0.17 -28.46
N ARG A 1018 8.33 -0.66 -27.88
CA ARG A 1018 9.63 -0.23 -27.34
C ARG A 1018 10.55 0.30 -28.42
N PHE A 1019 10.54 -0.31 -29.60
CA PHE A 1019 11.33 0.13 -30.74
C PHE A 1019 10.95 1.55 -31.19
N PHE A 1020 9.65 1.82 -31.35
CA PHE A 1020 9.20 3.17 -31.71
C PHE A 1020 9.41 4.18 -30.57
N GLU A 1021 9.22 3.79 -29.31
CA GLU A 1021 9.59 4.64 -28.15
C GLU A 1021 11.06 5.06 -28.22
N ASP A 1022 11.97 4.12 -28.50
CA ASP A 1022 13.41 4.39 -28.65
C ASP A 1022 13.69 5.34 -29.83
N HIS A 1023 13.03 5.12 -30.97
CA HIS A 1023 13.19 5.96 -32.17
C HIS A 1023 12.72 7.40 -31.95
N PHE A 1024 11.60 7.58 -31.26
CA PHE A 1024 11.05 8.91 -30.99
C PHE A 1024 11.87 9.66 -29.94
N ARG A 1025 12.21 9.00 -28.82
CA ARG A 1025 12.93 9.64 -27.71
C ARG A 1025 14.38 9.98 -28.06
N ASN A 1026 15.03 9.16 -28.88
CA ASN A 1026 16.40 9.41 -29.33
C ASN A 1026 16.49 10.12 -30.68
N ASP A 1027 15.35 10.59 -31.21
CA ASP A 1027 15.23 11.36 -32.45
C ASP A 1027 16.00 10.74 -33.63
N ARG A 1028 15.80 9.42 -33.83
CA ARG A 1028 16.49 8.68 -34.89
C ARG A 1028 16.02 9.10 -36.29
N PRO A 1029 16.85 8.95 -37.33
CA PRO A 1029 16.40 9.07 -38.71
C PRO A 1029 15.19 8.17 -38.98
N VAL A 1030 14.16 8.70 -39.64
CA VAL A 1030 12.91 7.94 -39.85
C VAL A 1030 13.15 6.70 -40.71
N ALA A 1031 14.06 6.77 -41.67
CA ALA A 1031 14.35 5.66 -42.57
C ALA A 1031 14.98 4.44 -41.89
N GLU A 1032 15.60 4.60 -40.71
CA GLU A 1032 16.19 3.50 -39.96
C GLU A 1032 15.14 2.48 -39.50
N VAL A 1033 13.84 2.81 -39.48
CA VAL A 1033 12.80 1.79 -39.20
C VAL A 1033 12.84 0.59 -40.15
N LEU A 1034 13.46 0.74 -41.33
CA LEU A 1034 13.59 -0.32 -42.33
C LEU A 1034 14.75 -1.27 -42.03
N ASP A 1035 15.87 -0.74 -41.54
CA ASP A 1035 17.15 -1.44 -41.52
C ASP A 1035 17.99 -1.24 -40.26
N ASP A 1036 17.45 -0.62 -39.20
CA ASP A 1036 18.10 -0.44 -37.89
C ASP A 1036 18.67 -1.78 -37.40
N ASP A 1037 19.98 -1.83 -37.21
CA ASP A 1037 20.69 -3.02 -36.78
C ASP A 1037 20.61 -3.22 -35.26
N ALA A 1038 19.40 -3.05 -34.71
CA ALA A 1038 19.11 -3.16 -33.30
C ALA A 1038 17.73 -3.73 -33.00
N VAL A 1039 17.56 -4.18 -31.77
CA VAL A 1039 16.28 -4.68 -31.25
C VAL A 1039 16.10 -4.28 -29.80
N MET A 1040 14.84 -4.11 -29.39
CA MET A 1040 14.47 -3.91 -28.00
C MET A 1040 14.04 -5.25 -27.41
N VAL A 1041 14.77 -5.77 -26.42
CA VAL A 1041 14.52 -7.10 -25.83
C VAL A 1041 14.66 -7.09 -24.31
N ASN A 1042 13.94 -8.00 -23.65
CA ASN A 1042 14.22 -8.49 -22.30
C ASN A 1042 14.68 -9.97 -22.38
N GLU A 1043 14.93 -10.63 -21.24
CA GLU A 1043 15.41 -12.02 -21.23
C GLU A 1043 14.50 -13.00 -22.00
N VAL A 1044 13.18 -12.88 -21.88
CA VAL A 1044 12.22 -13.76 -22.55
C VAL A 1044 12.38 -13.66 -24.07
N LEU A 1045 12.42 -12.43 -24.59
CA LEU A 1045 12.50 -12.22 -26.03
C LEU A 1045 13.92 -12.49 -26.58
N ALA A 1046 14.96 -12.15 -25.83
CA ALA A 1046 16.34 -12.46 -26.18
C ALA A 1046 16.56 -13.97 -26.31
N SER A 1047 16.03 -14.76 -25.37
CA SER A 1047 16.07 -16.23 -25.43
C SER A 1047 15.31 -16.76 -26.65
N HIS A 1048 14.14 -16.19 -26.96
CA HIS A 1048 13.36 -16.55 -28.15
C HIS A 1048 14.12 -16.27 -29.46
N TYR A 1049 14.98 -15.26 -29.47
CA TYR A 1049 15.78 -14.87 -30.63
C TYR A 1049 17.18 -15.50 -30.67
N GLY A 1050 17.63 -16.16 -29.61
CA GLY A 1050 18.99 -16.69 -29.49
C GLY A 1050 20.05 -15.61 -29.24
N ILE A 1051 19.67 -14.46 -28.65
CA ILE A 1051 20.59 -13.38 -28.28
C ILE A 1051 21.15 -13.66 -26.88
N PRO A 1052 22.47 -13.87 -26.71
CA PRO A 1052 23.08 -14.19 -25.42
C PRO A 1052 23.16 -12.95 -24.49
N ASP A 1053 23.53 -13.19 -23.24
CA ASP A 1053 23.91 -12.17 -22.23
C ASP A 1053 22.81 -11.15 -21.83
N VAL A 1054 21.54 -11.45 -22.09
CA VAL A 1054 20.39 -10.63 -21.62
C VAL A 1054 19.68 -11.33 -20.46
N ILE A 1055 19.91 -10.84 -19.24
CA ILE A 1055 19.33 -11.39 -18.01
C ILE A 1055 18.34 -10.39 -17.38
N GLY A 1056 17.20 -10.90 -16.92
CA GLY A 1056 16.17 -10.20 -16.18
C GLY A 1056 15.05 -9.59 -17.02
N PRO A 1057 14.00 -9.06 -16.35
CA PRO A 1057 12.80 -8.54 -17.01
C PRO A 1057 12.98 -7.15 -17.64
N ARG A 1058 14.14 -6.52 -17.49
CA ARG A 1058 14.42 -5.16 -17.96
C ARG A 1058 14.61 -5.14 -19.48
N TRP A 1059 13.89 -4.24 -20.16
CA TRP A 1059 14.06 -3.98 -21.58
C TRP A 1059 15.36 -3.23 -21.87
N ARG A 1060 16.07 -3.63 -22.92
CA ARG A 1060 17.37 -3.08 -23.34
C ARG A 1060 17.42 -3.02 -24.86
N ARG A 1061 18.08 -2.00 -25.39
CA ARG A 1061 18.47 -1.95 -26.80
C ARG A 1061 19.72 -2.79 -26.99
N ILE A 1062 19.69 -3.73 -27.91
CA ILE A 1062 20.85 -4.54 -28.32
C ILE A 1062 21.18 -4.16 -29.76
N GLU A 1063 22.44 -3.86 -30.04
CA GLU A 1063 22.96 -3.50 -31.37
C GLU A 1063 23.54 -4.74 -32.08
N LYS A 1064 23.83 -4.61 -33.38
CA LYS A 1064 24.45 -5.64 -34.24
C LYS A 1064 23.64 -6.93 -34.33
N VAL A 1065 22.32 -6.81 -34.32
CA VAL A 1065 21.41 -7.97 -34.25
C VAL A 1065 21.14 -8.64 -35.61
N SER A 1066 21.68 -8.08 -36.68
CA SER A 1066 21.73 -8.68 -38.01
C SER A 1066 22.40 -10.04 -38.00
N ALA A 1067 23.36 -10.27 -37.09
CA ALA A 1067 23.96 -11.59 -36.82
C ALA A 1067 22.93 -12.66 -36.39
N TYR A 1068 21.80 -12.24 -35.83
CA TYR A 1068 20.69 -13.10 -35.40
C TYR A 1068 19.49 -13.05 -36.37
N SER A 1069 19.67 -12.50 -37.59
CA SER A 1069 18.57 -12.24 -38.53
C SER A 1069 17.44 -11.40 -37.90
N ARG A 1070 17.83 -10.32 -37.22
CA ARG A 1070 16.96 -9.32 -36.60
C ARG A 1070 17.34 -7.92 -37.08
N GLY A 1071 16.53 -6.93 -36.68
CA GLY A 1071 16.71 -5.52 -37.00
C GLY A 1071 15.68 -5.01 -38.02
N GLY A 1072 15.27 -3.76 -37.86
CA GLY A 1072 14.21 -3.12 -38.66
C GLY A 1072 12.85 -3.83 -38.58
N LEU A 1073 11.88 -3.29 -39.33
CA LEU A 1073 10.48 -3.74 -39.28
C LEU A 1073 10.24 -5.19 -39.71
N LEU A 1074 11.11 -5.75 -40.54
CA LEU A 1074 11.01 -7.14 -41.02
C LEU A 1074 11.38 -8.16 -39.93
N GLY A 1075 12.19 -7.73 -38.96
CA GLY A 1075 12.80 -8.59 -37.96
C GLY A 1075 11.93 -8.82 -36.71
N PHE A 1076 10.83 -8.08 -36.57
CA PHE A 1076 9.94 -8.20 -35.41
C PHE A 1076 9.26 -9.58 -35.37
N GLY A 1077 9.41 -10.27 -34.25
CA GLY A 1077 8.83 -11.59 -34.07
C GLY A 1077 7.29 -11.55 -34.11
N ALA A 1078 6.68 -10.48 -33.60
CA ALA A 1078 5.23 -10.27 -33.69
C ALA A 1078 4.75 -10.18 -35.15
N VAL A 1079 5.48 -9.49 -36.02
CA VAL A 1079 5.14 -9.39 -37.46
C VAL A 1079 5.27 -10.76 -38.12
N LEU A 1080 6.40 -11.44 -37.92
CA LEU A 1080 6.68 -12.75 -38.50
C LEU A 1080 5.69 -13.83 -38.07
N ALA A 1081 5.21 -13.78 -36.82
CA ALA A 1081 4.23 -14.69 -36.26
C ALA A 1081 2.79 -14.32 -36.68
N LYS A 1082 2.40 -13.04 -36.67
CA LYS A 1082 1.06 -12.58 -37.09
C LYS A 1082 0.80 -12.89 -38.56
N THR A 1083 1.84 -12.85 -39.38
CA THR A 1083 1.79 -13.14 -40.82
C THR A 1083 1.98 -14.62 -41.16
N ALA A 1084 1.88 -15.54 -40.19
CA ALA A 1084 1.91 -16.99 -40.43
C ALA A 1084 0.51 -17.65 -40.29
N ALA A 1085 0.37 -18.92 -40.67
CA ALA A 1085 -0.85 -19.72 -40.42
C ALA A 1085 -0.82 -20.35 -39.02
N ALA A 1086 -1.93 -20.89 -38.52
CA ALA A 1086 -2.07 -21.25 -37.10
C ALA A 1086 -1.05 -22.29 -36.63
N THR A 1087 -0.71 -23.23 -37.51
CA THR A 1087 0.14 -24.41 -37.27
C THR A 1087 1.46 -24.37 -38.05
N ARG A 1088 1.65 -23.41 -38.96
CA ARG A 1088 2.75 -23.40 -39.94
C ARG A 1088 3.11 -22.01 -40.49
N THR A 1089 4.22 -21.92 -41.23
CA THR A 1089 4.62 -20.71 -41.96
C THR A 1089 3.66 -20.39 -43.11
N SER A 1090 3.69 -19.15 -43.60
CA SER A 1090 2.88 -18.73 -44.75
C SER A 1090 3.63 -17.67 -45.58
N PRO A 1091 4.30 -18.08 -46.68
CA PRO A 1091 4.91 -17.13 -47.62
C PRO A 1091 3.89 -16.12 -48.14
N VAL A 1092 2.68 -16.59 -48.46
CA VAL A 1092 1.62 -15.76 -49.03
C VAL A 1092 1.21 -14.62 -48.08
N LYS A 1093 0.95 -14.92 -46.80
CA LYS A 1093 0.56 -13.88 -45.83
C LYS A 1093 1.72 -12.92 -45.52
N ARG A 1094 2.95 -13.42 -45.39
CA ARG A 1094 4.17 -12.59 -45.22
C ARG A 1094 4.39 -11.65 -46.39
N GLY A 1095 4.33 -12.18 -47.61
CA GLY A 1095 4.50 -11.39 -48.83
C GLY A 1095 3.39 -10.36 -49.01
N ALA A 1096 2.14 -10.74 -48.73
CA ALA A 1096 1.01 -9.82 -48.80
C ALA A 1096 1.16 -8.63 -47.85
N TRP A 1097 1.69 -8.87 -46.64
CA TRP A 1097 2.03 -7.80 -45.71
C TRP A 1097 3.14 -6.88 -46.24
N VAL A 1098 4.21 -7.41 -46.85
CA VAL A 1098 5.26 -6.58 -47.49
C VAL A 1098 4.68 -5.72 -48.62
N VAL A 1099 3.81 -6.28 -49.47
CA VAL A 1099 3.11 -5.53 -50.53
C VAL A 1099 2.28 -4.38 -49.94
N GLN A 1100 1.60 -4.60 -48.80
CA GLN A 1100 0.87 -3.55 -48.11
C GLN A 1100 1.80 -2.47 -47.54
N MET A 1101 2.98 -2.84 -47.03
CA MET A 1101 3.99 -1.88 -46.55
C MET A 1101 4.49 -0.98 -47.69
N LEU A 1102 4.59 -1.50 -48.91
CA LEU A 1102 4.89 -0.73 -50.13
C LEU A 1102 3.74 0.20 -50.58
N GLY A 1103 2.58 0.17 -49.91
CA GLY A 1103 1.41 1.00 -50.26
C GLY A 1103 0.61 0.49 -51.47
N GLU A 1104 0.93 -0.70 -51.97
CA GLU A 1104 0.26 -1.35 -53.09
C GLU A 1104 -1.07 -1.99 -52.65
N ARG A 1105 -2.06 -2.04 -53.55
CA ARG A 1105 -3.33 -2.74 -53.29
C ARG A 1105 -3.26 -4.16 -53.83
N LEU A 1106 -3.78 -5.10 -53.03
CA LEU A 1106 -4.07 -6.47 -53.46
C LEU A 1106 -5.56 -6.60 -53.80
N PRO A 1107 -5.93 -7.27 -54.90
CA PRO A 1107 -7.33 -7.63 -55.17
C PRO A 1107 -7.84 -8.64 -54.12
N PRO A 1108 -9.17 -8.75 -53.94
CA PRO A 1108 -9.74 -9.79 -53.09
C PRO A 1108 -9.38 -11.18 -53.62
N VAL A 1109 -9.19 -12.14 -52.71
CA VAL A 1109 -8.93 -13.54 -53.07
C VAL A 1109 -10.17 -14.09 -53.80
N PRO A 1110 -10.01 -14.80 -54.92
CA PRO A 1110 -11.14 -15.45 -55.60
C PRO A 1110 -11.88 -16.41 -54.65
N SER A 1111 -13.21 -16.37 -54.65
CA SER A 1111 -14.05 -17.11 -53.70
C SER A 1111 -14.06 -18.63 -53.90
N ASP A 1112 -13.62 -19.09 -55.06
CA ASP A 1112 -13.62 -20.47 -55.54
C ASP A 1112 -12.28 -21.21 -55.30
N VAL A 1113 -11.27 -20.52 -54.75
CA VAL A 1113 -9.95 -21.10 -54.49
C VAL A 1113 -9.87 -21.68 -53.07
N PRO A 1114 -9.63 -23.00 -52.90
CA PRO A 1114 -9.53 -23.61 -51.58
C PRO A 1114 -8.28 -23.15 -50.82
N PRO A 1115 -8.34 -23.01 -49.48
CA PRO A 1115 -7.19 -22.61 -48.67
C PRO A 1115 -6.08 -23.68 -48.72
N LEU A 1116 -4.83 -23.23 -48.62
CA LEU A 1116 -3.69 -24.14 -48.48
C LEU A 1116 -3.82 -24.98 -47.20
N PRO A 1117 -3.50 -26.29 -47.22
CA PRO A 1117 -3.76 -27.20 -46.10
C PRO A 1117 -3.01 -26.76 -44.83
N GLU A 1118 -3.63 -26.90 -43.65
CA GLU A 1118 -3.01 -26.56 -42.35
C GLU A 1118 -1.92 -27.57 -41.94
N THR A 1119 -2.04 -28.83 -42.35
CA THR A 1119 -1.00 -29.85 -42.21
C THR A 1119 -0.27 -30.04 -43.54
N LEU A 1120 1.06 -30.03 -43.48
CA LEU A 1120 1.90 -30.26 -44.65
C LEU A 1120 1.81 -31.73 -45.09
N PRO A 1121 1.53 -32.03 -46.37
CA PRO A 1121 1.71 -33.36 -46.91
C PRO A 1121 3.17 -33.83 -46.77
N GLU A 1122 3.36 -35.11 -46.47
CA GLU A 1122 4.67 -35.71 -46.23
C GLU A 1122 5.64 -35.48 -47.41
N GLY A 1123 6.86 -35.00 -47.12
CA GLY A 1123 7.91 -34.74 -48.11
C GLY A 1123 7.84 -33.40 -48.87
N LEU A 1124 6.77 -32.61 -48.70
CA LEU A 1124 6.61 -31.29 -49.35
C LEU A 1124 6.87 -30.13 -48.39
N SER A 1125 7.64 -29.16 -48.86
CA SER A 1125 7.84 -27.87 -48.20
C SER A 1125 6.69 -26.90 -48.52
N MET A 1126 6.50 -25.90 -47.65
CA MET A 1126 5.56 -24.80 -47.92
C MET A 1126 5.84 -24.07 -49.23
N ARG A 1127 7.13 -23.97 -49.61
CA ARG A 1127 7.53 -23.41 -50.90
C ARG A 1127 6.99 -24.25 -52.06
N GLU A 1128 7.23 -25.55 -52.06
CA GLU A 1128 6.77 -26.45 -53.13
C GLU A 1128 5.24 -26.44 -53.27
N ILE A 1129 4.51 -26.31 -52.16
CA ILE A 1129 3.04 -26.18 -52.16
C ILE A 1129 2.61 -24.83 -52.76
N THR A 1130 3.25 -23.74 -52.36
CA THR A 1130 2.95 -22.39 -52.86
C THR A 1130 3.28 -22.28 -54.36
N GLU A 1131 4.40 -22.85 -54.80
CA GLU A 1131 4.79 -22.91 -56.21
C GLU A 1131 3.80 -23.74 -57.05
N ARG A 1132 3.27 -24.84 -56.52
CA ARG A 1132 2.18 -25.59 -57.17
C ARG A 1132 0.92 -24.76 -57.30
N HIS A 1133 0.55 -24.03 -56.24
CA HIS A 1133 -0.61 -23.14 -56.23
C HIS A 1133 -0.47 -22.02 -57.27
N ARG A 1134 0.73 -21.45 -57.41
CA ARG A 1134 1.04 -20.40 -58.39
C ARG A 1134 0.94 -20.86 -59.86
N LYS A 1135 0.92 -22.17 -60.15
CA LYS A 1135 0.77 -22.66 -61.54
C LYS A 1135 -0.64 -22.46 -62.10
N ASP A 1136 -1.62 -22.24 -61.25
CA ASP A 1136 -2.98 -21.90 -61.68
C ASP A 1136 -2.99 -20.48 -62.27
N PRO A 1137 -3.43 -20.29 -63.54
CA PRO A 1137 -3.53 -18.97 -64.17
C PRO A 1137 -4.35 -17.95 -63.35
N ALA A 1138 -5.38 -18.39 -62.63
CA ALA A 1138 -6.20 -17.52 -61.79
C ALA A 1138 -5.44 -17.00 -60.57
N CYS A 1139 -4.46 -17.75 -60.07
CA CYS A 1139 -3.66 -17.41 -58.89
C CYS A 1139 -2.35 -16.67 -59.26
N ALA A 1140 -1.75 -17.02 -60.40
CA ALA A 1140 -0.43 -16.53 -60.82
C ALA A 1140 -0.32 -14.99 -60.87
N SER A 1141 -1.39 -14.30 -61.28
CA SER A 1141 -1.44 -12.84 -61.46
C SER A 1141 -1.14 -12.06 -60.18
N CYS A 1142 -1.60 -12.56 -59.04
CA CYS A 1142 -1.39 -11.93 -57.73
C CYS A 1142 -0.12 -12.46 -57.06
N HIS A 1143 0.10 -13.77 -57.14
CA HIS A 1143 1.22 -14.44 -56.49
C HIS A 1143 2.60 -14.00 -57.02
N VAL A 1144 2.70 -13.57 -58.29
CA VAL A 1144 3.95 -12.97 -58.81
C VAL A 1144 4.37 -11.69 -58.07
N ARG A 1145 3.42 -10.98 -57.45
CA ARG A 1145 3.65 -9.76 -56.67
C ARG A 1145 3.90 -10.03 -55.18
N ILE A 1146 3.43 -11.18 -54.69
CA ILE A 1146 3.39 -11.52 -53.26
C ILE A 1146 4.51 -12.49 -52.89
N ASP A 1147 4.58 -13.61 -53.60
CA ASP A 1147 5.39 -14.77 -53.21
C ASP A 1147 6.88 -14.45 -53.08
N PRO A 1148 7.51 -13.64 -53.96
CA PRO A 1148 8.94 -13.39 -53.85
C PRO A 1148 9.35 -12.84 -52.48
N TYR A 1149 8.58 -11.89 -51.93
CA TYR A 1149 8.85 -11.33 -50.61
C TYR A 1149 8.62 -12.36 -49.51
N GLY A 1150 7.51 -13.09 -49.58
CA GLY A 1150 7.16 -14.12 -48.61
C GLY A 1150 8.17 -15.26 -48.52
N MET A 1151 8.66 -15.73 -49.67
CA MET A 1151 9.63 -16.82 -49.77
C MET A 1151 10.94 -16.48 -49.09
N THR A 1152 11.42 -15.24 -49.19
CA THR A 1152 12.66 -14.82 -48.50
C THR A 1152 12.58 -14.89 -46.97
N LEU A 1153 11.37 -14.88 -46.41
CA LEU A 1153 11.14 -14.97 -44.97
C LEU A 1153 10.89 -16.41 -44.48
N GLU A 1154 10.93 -17.43 -45.35
CA GLU A 1154 10.73 -18.84 -44.94
C GLU A 1154 11.86 -19.44 -44.09
N GLN A 1155 12.95 -18.68 -43.90
CA GLN A 1155 13.96 -18.96 -42.88
C GLN A 1155 13.43 -18.81 -41.44
N PHE A 1156 12.27 -18.16 -41.24
CA PHE A 1156 11.62 -18.04 -39.94
C PHE A 1156 10.45 -19.01 -39.78
N ASP A 1157 10.28 -19.59 -38.58
CA ASP A 1157 9.18 -20.48 -38.22
C ASP A 1157 7.85 -19.72 -37.99
N ALA A 1158 6.80 -20.45 -37.60
CA ALA A 1158 5.48 -19.89 -37.35
C ALA A 1158 5.39 -19.01 -36.07
N LEU A 1159 6.42 -19.04 -35.22
CA LEU A 1159 6.56 -18.23 -34.01
C LEU A 1159 7.55 -17.06 -34.21
N GLY A 1160 8.10 -16.92 -35.41
CA GLY A 1160 9.07 -15.89 -35.77
C GLY A 1160 10.52 -16.21 -35.38
N ARG A 1161 10.83 -17.42 -34.90
CA ARG A 1161 12.21 -17.86 -34.62
C ARG A 1161 12.95 -18.18 -35.90
N LEU A 1162 14.27 -18.05 -35.87
CA LEU A 1162 15.10 -18.54 -36.97
C LEU A 1162 15.10 -20.07 -36.95
N ARG A 1163 14.86 -20.70 -38.11
CA ARG A 1163 14.85 -22.16 -38.24
C ARG A 1163 16.29 -22.71 -38.31
N PRO A 1164 16.55 -23.91 -37.75
CA PRO A 1164 17.81 -24.61 -37.95
C PRO A 1164 18.13 -24.77 -39.44
N ALA A 1165 19.41 -24.68 -39.81
CA ALA A 1165 19.84 -24.83 -41.20
C ALA A 1165 19.51 -26.21 -41.79
N GLU A 1166 19.47 -27.23 -40.93
CA GLU A 1166 19.12 -28.62 -41.24
C GLU A 1166 17.68 -28.76 -41.76
N ASP A 1167 16.79 -27.88 -41.31
CA ASP A 1167 15.36 -27.86 -41.68
C ASP A 1167 15.09 -27.09 -42.99
N LEU A 1168 16.12 -26.48 -43.59
CA LEU A 1168 16.01 -25.61 -44.76
C LEU A 1168 16.62 -26.30 -45.99
N LYS A 1169 15.78 -26.65 -46.98
CA LYS A 1169 16.26 -27.07 -48.31
C LYS A 1169 17.06 -25.93 -48.97
N SER A 1170 18.12 -26.26 -49.72
CA SER A 1170 18.92 -25.27 -50.46
C SER A 1170 18.04 -24.42 -51.38
N GLY A 1171 18.23 -23.10 -51.36
CA GLY A 1171 17.46 -22.15 -52.17
C GLY A 1171 16.04 -21.86 -51.70
N VAL A 1172 15.58 -22.43 -50.56
CA VAL A 1172 14.19 -22.24 -50.08
C VAL A 1172 13.80 -20.77 -49.83
N ALA A 1173 14.78 -19.91 -49.54
CA ALA A 1173 14.60 -18.48 -49.30
C ALA A 1173 15.03 -17.57 -50.47
N ARG A 1174 15.30 -18.12 -51.67
CA ARG A 1174 15.65 -17.34 -52.87
C ARG A 1174 14.43 -17.08 -53.75
N ALA A 1175 14.24 -15.85 -54.21
CA ALA A 1175 13.18 -15.52 -55.16
C ALA A 1175 13.55 -14.37 -56.09
N THR A 1176 12.87 -14.30 -57.23
CA THR A 1176 12.97 -13.19 -58.18
C THR A 1176 11.72 -12.31 -58.08
N THR A 1177 11.93 -11.03 -57.85
CA THR A 1177 10.87 -10.01 -57.79
C THR A 1177 10.26 -9.72 -59.17
N ARG A 1178 9.13 -9.02 -59.21
CA ARG A 1178 8.42 -8.69 -60.47
C ARG A 1178 9.25 -7.80 -61.41
N ASP A 1179 10.11 -6.97 -60.85
CA ASP A 1179 11.08 -6.10 -61.53
C ASP A 1179 12.39 -6.81 -61.87
N GLY A 1180 12.48 -8.13 -61.64
CA GLY A 1180 13.60 -8.96 -62.07
C GLY A 1180 14.80 -8.99 -61.11
N VAL A 1181 14.70 -8.36 -59.93
CA VAL A 1181 15.76 -8.40 -58.91
C VAL A 1181 15.71 -9.72 -58.15
N GLU A 1182 16.81 -10.47 -58.13
CA GLU A 1182 16.96 -11.64 -57.26
C GLU A 1182 17.24 -11.21 -55.81
N ILE A 1183 16.48 -11.78 -54.89
CA ILE A 1183 16.61 -11.56 -53.44
C ILE A 1183 16.72 -12.90 -52.72
N GLU A 1184 17.57 -12.95 -51.69
CA GLU A 1184 17.81 -14.16 -50.91
C GLU A 1184 17.78 -13.86 -49.41
N GLY A 1185 16.90 -14.59 -48.71
CA GLY A 1185 16.77 -14.52 -47.26
C GLY A 1185 16.33 -13.15 -46.73
N PHE A 1186 16.34 -13.04 -45.41
CA PHE A 1186 15.99 -11.81 -44.69
C PHE A 1186 16.85 -10.61 -45.09
N VAL A 1187 18.18 -10.82 -45.20
CA VAL A 1187 19.13 -9.75 -45.52
C VAL A 1187 18.90 -9.22 -46.94
N GLY A 1188 18.66 -10.11 -47.92
CA GLY A 1188 18.37 -9.70 -49.30
C GLY A 1188 17.08 -8.89 -49.41
N LEU A 1189 16.01 -9.32 -48.73
CA LEU A 1189 14.75 -8.56 -48.69
C LEU A 1189 14.93 -7.19 -48.02
N ARG A 1190 15.65 -7.13 -46.88
CA ARG A 1190 15.94 -5.89 -46.18
C ARG A 1190 16.69 -4.90 -47.07
N SER A 1191 17.74 -5.35 -47.77
CA SER A 1191 18.50 -4.53 -48.71
C SER A 1191 17.66 -4.07 -49.91
N TYR A 1192 16.75 -4.90 -50.39
CA TYR A 1192 15.85 -4.53 -51.48
C TYR A 1192 14.84 -3.43 -51.06
N LEU A 1193 14.27 -3.54 -49.85
CA LEU A 1193 13.38 -2.52 -49.30
C LEU A 1193 14.13 -1.26 -48.87
N GLY A 1194 15.36 -1.38 -48.35
CA GLY A 1194 16.21 -0.26 -47.97
C GLY A 1194 16.91 0.42 -49.16
N GLY A 1195 16.89 -0.18 -50.35
CA GLY A 1195 17.48 0.38 -51.57
C GLY A 1195 16.41 0.65 -52.64
N PRO A 1196 16.25 -0.25 -53.64
CA PRO A 1196 15.36 -0.05 -54.79
C PRO A 1196 13.92 0.38 -54.44
N ARG A 1197 13.34 -0.12 -53.35
CA ARG A 1197 11.96 0.18 -52.95
C ARG A 1197 11.85 1.12 -51.75
N ARG A 1198 12.95 1.76 -51.32
CA ARG A 1198 12.99 2.63 -50.13
C ARG A 1198 11.96 3.75 -50.20
N GLN A 1199 11.90 4.43 -51.34
CA GLN A 1199 10.96 5.53 -51.55
C GLN A 1199 9.49 5.08 -51.42
N ASP A 1200 9.13 3.89 -51.90
CA ASP A 1200 7.76 3.39 -51.81
C ASP A 1200 7.34 3.16 -50.35
N VAL A 1201 8.22 2.54 -49.55
CA VAL A 1201 7.95 2.30 -48.13
C VAL A 1201 7.86 3.62 -47.36
N LEU A 1202 8.79 4.55 -47.59
CA LEU A 1202 8.77 5.86 -46.92
C LEU A 1202 7.57 6.72 -47.34
N ARG A 1203 7.16 6.64 -48.60
CA ARG A 1203 5.93 7.33 -49.08
C ARG A 1203 4.68 6.74 -48.44
N SER A 1204 4.61 5.41 -48.32
CA SER A 1204 3.54 4.71 -47.60
C SER A 1204 3.51 5.15 -46.14
N LEU A 1205 4.67 5.18 -45.46
CA LEU A 1205 4.81 5.67 -44.09
C LEU A 1205 4.36 7.12 -43.94
N ALA A 1206 4.81 8.03 -44.80
CA ALA A 1206 4.42 9.44 -44.80
C ALA A 1206 2.90 9.61 -44.96
N ARG A 1207 2.27 8.83 -45.85
CA ARG A 1207 0.81 8.80 -46.02
C ARG A 1207 0.11 8.31 -44.76
N LYS A 1208 0.56 7.20 -44.17
CA LYS A 1208 -0.01 6.66 -42.92
C LYS A 1208 0.10 7.66 -41.77
N LEU A 1209 1.27 8.27 -41.60
CA LEU A 1209 1.55 9.24 -40.55
C LEU A 1209 0.68 10.50 -40.72
N THR A 1210 0.52 10.99 -41.94
CA THR A 1210 -0.37 12.12 -42.25
C THR A 1210 -1.82 11.79 -41.89
N GLY A 1211 -2.32 10.62 -42.28
CA GLY A 1211 -3.68 10.19 -41.94
C GLY A 1211 -3.92 10.04 -40.43
N TYR A 1212 -2.95 9.48 -39.70
CA TYR A 1212 -3.00 9.36 -38.24
C TYR A 1212 -3.00 10.74 -37.56
N ALA A 1213 -2.11 11.64 -37.97
CA ALA A 1213 -1.96 12.97 -37.38
C ALA A 1213 -3.19 13.85 -37.61
N LEU A 1214 -3.72 13.85 -38.83
CA LEU A 1214 -4.91 14.62 -39.18
C LEU A 1214 -6.20 13.95 -38.70
N GLY A 1215 -6.19 12.64 -38.44
CA GLY A 1215 -7.38 11.91 -37.98
C GLY A 1215 -8.48 11.74 -39.00
N ARG A 1216 -8.10 11.75 -40.27
CA ARG A 1216 -8.98 11.60 -41.42
C ARG A 1216 -8.24 10.88 -42.53
N ALA A 1217 -8.98 10.36 -43.51
CA ALA A 1217 -8.36 9.83 -44.72
C ALA A 1217 -7.54 10.93 -45.43
N VAL A 1218 -6.40 10.53 -45.99
CA VAL A 1218 -5.55 11.43 -46.79
C VAL A 1218 -6.27 11.82 -48.07
N GLN A 1219 -6.37 13.11 -48.31
CA GLN A 1219 -7.03 13.74 -49.45
C GLN A 1219 -6.02 14.18 -50.50
N LEU A 1220 -6.51 14.63 -51.65
CA LEU A 1220 -5.63 15.11 -52.73
C LEU A 1220 -4.86 16.38 -52.33
N SER A 1221 -5.46 17.25 -51.50
CA SER A 1221 -4.83 18.45 -50.93
C SER A 1221 -3.61 18.18 -50.05
N ASP A 1222 -3.50 16.96 -49.51
CA ASP A 1222 -2.39 16.56 -48.64
C ASP A 1222 -1.17 16.07 -49.45
N ARG A 1223 -1.27 15.97 -50.78
CA ARG A 1223 -0.24 15.34 -51.62
C ARG A 1223 1.12 16.02 -51.48
N LYS A 1224 1.19 17.35 -51.53
CA LYS A 1224 2.44 18.11 -51.35
C LYS A 1224 3.08 17.84 -49.99
N LEU A 1225 2.26 17.79 -48.93
CA LEU A 1225 2.74 17.47 -47.59
C LEU A 1225 3.32 16.05 -47.54
N VAL A 1226 2.63 15.06 -48.11
CA VAL A 1226 3.15 13.69 -48.19
C VAL A 1226 4.44 13.61 -49.00
N ASP A 1227 4.55 14.35 -50.09
CA ASP A 1227 5.75 14.43 -50.93
C ASP A 1227 6.94 15.04 -50.15
N GLU A 1228 6.72 16.14 -49.45
CA GLU A 1228 7.71 16.82 -48.60
C GLU A 1228 8.21 15.92 -47.46
N LEU A 1229 7.29 15.24 -46.76
CA LEU A 1229 7.64 14.27 -45.72
C LEU A 1229 8.45 13.12 -46.28
N THR A 1230 8.04 12.58 -47.43
CA THR A 1230 8.74 11.48 -48.11
C THR A 1230 10.17 11.89 -48.45
N GLN A 1231 10.34 13.07 -49.05
CA GLN A 1231 11.65 13.59 -49.44
C GLN A 1231 12.54 13.82 -48.21
N THR A 1232 11.99 14.43 -47.16
CA THR A 1232 12.71 14.65 -45.89
C THR A 1232 13.21 13.33 -45.29
N MET A 1233 12.39 12.28 -45.29
CA MET A 1233 12.81 10.95 -44.80
C MET A 1233 13.89 10.33 -45.69
N ILE A 1234 13.82 10.52 -47.01
CA ILE A 1234 14.83 10.03 -47.97
C ILE A 1234 16.19 10.69 -47.69
N ASP A 1235 16.18 11.99 -47.42
CA ASP A 1235 17.37 12.82 -47.18
C ASP A 1235 17.98 12.63 -45.78
N GLY A 1236 17.46 11.69 -44.99
CA GLY A 1236 18.00 11.33 -43.67
C GLY A 1236 17.35 12.09 -42.50
N GLY A 1237 16.19 12.71 -42.74
CA GLY A 1237 15.47 13.49 -41.73
C GLY A 1237 15.03 12.65 -40.53
N ARG A 1238 15.06 13.31 -39.37
CA ARG A 1238 14.73 12.70 -38.07
C ARG A 1238 13.24 12.73 -37.77
N TRP A 1239 12.80 11.93 -36.79
CA TRP A 1239 11.40 11.92 -36.36
C TRP A 1239 10.90 13.29 -35.94
N SER A 1240 11.69 14.08 -35.21
CA SER A 1240 11.31 15.43 -34.79
C SER A 1240 11.10 16.36 -35.98
N GLU A 1241 11.94 16.29 -37.01
CA GLU A 1241 11.86 17.11 -38.23
C GLU A 1241 10.61 16.77 -39.05
N VAL A 1242 10.38 15.47 -39.29
CA VAL A 1242 9.20 14.98 -40.01
C VAL A 1242 7.91 15.36 -39.28
N LEU A 1243 7.84 15.19 -37.96
CA LEU A 1243 6.68 15.59 -37.18
C LEU A 1243 6.51 17.11 -37.14
N LEU A 1244 7.61 17.87 -37.13
CA LEU A 1244 7.57 19.34 -37.16
C LEU A 1244 6.92 19.84 -38.45
N ILE A 1245 7.26 19.26 -39.61
CA ILE A 1245 6.63 19.58 -40.89
C ILE A 1245 5.10 19.37 -40.80
N ILE A 1246 4.66 18.24 -40.24
CA ILE A 1246 3.22 17.97 -40.06
C ILE A 1246 2.57 19.01 -39.16
N VAL A 1247 3.09 19.26 -37.95
CA VAL A 1247 2.42 20.14 -36.98
C VAL A 1247 2.51 21.62 -37.36
N GLN A 1248 3.43 22.00 -38.25
CA GLN A 1248 3.54 23.34 -38.80
C GLN A 1248 2.68 23.56 -40.05
N SER A 1249 2.20 22.48 -40.68
CA SER A 1249 1.35 22.53 -41.88
C SER A 1249 0.01 23.22 -41.64
N GLU A 1250 -0.56 23.82 -42.70
CA GLU A 1250 -1.90 24.38 -42.63
C GLU A 1250 -2.95 23.30 -42.34
N GLN A 1251 -2.76 22.09 -42.88
CA GLN A 1251 -3.66 20.96 -42.67
C GLN A 1251 -3.80 20.60 -41.18
N PHE A 1252 -2.72 20.71 -40.40
CA PHE A 1252 -2.74 20.45 -38.96
C PHE A 1252 -3.09 21.69 -38.12
N ARG A 1253 -2.83 22.90 -38.61
CA ARG A 1253 -3.06 24.14 -37.84
C ARG A 1253 -4.36 24.85 -38.13
N CYS A 1254 -5.05 24.48 -39.21
CA CYS A 1254 -6.25 25.15 -39.66
C CYS A 1254 -7.48 24.23 -39.67
N VAL A 1255 -8.64 24.87 -39.81
CA VAL A 1255 -9.97 24.27 -40.01
C VAL A 1255 -10.67 24.97 -41.16
N ARG A 1256 -11.47 24.22 -41.91
CA ARG A 1256 -12.26 24.73 -43.03
C ARG A 1256 -13.62 25.28 -42.54
N PRO A 1257 -14.24 26.24 -43.26
CA PRO A 1257 -15.61 26.69 -42.97
C PRO A 1257 -16.65 25.59 -43.22
N ASP A 1258 -17.78 25.68 -42.53
CA ASP A 1258 -18.92 24.77 -42.72
C ASP A 1258 -19.56 24.96 -44.11
N THR A 1259 -19.72 23.87 -44.86
CA THR A 1259 -20.20 23.89 -46.26
C THR A 1259 -21.62 24.43 -46.40
N ALA A 1260 -22.41 24.44 -45.31
CA ALA A 1260 -23.73 25.07 -45.27
C ALA A 1260 -23.69 26.60 -45.51
N THR A 1261 -22.58 27.27 -45.19
CA THR A 1261 -22.42 28.72 -45.43
C THR A 1261 -21.83 29.08 -46.80
N ALA A 1262 -21.20 28.12 -47.49
CA ALA A 1262 -20.60 28.35 -48.81
C ALA A 1262 -21.64 28.39 -49.94
N SER A 1263 -22.73 27.60 -49.84
CA SER A 1263 -23.80 27.60 -50.86
C SER A 1263 -24.65 28.87 -50.83
N ALA A 1264 -24.80 29.51 -49.66
CA ALA A 1264 -25.60 30.73 -49.50
C ALA A 1264 -25.01 31.96 -50.20
N LYS A 1265 -23.70 31.98 -50.50
CA LYS A 1265 -23.04 33.10 -51.21
C LYS A 1265 -22.82 32.88 -52.71
N GLN A 1266 -22.84 31.64 -53.20
CA GLN A 1266 -22.75 31.39 -54.65
C GLN A 1266 -24.07 31.62 -55.40
N GLY A 1267 -25.21 31.71 -54.69
CA GLY A 1267 -26.52 32.00 -55.27
C GLY A 1267 -26.82 33.48 -55.59
N THR A 1268 -25.87 34.41 -55.42
CA THR A 1268 -26.08 35.86 -55.68
C THR A 1268 -25.10 36.49 -56.66
N ALA A 1269 -24.31 35.68 -57.37
CA ALA A 1269 -23.49 36.13 -58.49
C ALA A 1269 -23.57 35.11 -59.65
N SER A 1270 -24.73 35.09 -60.30
CA SER A 1270 -24.98 34.50 -61.63
C SER A 1270 -25.69 35.56 -62.45
#